data_AF-A0A8J3ZN50-F1
#
_entry.id   AF-A0A8J3ZN50-F1
#
_cell.length_a   1.000
_cell.length_b   1.000
_cell.length_c   1.000
_cell.angle_alpha   90.00
_cell.angle_beta   90.00
_cell.angle_gamma   90.00
#
_symmetry.space_group_name_H-M   'P 1'
#
loop_
_entity.id
_entity.type
_entity.pdbx_description
1 polymer ?
#
loop_
_entity_poly.entity_id
_entity_poly.type
_entity_poly.pdbx_seq_one_letter_code
_entity_poly.pdbx_strand_id
1 'polypeptide(L)'
;MSNDEDVRTGLALTSRFLCRDGQPWIPVSGELHYSRVPRHRWEERLRLMRSGGITVASSYVPWIHHVARRGTPRFDGNLDVAAFLDLCRAAGLEVVLRIGPWVHGETRNGGFPDWVQRSPVVHRTDDPGYLELVREWFGQLGVALAGRCTPATVLAIQLENELYDQPGHLVTLKRLAREAGMSAPLWTATAWGSAKLPPEEVMPLYGGYGDGFWADADTPWDTSFRQHFFFSHTWDDPGIGADLRADDIDAAAQDMEPPVFPPATCELGGGMATAYHRRPRPSALDIAAVAHCKIGNGSAWQGYYMYAGGTNPAGEHGTQESHATGYPNDVPSLGYDFHAPIGEAGTLAASHAELRRQHAFLAAFGPDLAQMPSSLPDVLPEDVHDTTMLRWALRSDGRSGFLFLSWHQPHVALPTYRGAQFQVTLETERLVLPSRPVDIPAGTLARWPLALDVQGVRIDWATASVLTVLPGEIPTLVLCAEPEIPVELAVPTDVVVDGYPAPPDTDPVRAVHTIEPGREPMRLRHGASMADILVLPVTDAGTVWVADGAHGEPGRRLLLSENDLGWSTDGRLVARTTGPAPAVQVYDPARRAFRPLPFQGEVRAAAEAEVPAIARRPAPPAVPANYGTRDTRQSAPSATVFDELAAVYQLQLPAWAGEPEQDAILRIEWAGDAAQVRVDGRPVTDRFWDGSRWLISLRDGGCTPTSEVTLHLLPLSPDSSVHLPADAAERAATSPGPLIAIDNVRVEGRRNWRERTPAAEVHEDGSAMATVRGVIDVDLPGPRISRHVYGHFAEHLGRCIYGGFFVGEHSEIPNEGGIRLDVVQALRDIRIPNLRWPGGCFADEYHWRDGVGPRDQRPRMVNSHWGDVVEDNSFGTHEFMALCELLGAEPYITVNVGSGTVRSAGEWAEYLTRADDSPMAALRRANGREQPWHVRFWGLGNEPWGCGGGMRPEAYADLARVFGTYSRDHGGNRLYRIAAGASSDDYHWTEVLMKALGRTLGSTTADGHGASTFQAISVHHYTVPGPWEHKGSATRFDLEEYYWTMAKAARVEEILAGHARIMDVYDPDRTVGLVLDEWGTWYDVEPGTHPGFLFQQNTLRDALVASLHLDAFHRHADRLVMANIAQTVNVLQAMLLTDGEALVLTPSYHVFAMNKDHQDADSLAVRLLAATPVRRVAHTDLATFHATASRRDGQVLVSMTNLDADHGVTVELDLRGARPGTPTATVLTADALSAHNSPRDPRAVCPQPLAEARVEDGRLRVRLPRHAFATVKLPVLG
;
A
#
# COMPACT_ATOMS: atom_id res chain seq x y z
N MET A 1 -3.80 -20.38 -9.49
CA MET A 1 -3.30 -20.13 -8.12
C MET A 1 -2.93 -21.48 -7.52
N SER A 2 -2.48 -21.59 -6.26
CA SER A 2 -2.22 -22.92 -5.65
C SER A 2 -3.51 -23.64 -5.21
N ASN A 3 -4.66 -23.05 -5.50
CA ASN A 3 -6.00 -23.60 -5.32
C ASN A 3 -7.01 -22.75 -6.12
N ASP A 4 -8.19 -23.32 -6.38
CA ASP A 4 -9.26 -22.65 -7.15
C ASP A 4 -10.35 -22.01 -6.28
N GLU A 5 -10.27 -22.17 -4.95
CA GLU A 5 -11.27 -21.66 -4.00
C GLU A 5 -11.00 -20.20 -3.60
N ASP A 6 -9.75 -19.89 -3.28
CA ASP A 6 -9.30 -18.63 -2.66
C ASP A 6 -8.62 -17.70 -3.68
N VAL A 7 -9.25 -17.48 -4.85
CA VAL A 7 -8.60 -16.75 -5.96
C VAL A 7 -8.55 -15.24 -5.71
N ARG A 8 -7.42 -14.59 -6.05
CA ARG A 8 -7.29 -13.12 -6.11
C ARG A 8 -7.16 -12.67 -7.56
N THR A 9 -8.06 -11.79 -8.00
CA THR A 9 -8.00 -11.17 -9.33
C THR A 9 -6.64 -10.50 -9.58
N GLY A 10 -6.10 -10.70 -10.77
CA GLY A 10 -4.78 -10.16 -11.16
C GLY A 10 -3.59 -11.05 -10.79
N LEU A 11 -3.72 -12.01 -9.88
CA LEU A 11 -2.65 -12.98 -9.60
C LEU A 11 -2.86 -14.29 -10.35
N ALA A 12 -1.77 -14.83 -10.91
CA ALA A 12 -1.74 -16.19 -11.44
C ALA A 12 -0.44 -16.89 -11.05
N LEU A 13 -0.47 -18.23 -11.07
CA LEU A 13 0.68 -19.09 -10.83
C LEU A 13 0.79 -20.06 -12.00
N THR A 14 1.98 -20.19 -12.55
CA THR A 14 2.31 -21.15 -13.61
C THR A 14 3.40 -22.09 -13.10
N SER A 15 3.70 -23.16 -13.83
CA SER A 15 4.84 -24.04 -13.51
C SER A 15 6.21 -23.37 -13.66
N ARG A 16 6.30 -22.12 -14.13
CA ARG A 16 7.57 -21.41 -14.36
C ARG A 16 7.73 -20.11 -13.56
N PHE A 17 6.63 -19.42 -13.28
CA PHE A 17 6.65 -18.14 -12.57
C PHE A 17 5.28 -17.72 -12.03
N LEU A 18 5.28 -16.70 -11.19
CA LEU A 18 4.09 -15.99 -10.73
C LEU A 18 3.77 -14.84 -11.70
N CYS A 19 2.49 -14.54 -11.87
CA CYS A 19 2.02 -13.37 -12.61
C CYS A 19 1.30 -12.39 -11.69
N ARG A 20 1.50 -11.10 -11.93
CA ARG A 20 0.75 -10.01 -11.33
C ARG A 20 0.26 -9.07 -12.42
N ASP A 21 -1.06 -8.89 -12.49
CA ASP A 21 -1.77 -8.06 -13.45
C ASP A 21 -1.38 -8.39 -14.91
N GLY A 22 -1.24 -9.69 -15.20
CA GLY A 22 -0.88 -10.22 -16.52
C GLY A 22 0.61 -10.18 -16.85
N GLN A 23 1.47 -9.64 -15.97
CA GLN A 23 2.92 -9.60 -16.15
C GLN A 23 3.62 -10.64 -15.26
N PRO A 24 4.65 -11.35 -15.77
CA PRO A 24 5.49 -12.20 -14.94
C PRO A 24 6.16 -11.40 -13.81
N TRP A 25 6.34 -12.04 -12.66
CA TRP A 25 6.81 -11.40 -11.45
C TRP A 25 7.69 -12.37 -10.65
N ILE A 26 8.86 -11.88 -10.21
CA ILE A 26 9.74 -12.56 -9.25
C ILE A 26 9.60 -11.83 -7.91
N PRO A 27 8.74 -12.31 -6.99
CA PRO A 27 8.68 -11.79 -5.63
C PRO A 27 10.01 -11.93 -4.90
N VAL A 28 10.24 -10.98 -4.00
CA VAL A 28 11.37 -10.96 -3.07
C VAL A 28 10.80 -10.84 -1.67
N SER A 29 10.93 -11.89 -0.84
CA SER A 29 10.43 -11.92 0.52
C SER A 29 11.54 -11.80 1.56
N GLY A 30 11.28 -11.04 2.63
CA GLY A 30 12.17 -10.98 3.79
C GLY A 30 11.44 -11.41 5.05
N GLU A 31 12.03 -12.31 5.82
CA GLU A 31 11.47 -12.72 7.11
C GLU A 31 11.75 -11.66 8.19
N LEU A 32 10.68 -11.27 8.90
CA LEU A 32 10.69 -10.45 10.11
C LEU A 32 9.65 -11.01 11.09
N HIS A 33 10.05 -11.38 12.30
CA HIS A 33 9.09 -11.82 13.32
C HIS A 33 8.61 -10.62 14.14
N TYR A 34 7.38 -10.16 13.89
CA TYR A 34 6.84 -8.98 14.58
C TYR A 34 6.85 -9.13 16.10
N SER A 35 6.68 -10.36 16.62
CA SER A 35 6.73 -10.64 18.06
C SER A 35 8.10 -10.42 18.70
N ARG A 36 9.18 -10.41 17.89
CA ARG A 36 10.56 -10.14 18.32
C ARG A 36 10.97 -8.68 18.16
N VAL A 37 10.09 -7.84 17.61
CA VAL A 37 10.35 -6.42 17.35
C VAL A 37 9.33 -5.59 18.12
N PRO A 38 9.74 -4.58 18.91
CA PRO A 38 8.78 -3.69 19.57
C PRO A 38 7.82 -3.03 18.57
N ARG A 39 6.53 -2.95 18.89
CA ARG A 39 5.48 -2.43 17.97
C ARG A 39 5.82 -1.06 17.36
N HIS A 40 6.41 -0.17 18.16
CA HIS A 40 6.79 1.17 17.71
C HIS A 40 7.91 1.17 16.64
N ARG A 41 8.56 0.03 16.40
CA ARG A 41 9.61 -0.17 15.38
C ARG A 41 9.13 -0.91 14.14
N TRP A 42 7.92 -1.49 14.12
CA TRP A 42 7.46 -2.29 12.98
C TRP A 42 7.46 -1.48 11.68
N GLU A 43 6.93 -0.25 11.70
CA GLU A 43 6.85 0.60 10.52
C GLU A 43 8.25 0.94 9.99
N GLU A 44 9.18 1.23 10.90
CA GLU A 44 10.58 1.47 10.56
C GLU A 44 11.22 0.25 9.88
N ARG A 45 11.09 -0.94 10.47
CA ARG A 45 11.68 -2.17 9.93
C ARG A 45 11.10 -2.53 8.57
N LEU A 46 9.77 -2.48 8.42
CA LEU A 46 9.09 -2.77 7.15
C LEU A 46 9.52 -1.80 6.03
N ARG A 47 9.74 -0.52 6.36
CA ARG A 47 10.26 0.47 5.41
C ARG A 47 11.71 0.23 5.02
N LEU A 48 12.56 -0.18 5.97
CA LEU A 48 13.92 -0.58 5.67
C LEU A 48 13.93 -1.83 4.77
N MET A 49 13.08 -2.83 5.03
CA MET A 49 12.90 -3.98 4.14
C MET A 49 12.50 -3.54 2.72
N ARG A 50 11.48 -2.68 2.59
CA ARG A 50 11.06 -2.15 1.28
C ARG A 50 12.18 -1.38 0.59
N SER A 51 12.98 -0.60 1.33
CA SER A 51 14.13 0.13 0.79
C SER A 51 15.25 -0.79 0.26
N GLY A 52 15.33 -2.00 0.80
CA GLY A 52 16.22 -3.06 0.31
C GLY A 52 15.69 -3.79 -0.91
N GLY A 53 14.48 -3.48 -1.39
CA GLY A 53 13.84 -4.15 -2.52
C GLY A 53 12.97 -5.34 -2.14
N ILE A 54 12.65 -5.53 -0.85
CA ILE A 54 11.66 -6.54 -0.43
C ILE A 54 10.28 -6.10 -0.92
N THR A 55 9.54 -7.04 -1.51
CA THR A 55 8.16 -6.84 -2.02
C THR A 55 7.14 -7.61 -1.19
N VAL A 56 7.58 -8.59 -0.40
CA VAL A 56 6.74 -9.44 0.44
C VAL A 56 7.33 -9.54 1.86
N ALA A 57 6.58 -9.16 2.89
CA ALA A 57 6.96 -9.44 4.27
C ALA A 57 6.56 -10.87 4.64
N SER A 58 7.48 -11.65 5.19
CA SER A 58 7.20 -12.97 5.74
C SER A 58 7.34 -12.94 7.26
N SER A 59 6.42 -13.58 7.99
CA SER A 59 6.50 -13.68 9.45
C SER A 59 5.91 -14.97 9.97
N TYR A 60 6.66 -15.66 10.83
CA TYR A 60 6.10 -16.61 11.78
C TYR A 60 5.14 -15.96 12.77
N VAL A 61 4.19 -16.77 13.25
CA VAL A 61 3.32 -16.53 14.40
C VAL A 61 3.62 -17.59 15.47
N PRO A 62 4.69 -17.44 16.28
CA PRO A 62 5.09 -18.48 17.22
C PRO A 62 4.06 -18.64 18.33
N TRP A 63 3.42 -19.81 18.44
CA TRP A 63 2.33 -20.06 19.38
C TRP A 63 2.74 -19.76 20.84
N ILE A 64 3.96 -20.11 21.24
CA ILE A 64 4.51 -19.84 22.57
C ILE A 64 4.58 -18.35 22.91
N HIS A 65 4.77 -17.45 21.94
CA HIS A 65 4.77 -16.01 22.20
C HIS A 65 3.36 -15.49 22.54
N HIS A 66 2.33 -16.08 21.93
CA HIS A 66 0.94 -15.67 22.10
C HIS A 66 0.23 -16.35 23.27
N VAL A 67 0.54 -17.62 23.52
CA VAL A 67 -0.21 -18.47 24.48
C VAL A 67 0.75 -19.31 25.34
N ALA A 68 1.76 -18.67 25.91
CA ALA A 68 2.75 -19.30 26.80
C ALA A 68 2.09 -20.13 27.93
N ARG A 69 0.95 -19.66 28.46
CA ARG A 69 0.10 -20.38 29.42
C ARG A 69 -1.30 -20.57 28.84
N ARG A 70 -1.85 -21.78 28.99
CA ARG A 70 -3.18 -22.11 28.50
C ARG A 70 -4.24 -21.21 29.14
N GLY A 71 -5.17 -20.68 28.35
CA GLY A 71 -6.26 -19.81 28.81
C GLY A 71 -5.91 -18.32 28.94
N THR A 72 -4.68 -17.92 28.64
CA THR A 72 -4.27 -16.50 28.63
C THR A 72 -3.67 -16.08 27.27
N PRO A 73 -4.44 -16.16 26.16
CA PRO A 73 -3.95 -15.72 24.86
C PRO A 73 -3.69 -14.21 24.84
N ARG A 74 -2.64 -13.78 24.14
CA ARG A 74 -2.26 -12.37 23.97
C ARG A 74 -2.10 -12.06 22.47
N PHE A 75 -2.80 -11.03 22.02
CA PHE A 75 -2.77 -10.54 20.64
C PHE A 75 -2.78 -9.00 20.60
N ASP A 76 -2.19 -8.38 21.63
CA ASP A 76 -2.12 -6.93 21.83
C ASP A 76 -0.66 -6.47 21.95
N GLY A 77 -0.43 -5.15 21.82
CA GLY A 77 0.91 -4.59 21.90
C GLY A 77 1.83 -5.21 20.83
N ASN A 78 2.98 -5.75 21.25
CA ASN A 78 3.95 -6.41 20.37
C ASN A 78 3.46 -7.76 19.79
N LEU A 79 2.28 -8.23 20.19
CA LEU A 79 1.68 -9.48 19.72
C LEU A 79 0.43 -9.24 18.86
N ASP A 80 0.15 -8.00 18.47
CA ASP A 80 -0.99 -7.64 17.63
C ASP A 80 -0.72 -7.94 16.15
N VAL A 81 -1.01 -9.18 15.75
CA VAL A 81 -0.81 -9.68 14.38
C VAL A 81 -1.69 -8.94 13.36
N ALA A 82 -2.91 -8.55 13.74
CA ALA A 82 -3.82 -7.82 12.87
C ALA A 82 -3.27 -6.45 12.51
N ALA A 83 -2.80 -5.69 13.50
CA ALA A 83 -2.18 -4.39 13.25
C ALA A 83 -0.85 -4.51 12.48
N PHE A 84 -0.10 -5.59 12.69
CA PHE A 84 1.09 -5.86 11.90
C PHE A 84 0.74 -6.09 10.41
N LEU A 85 -0.30 -6.86 10.11
CA LEU A 85 -0.78 -7.04 8.73
C LEU A 85 -1.21 -5.71 8.09
N ASP A 86 -1.99 -4.91 8.81
CA ASP A 86 -2.42 -3.58 8.32
C ASP A 86 -1.20 -2.70 7.98
N LEU A 87 -0.16 -2.77 8.81
CA LEU A 87 1.06 -2.00 8.62
C LEU A 87 1.91 -2.50 7.45
N CYS A 88 2.00 -3.81 7.21
CA CYS A 88 2.63 -4.37 6.01
C CYS A 88 1.96 -3.84 4.74
N ARG A 89 0.61 -3.81 4.71
CA ARG A 89 -0.15 -3.28 3.56
C ARG A 89 0.06 -1.78 3.39
N ALA A 90 0.01 -1.01 4.49
CA ALA A 90 0.30 0.42 4.47
C ALA A 90 1.75 0.73 4.02
N ALA A 91 2.69 -0.17 4.31
CA ALA A 91 4.06 -0.10 3.83
C ALA A 91 4.22 -0.53 2.36
N GLY A 92 3.16 -0.99 1.68
CA GLY A 92 3.19 -1.43 0.29
C GLY A 92 3.78 -2.84 0.08
N LEU A 93 3.78 -3.67 1.12
CA LEU A 93 4.29 -5.05 1.08
C LEU A 93 3.11 -6.04 0.98
N GLU A 94 3.26 -7.07 0.15
CA GLU A 94 2.44 -8.28 0.26
C GLU A 94 2.87 -9.06 1.52
N VAL A 95 2.06 -10.03 1.96
CA VAL A 95 2.36 -10.79 3.20
C VAL A 95 2.32 -12.30 2.99
N VAL A 96 3.34 -13.00 3.50
CA VAL A 96 3.30 -14.43 3.81
C VAL A 96 3.14 -14.58 5.31
N LEU A 97 2.05 -15.20 5.76
CA LEU A 97 1.84 -15.50 7.17
C LEU A 97 2.14 -16.97 7.44
N ARG A 98 3.14 -17.25 8.29
CA ARG A 98 3.60 -18.62 8.60
C ARG A 98 3.02 -19.02 9.96
N ILE A 99 1.87 -19.70 9.93
CA ILE A 99 0.98 -19.82 11.11
C ILE A 99 1.30 -21.01 12.04
N GLY A 100 2.29 -21.85 11.69
CA GLY A 100 2.62 -23.06 12.42
C GLY A 100 1.64 -24.21 12.12
N PRO A 101 1.35 -25.11 13.07
CA PRO A 101 1.48 -24.89 14.53
C PRO A 101 2.90 -24.98 15.09
N TRP A 102 3.78 -25.74 14.45
CA TRP A 102 5.23 -25.78 14.73
C TRP A 102 5.95 -24.90 13.71
N VAL A 103 6.89 -24.08 14.16
CA VAL A 103 7.57 -23.04 13.34
C VAL A 103 9.10 -23.12 13.39
N HIS A 104 9.66 -23.98 14.25
CA HIS A 104 11.07 -23.95 14.66
C HIS A 104 11.50 -22.56 15.12
N GLY A 105 12.08 -21.75 14.23
CA GLY A 105 12.47 -20.35 14.42
C GLY A 105 13.45 -20.13 15.57
N GLU A 106 14.26 -21.16 15.88
CA GLU A 106 15.10 -21.28 17.07
C GLU A 106 14.33 -20.95 18.36
N THR A 107 13.05 -21.36 18.40
CA THR A 107 12.19 -21.20 19.57
C THR A 107 12.10 -22.49 20.37
N ARG A 108 11.86 -22.33 21.66
CA ARG A 108 11.59 -23.40 22.61
C ARG A 108 10.46 -24.29 22.09
N ASN A 109 10.68 -25.61 22.09
CA ASN A 109 9.73 -26.60 21.54
C ASN A 109 9.29 -26.32 20.08
N GLY A 110 10.12 -25.58 19.32
CA GLY A 110 9.84 -25.13 17.96
C GLY A 110 8.53 -24.35 17.82
N GLY A 111 8.19 -23.61 18.87
CA GLY A 111 7.08 -22.68 18.91
C GLY A 111 5.93 -23.18 19.76
N PHE A 112 5.94 -24.44 20.21
CA PHE A 112 4.92 -24.95 21.12
C PHE A 112 5.08 -24.39 22.53
N PRO A 113 3.98 -23.92 23.15
CA PRO A 113 3.95 -23.72 24.59
C PRO A 113 4.29 -25.02 25.35
N ASP A 114 4.94 -24.92 26.51
CA ASP A 114 5.32 -26.09 27.33
C ASP A 114 4.12 -26.99 27.71
N TRP A 115 2.92 -26.44 27.78
CA TRP A 115 1.70 -27.20 28.07
C TRP A 115 1.21 -28.00 26.85
N VAL A 116 1.46 -27.51 25.62
CA VAL A 116 1.22 -28.26 24.39
C VAL A 116 2.23 -29.38 24.29
N GLN A 117 3.53 -29.08 24.47
CA GLN A 117 4.61 -30.07 24.40
C GLN A 117 4.42 -31.24 25.40
N ARG A 118 3.87 -30.97 26.59
CA ARG A 118 3.58 -32.00 27.61
C ARG A 118 2.26 -32.74 27.44
N SER A 119 1.44 -32.34 26.46
CA SER A 119 0.15 -33.00 26.24
C SER A 119 0.36 -34.44 25.76
N PRO A 120 -0.42 -35.43 26.24
CA PRO A 120 -0.24 -36.84 25.91
C PRO A 120 -0.87 -37.16 24.54
N VAL A 121 -0.32 -36.55 23.49
CA VAL A 121 -0.78 -36.67 22.10
C VAL A 121 0.42 -36.97 21.20
N VAL A 122 0.17 -37.42 19.98
CA VAL A 122 1.23 -37.50 18.97
C VAL A 122 1.30 -36.17 18.22
N HIS A 123 2.24 -35.31 18.59
CA HIS A 123 2.40 -33.97 18.00
C HIS A 123 2.70 -34.04 16.50
N ARG A 124 2.31 -32.99 15.77
CA ARG A 124 2.58 -32.83 14.32
C ARG A 124 2.04 -34.02 13.48
N THR A 125 0.89 -34.57 13.88
CA THR A 125 0.16 -35.64 13.18
C THR A 125 -1.35 -35.38 13.20
N ASP A 126 -2.15 -36.23 12.56
CA ASP A 126 -3.62 -36.20 12.65
C ASP A 126 -4.19 -36.88 13.92
N ASP A 127 -3.38 -37.05 14.99
CA ASP A 127 -3.89 -37.45 16.29
C ASP A 127 -5.05 -36.51 16.72
N PRO A 128 -6.26 -37.04 17.03
CA PRO A 128 -7.41 -36.20 17.34
C PRO A 128 -7.17 -35.25 18.51
N GLY A 129 -6.42 -35.68 19.53
CA GLY A 129 -6.07 -34.84 20.67
C GLY A 129 -5.17 -33.68 20.27
N TYR A 130 -4.17 -33.92 19.42
CA TYR A 130 -3.34 -32.86 18.87
C TYR A 130 -4.15 -31.89 17.98
N LEU A 131 -5.02 -32.40 17.11
CA LEU A 131 -5.86 -31.56 16.25
C LEU A 131 -6.82 -30.67 17.04
N GLU A 132 -7.31 -31.10 18.22
CA GLU A 132 -8.09 -30.21 19.10
C GLU A 132 -7.24 -29.05 19.64
N LEU A 133 -5.98 -29.30 20.01
CA LEU A 133 -5.06 -28.24 20.44
C LEU A 133 -4.78 -27.25 19.31
N VAL A 134 -4.58 -27.76 18.09
CA VAL A 134 -4.38 -26.92 16.89
C VAL A 134 -5.64 -26.13 16.56
N ARG A 135 -6.83 -26.74 16.66
CA ARG A 135 -8.09 -26.04 16.44
C ARG A 135 -8.30 -24.91 17.46
N GLU A 136 -7.94 -25.14 18.72
CA GLU A 136 -7.92 -24.09 19.75
C GLU A 136 -6.98 -22.93 19.35
N TRP A 137 -5.76 -23.24 18.90
CA TRP A 137 -4.78 -22.24 18.44
C TRP A 137 -5.26 -21.46 17.22
N PHE A 138 -5.61 -22.14 16.14
CA PHE A 138 -6.06 -21.51 14.90
C PHE A 138 -7.35 -20.72 15.11
N GLY A 139 -8.26 -21.19 15.96
CA GLY A 139 -9.45 -20.43 16.32
C GLY A 139 -9.13 -19.12 17.04
N GLN A 140 -8.18 -19.14 17.99
CA GLN A 140 -7.70 -17.92 18.66
C GLN A 140 -7.02 -16.96 17.68
N LEU A 141 -6.17 -17.48 16.79
CA LEU A 141 -5.50 -16.69 15.76
C LEU A 141 -6.49 -16.08 14.76
N GLY A 142 -7.47 -16.86 14.29
CA GLY A 142 -8.52 -16.39 13.38
C GLY A 142 -9.35 -15.25 13.97
N VAL A 143 -9.72 -15.36 15.26
CA VAL A 143 -10.39 -14.27 16.00
C VAL A 143 -9.48 -13.03 16.10
N ALA A 144 -8.21 -13.21 16.43
CA ALA A 144 -7.26 -12.11 16.56
C ALA A 144 -7.01 -11.38 15.23
N LEU A 145 -6.99 -12.12 14.12
CA LEU A 145 -6.87 -11.56 12.77
C LEU A 145 -8.11 -10.76 12.36
N ALA A 146 -9.27 -11.00 12.99
CA ALA A 146 -10.50 -10.24 12.82
C ALA A 146 -10.88 -10.02 11.34
N GLY A 147 -10.79 -11.08 10.52
CA GLY A 147 -11.13 -11.05 9.10
C GLY A 147 -10.07 -10.42 8.18
N ARG A 148 -8.85 -10.13 8.68
CA ARG A 148 -7.75 -9.58 7.87
C ARG A 148 -6.92 -10.63 7.13
N CYS A 149 -7.13 -11.92 7.36
CA CYS A 149 -6.43 -12.99 6.65
C CYS A 149 -7.30 -13.53 5.52
N THR A 150 -7.34 -12.77 4.42
CA THR A 150 -8.16 -13.05 3.24
C THR A 150 -7.29 -13.02 1.99
N PRO A 151 -7.78 -13.51 0.84
CA PRO A 151 -6.99 -13.48 -0.38
C PRO A 151 -6.71 -12.06 -0.88
N ALA A 152 -7.50 -11.08 -0.44
CA ALA A 152 -7.31 -9.66 -0.77
C ALA A 152 -6.19 -9.00 0.04
N THR A 153 -5.77 -9.57 1.18
CA THR A 153 -4.86 -8.93 2.15
C THR A 153 -3.61 -9.73 2.44
N VAL A 154 -3.65 -11.05 2.32
CA VAL A 154 -2.53 -11.98 2.52
C VAL A 154 -2.24 -12.69 1.21
N LEU A 155 -0.96 -12.66 0.78
CA LEU A 155 -0.53 -13.28 -0.48
C LEU A 155 -0.37 -14.79 -0.32
N ALA A 156 0.19 -15.24 0.80
CA ALA A 156 0.33 -16.66 1.07
C ALA A 156 0.19 -17.01 2.56
N ILE A 157 -0.24 -18.24 2.83
CA ILE A 157 -0.15 -18.85 4.17
C ILE A 157 0.79 -20.05 4.09
N GLN A 158 1.83 -20.07 4.92
CA GLN A 158 2.63 -21.29 5.11
C GLN A 158 2.02 -22.11 6.24
N LEU A 159 1.83 -23.40 5.96
CA LEU A 159 1.38 -24.39 6.92
C LEU A 159 2.57 -25.19 7.43
N GLU A 160 2.63 -25.38 8.74
CA GLU A 160 3.72 -26.14 9.36
C GLU A 160 5.10 -25.53 9.04
N ASN A 161 6.17 -26.21 9.43
CA ASN A 161 7.53 -25.93 9.04
C ASN A 161 8.37 -27.20 9.10
N GLU A 162 9.07 -27.54 8.02
CA GLU A 162 9.97 -28.70 7.95
C GLU A 162 9.28 -30.02 8.32
N LEU A 163 8.14 -30.29 7.69
CA LEU A 163 7.43 -31.58 7.77
C LEU A 163 7.77 -32.44 6.56
N TYR A 164 8.41 -33.58 6.78
CA TYR A 164 9.04 -34.34 5.69
C TYR A 164 8.19 -35.48 5.10
N ASP A 165 7.33 -36.14 5.88
CA ASP A 165 6.77 -37.44 5.49
C ASP A 165 5.24 -37.57 5.68
N GLN A 166 4.56 -36.47 6.01
CA GLN A 166 3.13 -36.45 6.32
C GLN A 166 2.33 -35.45 5.44
N PRO A 167 2.27 -35.64 4.11
CA PRO A 167 1.56 -34.73 3.21
C PRO A 167 0.07 -34.58 3.53
N GLY A 168 -0.58 -35.64 4.02
CA GLY A 168 -1.99 -35.60 4.43
C GLY A 168 -2.26 -34.66 5.61
N HIS A 169 -1.29 -34.53 6.53
CA HIS A 169 -1.43 -33.64 7.68
C HIS A 169 -1.48 -32.16 7.24
N LEU A 170 -0.70 -31.78 6.22
CA LEU A 170 -0.74 -30.41 5.66
C LEU A 170 -2.12 -30.06 5.09
N VAL A 171 -2.79 -31.01 4.43
CA VAL A 171 -4.17 -30.82 3.95
C VAL A 171 -5.14 -30.67 5.13
N THR A 172 -4.96 -31.46 6.19
CA THR A 172 -5.74 -31.32 7.43
C THR A 172 -5.54 -29.94 8.07
N LEU A 173 -4.31 -29.44 8.16
CA LEU A 173 -4.00 -28.12 8.71
C LEU A 173 -4.60 -27.00 7.86
N LYS A 174 -4.53 -27.10 6.53
CA LYS A 174 -5.17 -26.16 5.58
C LYS A 174 -6.68 -26.06 5.86
N ARG A 175 -7.35 -27.20 6.01
CA ARG A 175 -8.77 -27.26 6.35
C ARG A 175 -9.05 -26.58 7.69
N LEU A 176 -8.28 -26.87 8.73
CA LEU A 176 -8.45 -26.25 10.06
C LEU A 176 -8.23 -24.74 10.03
N ALA A 177 -7.26 -24.26 9.25
CA ALA A 177 -7.00 -22.83 9.08
C ALA A 177 -8.19 -22.13 8.39
N ARG A 178 -8.75 -22.75 7.35
CA ARG A 178 -9.97 -22.26 6.69
C ARG A 178 -11.20 -22.27 7.60
N GLU A 179 -11.39 -23.32 8.40
CA GLU A 179 -12.45 -23.38 9.42
C GLU A 179 -12.34 -22.25 10.44
N ALA A 180 -11.13 -21.78 10.73
CA ALA A 180 -10.86 -20.62 11.58
C ALA A 180 -10.98 -19.27 10.86
N GLY A 181 -11.36 -19.23 9.59
CA GLY A 181 -11.57 -18.00 8.81
C GLY A 181 -10.30 -17.41 8.18
N MET A 182 -9.22 -18.19 8.05
CA MET A 182 -7.98 -17.78 7.39
C MET A 182 -7.92 -18.33 5.97
N SER A 183 -7.63 -17.45 5.00
CA SER A 183 -7.52 -17.81 3.58
C SER A 183 -6.50 -16.95 2.85
N ALA A 184 -5.87 -17.52 1.83
CA ALA A 184 -4.90 -16.85 0.97
C ALA A 184 -4.89 -17.54 -0.40
N PRO A 185 -4.46 -16.82 -1.46
CA PRO A 185 -4.51 -17.39 -2.79
C PRO A 185 -3.33 -18.34 -3.04
N LEU A 186 -2.29 -18.30 -2.20
CA LEU A 186 -1.20 -19.26 -2.19
C LEU A 186 -1.12 -19.94 -0.82
N TRP A 187 -0.99 -21.25 -0.82
CA TRP A 187 -0.64 -22.05 0.34
C TRP A 187 0.74 -22.64 0.11
N THR A 188 1.60 -22.62 1.11
CA THR A 188 3.01 -23.00 0.95
C THR A 188 3.49 -23.95 2.05
N ALA A 189 4.55 -24.68 1.75
CA ALA A 189 5.27 -25.53 2.71
C ALA A 189 6.75 -25.63 2.31
N THR A 190 7.61 -25.83 3.30
CA THR A 190 9.05 -26.06 3.11
C THR A 190 9.30 -27.39 2.41
N ALA A 191 10.22 -27.43 1.46
CA ALA A 191 10.38 -28.54 0.52
C ALA A 191 11.79 -29.18 0.50
N TRP A 192 12.59 -28.97 1.54
CA TRP A 192 13.94 -29.55 1.66
C TRP A 192 13.95 -30.83 2.51
N GLY A 193 15.08 -31.54 2.53
CA GLY A 193 15.24 -32.82 3.21
C GLY A 193 14.39 -33.93 2.59
N SER A 194 14.17 -33.89 1.27
CA SER A 194 13.32 -34.83 0.53
C SER A 194 11.86 -34.88 1.03
N ALA A 195 11.33 -33.71 1.41
CA ALA A 195 9.96 -33.57 1.91
C ALA A 195 8.91 -34.04 0.89
N LYS A 196 7.95 -34.84 1.37
CA LYS A 196 6.78 -35.32 0.64
C LYS A 196 5.64 -34.33 0.84
N LEU A 197 5.37 -33.51 -0.17
CA LEU A 197 4.30 -32.51 -0.14
C LEU A 197 3.04 -33.01 -0.87
N PRO A 198 1.83 -32.60 -0.45
CA PRO A 198 0.60 -32.93 -1.17
C PRO A 198 0.61 -32.23 -2.53
N PRO A 199 0.51 -32.96 -3.66
CA PRO A 199 0.50 -32.37 -4.99
C PRO A 199 -0.62 -31.34 -5.14
N GLU A 200 -0.34 -30.24 -5.83
CA GLU A 200 -1.29 -29.15 -6.16
C GLU A 200 -1.89 -28.39 -4.95
N GLU A 201 -1.74 -28.86 -3.72
CA GLU A 201 -2.35 -28.27 -2.53
C GLU A 201 -1.52 -27.13 -1.92
N VAL A 202 -0.19 -27.29 -1.94
CA VAL A 202 0.79 -26.33 -1.41
C VAL A 202 1.96 -26.16 -2.38
N MET A 203 2.39 -24.91 -2.57
CA MET A 203 3.56 -24.57 -3.38
C MET A 203 4.85 -24.85 -2.57
N PRO A 204 5.80 -25.63 -3.12
CA PRO A 204 7.07 -25.92 -2.46
C PRO A 204 7.95 -24.68 -2.36
N LEU A 205 8.56 -24.48 -1.19
CA LEU A 205 9.56 -23.44 -0.96
C LEU A 205 10.87 -24.05 -0.44
N TYR A 206 11.99 -23.66 -1.03
CA TYR A 206 13.33 -24.19 -0.73
C TYR A 206 14.17 -23.21 0.11
N GLY A 207 15.21 -23.74 0.76
CA GLY A 207 16.19 -22.98 1.53
C GLY A 207 17.60 -23.03 0.95
N GLY A 208 18.53 -22.42 1.67
CA GLY A 208 19.96 -22.60 1.44
C GLY A 208 20.79 -21.62 2.26
N TYR A 209 21.81 -22.13 2.94
CA TYR A 209 22.66 -21.36 3.85
C TYR A 209 24.15 -21.57 3.52
N GLY A 210 24.96 -20.52 3.72
CA GLY A 210 26.41 -20.60 3.45
C GLY A 210 27.22 -21.33 4.52
N ASP A 211 26.66 -21.47 5.73
CA ASP A 211 27.17 -22.19 6.90
C ASP A 211 25.99 -22.42 7.85
N GLY A 212 26.16 -23.19 8.92
CA GLY A 212 25.08 -23.47 9.88
C GLY A 212 25.59 -23.56 11.32
N PHE A 213 24.85 -22.97 12.26
CA PHE A 213 25.16 -23.10 13.69
C PHE A 213 24.89 -24.52 14.22
N TRP A 214 24.02 -25.27 13.53
CA TRP A 214 23.60 -26.62 13.89
C TRP A 214 24.61 -27.71 13.51
N ALA A 215 25.69 -27.38 12.80
CA ALA A 215 26.82 -28.30 12.63
C ALA A 215 27.62 -28.43 13.93
N ASP A 216 28.34 -29.54 14.11
CA ASP A 216 29.17 -29.71 15.31
C ASP A 216 30.38 -28.76 15.28
N ALA A 217 30.92 -28.44 16.46
CA ALA A 217 31.93 -27.40 16.62
C ALA A 217 33.24 -27.71 15.87
N ASP A 218 33.63 -28.98 15.81
CA ASP A 218 34.84 -29.47 15.16
C ASP A 218 34.61 -29.89 13.70
N THR A 219 33.37 -29.87 13.21
CA THR A 219 33.07 -30.23 11.82
C THR A 219 33.62 -29.13 10.88
N PRO A 220 34.41 -29.51 9.85
CA PRO A 220 34.83 -28.59 8.81
C PRO A 220 33.63 -28.05 8.02
N TRP A 221 33.87 -27.20 7.03
CA TRP A 221 32.78 -26.66 6.22
C TRP A 221 32.06 -27.77 5.43
N ASP A 222 30.77 -27.98 5.75
CA ASP A 222 29.97 -29.09 5.25
C ASP A 222 29.62 -28.97 3.74
N THR A 223 29.49 -30.11 3.06
CA THR A 223 29.19 -30.18 1.63
C THR A 223 27.81 -29.62 1.28
N SER A 224 26.83 -29.79 2.17
CA SER A 224 25.47 -29.26 1.99
C SER A 224 25.45 -27.73 1.94
N PHE A 225 26.30 -27.03 2.69
CA PHE A 225 26.44 -25.57 2.58
C PHE A 225 27.21 -25.18 1.33
N ARG A 226 28.27 -25.93 1.03
CA ARG A 226 29.17 -25.65 -0.09
C ARG A 226 28.47 -25.67 -1.44
N GLN A 227 27.50 -26.57 -1.64
CA GLN A 227 26.75 -26.70 -2.89
C GLN A 227 26.02 -25.40 -3.31
N HIS A 228 25.69 -24.51 -2.36
CA HIS A 228 24.97 -23.27 -2.65
C HIS A 228 25.84 -22.18 -3.30
N PHE A 229 27.15 -22.37 -3.34
CA PHE A 229 28.09 -21.50 -4.07
C PHE A 229 28.32 -21.96 -5.51
N PHE A 230 27.51 -22.90 -5.99
CA PHE A 230 27.52 -23.43 -7.35
C PHE A 230 26.17 -23.21 -8.01
N PHE A 231 26.19 -23.05 -9.33
CA PHE A 231 24.96 -23.07 -10.12
C PHE A 231 24.52 -24.53 -10.30
N SER A 232 23.24 -24.82 -10.04
CA SER A 232 22.67 -26.17 -10.03
C SER A 232 21.16 -26.13 -10.24
N HIS A 233 20.59 -27.18 -10.82
CA HIS A 233 19.14 -27.37 -10.91
C HIS A 233 18.60 -28.30 -9.83
N THR A 234 19.44 -28.71 -8.88
CA THR A 234 19.05 -29.40 -7.65
C THR A 234 18.63 -28.37 -6.61
N TRP A 235 17.36 -28.45 -6.18
CA TRP A 235 16.77 -27.51 -5.22
C TRP A 235 16.69 -28.04 -3.79
N ASP A 236 16.54 -29.36 -3.64
CA ASP A 236 16.51 -30.02 -2.33
C ASP A 236 17.83 -29.80 -1.59
N ASP A 237 17.74 -29.60 -0.28
CA ASP A 237 18.87 -29.38 0.61
C ASP A 237 18.76 -30.34 1.81
N PRO A 238 19.64 -31.35 1.93
CA PRO A 238 19.62 -32.25 3.06
C PRO A 238 20.25 -31.66 4.33
N GLY A 239 20.88 -30.49 4.30
CA GLY A 239 21.65 -29.95 5.44
C GLY A 239 20.83 -29.15 6.46
N ILE A 240 19.75 -28.49 6.04
CA ILE A 240 18.95 -27.60 6.91
C ILE A 240 18.17 -28.42 7.94
N GLY A 241 18.31 -28.05 9.22
CA GLY A 241 17.61 -28.72 10.33
C GLY A 241 17.96 -30.20 10.50
N ALA A 242 19.09 -30.64 9.92
CA ALA A 242 19.44 -32.06 9.86
C ALA A 242 19.58 -32.73 11.25
N ASP A 243 19.97 -31.96 12.25
CA ASP A 243 20.11 -32.37 13.66
C ASP A 243 18.77 -32.58 14.38
N LEU A 244 17.65 -32.17 13.78
CA LEU A 244 16.29 -32.40 14.29
C LEU A 244 15.59 -33.60 13.63
N ARG A 245 16.24 -34.26 12.67
CA ARG A 245 15.69 -35.44 11.96
C ARG A 245 16.17 -36.75 12.59
N ALA A 246 15.36 -37.80 12.49
CA ALA A 246 15.76 -39.16 12.82
C ALA A 246 16.57 -39.77 11.65
N ASP A 247 17.59 -40.59 11.95
CA ASP A 247 18.55 -41.17 10.99
C ASP A 247 17.94 -42.07 9.88
N ASP A 248 16.64 -42.39 9.94
CA ASP A 248 15.98 -43.47 9.16
C ASP A 248 15.24 -43.01 7.87
N ILE A 249 15.36 -41.75 7.44
CA ILE A 249 14.75 -41.31 6.17
C ILE A 249 15.78 -41.43 5.04
N ASP A 250 15.79 -42.59 4.37
CA ASP A 250 16.56 -42.83 3.14
C ASP A 250 16.27 -41.73 2.10
N ALA A 251 17.32 -41.02 1.69
CA ALA A 251 17.30 -40.04 0.60
C ALA A 251 17.06 -40.75 -0.74
N ALA A 252 15.83 -41.19 -0.98
CA ALA A 252 15.41 -41.71 -2.27
C ALA A 252 15.15 -40.52 -3.21
N ALA A 253 15.94 -40.43 -4.29
CA ALA A 253 15.67 -39.54 -5.40
C ALA A 253 14.23 -39.79 -5.89
N GLN A 254 13.34 -38.82 -5.69
CA GLN A 254 11.99 -38.91 -6.23
C GLN A 254 12.04 -38.73 -7.74
N ASP A 255 11.53 -39.72 -8.48
CA ASP A 255 11.15 -39.58 -9.88
C ASP A 255 10.09 -38.48 -9.96
N MET A 256 10.48 -37.28 -10.39
CA MET A 256 9.60 -36.13 -10.45
C MET A 256 8.79 -36.15 -11.75
N GLU A 257 7.47 -36.29 -11.63
CA GLU A 257 6.54 -35.77 -12.64
C GLU A 257 6.85 -34.29 -12.93
N PRO A 258 6.51 -33.75 -14.12
CA PRO A 258 6.80 -32.37 -14.46
C PRO A 258 6.31 -31.43 -13.34
N PRO A 259 7.15 -30.52 -12.83
CA PRO A 259 6.79 -29.72 -11.67
C PRO A 259 5.57 -28.85 -12.01
N VAL A 260 4.51 -28.98 -11.22
CA VAL A 260 3.27 -28.19 -11.35
C VAL A 260 3.52 -26.74 -10.88
N PHE A 261 4.54 -26.53 -10.05
CA PHE A 261 4.92 -25.24 -9.47
C PHE A 261 6.36 -24.84 -9.84
N PRO A 262 6.67 -23.54 -9.87
CA PRO A 262 8.01 -23.09 -10.18
C PRO A 262 8.94 -23.22 -8.96
N PRO A 263 10.25 -23.39 -9.16
CA PRO A 263 11.19 -23.40 -8.05
C PRO A 263 11.22 -22.04 -7.35
N ALA A 264 11.02 -22.03 -6.04
CA ALA A 264 10.87 -20.83 -5.22
C ALA A 264 11.62 -21.01 -3.90
N THR A 265 12.18 -19.93 -3.34
CA THR A 265 12.91 -19.99 -2.06
C THR A 265 12.21 -19.15 -0.99
N CYS A 266 12.28 -19.61 0.27
CA CYS A 266 11.77 -18.88 1.43
C CYS A 266 12.80 -18.64 2.53
N GLU A 267 13.80 -19.53 2.64
CA GLU A 267 14.81 -19.49 3.70
C GLU A 267 16.22 -19.54 3.12
N LEU A 268 16.55 -18.56 2.28
CA LEU A 268 17.94 -18.26 1.98
C LEU A 268 18.54 -17.52 3.16
N GLY A 269 19.72 -17.94 3.62
CA GLY A 269 20.41 -17.31 4.73
C GLY A 269 20.68 -15.83 4.46
N GLY A 270 19.85 -14.94 5.03
CA GLY A 270 20.13 -13.50 5.05
C GLY A 270 21.22 -13.14 6.07
N GLY A 271 21.47 -14.07 6.99
CA GLY A 271 22.52 -14.08 8.00
C GLY A 271 22.60 -15.50 8.59
N MET A 272 22.98 -15.62 9.86
CA MET A 272 22.97 -16.89 10.60
C MET A 272 22.78 -16.65 12.10
N ALA A 273 21.98 -17.48 12.77
CA ALA A 273 21.95 -17.50 14.24
C ALA A 273 23.26 -18.04 14.82
N THR A 274 23.46 -17.86 16.12
CA THR A 274 24.62 -18.44 16.83
C THR A 274 24.14 -19.42 17.88
N ALA A 275 24.73 -20.61 17.90
CA ALA A 275 24.59 -21.54 19.02
C ALA A 275 25.83 -21.44 19.90
N TYR A 276 25.70 -21.83 21.17
CA TYR A 276 26.77 -21.67 22.15
C TYR A 276 28.04 -22.43 21.72
N HIS A 277 27.88 -23.66 21.21
CA HIS A 277 28.98 -24.50 20.74
C HIS A 277 29.56 -24.05 19.39
N ARG A 278 28.78 -23.37 18.52
CA ARG A 278 29.21 -22.96 17.18
C ARG A 278 28.62 -21.62 16.77
N ARG A 279 29.52 -20.66 16.51
CA ARG A 279 29.20 -19.23 16.32
C ARG A 279 29.62 -18.74 14.94
N PRO A 280 28.97 -19.22 13.86
CA PRO A 280 29.31 -18.81 12.50
C PRO A 280 29.03 -17.31 12.32
N ARG A 281 29.84 -16.65 11.49
CA ARG A 281 29.71 -15.22 11.20
C ARG A 281 29.83 -15.00 9.68
N PRO A 282 28.75 -15.25 8.91
CA PRO A 282 28.79 -15.09 7.45
C PRO A 282 29.07 -13.64 7.07
N SER A 283 29.90 -13.43 6.06
CA SER A 283 30.15 -12.12 5.48
C SER A 283 29.01 -11.70 4.55
N ALA A 284 28.94 -10.41 4.23
CA ALA A 284 27.98 -9.88 3.26
C ALA A 284 28.04 -10.59 1.90
N LEU A 285 29.24 -10.97 1.47
CA LEU A 285 29.48 -11.62 0.19
C LEU A 285 29.09 -13.10 0.22
N ASP A 286 29.24 -13.78 1.36
CA ASP A 286 28.77 -15.16 1.53
C ASP A 286 27.24 -15.24 1.34
N ILE A 287 26.52 -14.34 2.00
CA ILE A 287 25.06 -14.20 1.89
C ILE A 287 24.64 -13.90 0.45
N ALA A 288 25.30 -12.92 -0.18
CA ALA A 288 24.98 -12.48 -1.52
C ALA A 288 25.27 -13.56 -2.59
N ALA A 289 26.33 -14.36 -2.41
CA ALA A 289 26.70 -15.41 -3.36
C ALA A 289 25.65 -16.54 -3.40
N VAL A 290 25.14 -16.96 -2.23
CA VAL A 290 24.06 -17.95 -2.15
C VAL A 290 22.81 -17.47 -2.88
N ALA A 291 22.38 -16.23 -2.62
CA ALA A 291 21.23 -15.63 -3.30
C ALA A 291 21.46 -15.52 -4.82
N HIS A 292 22.64 -15.06 -5.22
CA HIS A 292 23.03 -14.89 -6.61
C HIS A 292 22.97 -16.21 -7.39
N CYS A 293 23.50 -17.30 -6.82
CA CYS A 293 23.43 -18.63 -7.42
C CYS A 293 21.98 -19.06 -7.64
N LYS A 294 21.09 -18.85 -6.66
CA LYS A 294 19.66 -19.24 -6.78
C LYS A 294 18.93 -18.43 -7.87
N ILE A 295 19.27 -17.16 -8.07
CA ILE A 295 18.77 -16.38 -9.21
C ILE A 295 19.27 -17.00 -10.53
N GLY A 296 20.56 -17.29 -10.66
CA GLY A 296 21.13 -17.94 -11.85
C GLY A 296 20.54 -19.34 -12.13
N ASN A 297 20.18 -20.08 -11.08
CA ASN A 297 19.60 -21.43 -11.15
C ASN A 297 18.17 -21.48 -11.68
N GLY A 298 17.46 -20.35 -11.73
CA GLY A 298 16.07 -20.33 -12.20
C GLY A 298 15.02 -19.98 -11.15
N SER A 299 15.41 -19.52 -9.96
CA SER A 299 14.42 -19.25 -8.90
C SER A 299 13.39 -18.20 -9.34
N ALA A 300 12.12 -18.52 -9.14
CA ALA A 300 10.96 -17.69 -9.44
C ALA A 300 10.46 -16.87 -8.24
N TRP A 301 11.04 -17.07 -7.05
CA TRP A 301 10.76 -16.33 -5.83
C TRP A 301 12.01 -16.33 -4.95
N GLN A 302 12.51 -15.15 -4.54
CA GLN A 302 13.66 -15.04 -3.64
C GLN A 302 13.23 -14.74 -2.21
N GLY A 303 13.35 -15.69 -1.28
CA GLY A 303 13.00 -15.48 0.12
C GLY A 303 14.17 -15.64 1.08
N TYR A 304 14.29 -14.73 2.06
CA TYR A 304 15.38 -14.68 3.02
C TYR A 304 14.94 -14.90 4.47
N TYR A 305 15.73 -15.71 5.19
CA TYR A 305 15.58 -15.97 6.61
C TYR A 305 16.92 -15.79 7.34
N MET A 306 17.03 -14.94 8.36
CA MET A 306 16.20 -13.77 8.63
C MET A 306 16.60 -12.60 7.70
N TYR A 307 15.65 -11.74 7.35
CA TYR A 307 16.00 -10.44 6.73
C TYR A 307 16.08 -9.31 7.77
N ALA A 308 15.28 -9.42 8.83
CA ALA A 308 15.39 -8.55 10.00
C ALA A 308 15.46 -9.37 11.29
N GLY A 309 16.52 -9.13 12.07
CA GLY A 309 16.69 -9.69 13.40
C GLY A 309 15.78 -9.02 14.44
N GLY A 310 15.89 -9.44 15.69
CA GLY A 310 15.12 -8.89 16.81
C GLY A 310 15.57 -9.43 18.16
N THR A 311 14.66 -9.40 19.13
CA THR A 311 14.89 -9.89 20.49
C THR A 311 13.73 -10.82 20.90
N ASN A 312 14.04 -12.02 21.36
CA ASN A 312 13.07 -12.96 21.93
C ASN A 312 12.28 -12.31 23.08
N PRO A 313 10.94 -12.49 23.14
CA PRO A 313 10.16 -12.10 24.29
C PRO A 313 10.66 -12.80 25.56
N ALA A 314 10.73 -12.07 26.69
CA ALA A 314 11.06 -12.69 27.96
C ALA A 314 9.97 -13.71 28.37
N GLY A 315 10.40 -14.92 28.72
CA GLY A 315 9.54 -16.00 29.21
C GLY A 315 10.00 -16.55 30.56
N GLU A 316 9.11 -17.17 31.33
CA GLU A 316 9.40 -17.76 32.64
C GLU A 316 10.53 -18.80 32.60
N HIS A 317 10.65 -19.52 31.48
CA HIS A 317 11.68 -20.53 31.23
C HIS A 317 12.52 -20.21 29.98
N GLY A 318 12.48 -18.95 29.51
CA GLY A 318 12.96 -18.57 28.17
C GLY A 318 12.02 -19.04 27.05
N THR A 319 12.18 -18.46 25.86
CA THR A 319 11.43 -18.81 24.64
C THR A 319 12.32 -19.29 23.50
N GLN A 320 13.63 -19.35 23.73
CA GLN A 320 14.64 -19.78 22.78
C GLN A 320 14.81 -21.30 22.74
N GLU A 321 15.35 -21.80 21.63
CA GLU A 321 15.87 -23.16 21.52
C GLU A 321 16.96 -23.42 22.58
N SER A 322 16.85 -24.54 23.30
CA SER A 322 17.80 -24.89 24.36
C SER A 322 17.84 -26.38 24.66
N HIS A 323 19.01 -26.86 25.08
CA HIS A 323 19.23 -28.18 25.67
C HIS A 323 18.26 -28.51 26.80
N ALA A 324 17.76 -27.50 27.53
CA ALA A 324 16.77 -27.67 28.59
C ALA A 324 15.43 -28.27 28.10
N THR A 325 15.15 -28.19 26.80
CA THR A 325 13.97 -28.80 26.15
C THR A 325 14.30 -30.04 25.31
N GLY A 326 15.54 -30.50 25.36
CA GLY A 326 16.00 -31.64 24.57
C GLY A 326 16.45 -31.29 23.15
N TYR A 327 16.46 -30.02 22.77
CA TYR A 327 17.08 -29.57 21.52
C TYR A 327 18.59 -29.78 21.55
N PRO A 328 19.24 -29.92 20.38
CA PRO A 328 20.67 -30.16 20.30
C PRO A 328 21.51 -28.88 20.39
N ASN A 329 20.90 -27.68 20.42
CA ASN A 329 21.61 -26.42 20.52
C ASN A 329 21.08 -25.57 21.69
N ASP A 330 21.98 -24.75 22.27
CA ASP A 330 21.61 -23.58 23.09
C ASP A 330 21.89 -22.31 22.27
N VAL A 331 20.85 -21.53 21.97
CA VAL A 331 20.98 -20.21 21.34
C VAL A 331 20.82 -19.09 22.40
N PRO A 332 21.15 -17.81 22.10
CA PRO A 332 20.93 -16.72 23.05
C PRO A 332 19.47 -16.64 23.53
N SER A 333 19.28 -16.31 24.80
CA SER A 333 17.95 -16.33 25.42
C SER A 333 17.07 -15.17 24.94
N LEU A 334 17.68 -14.03 24.64
CA LEU A 334 17.04 -12.80 24.21
C LEU A 334 17.51 -12.38 22.82
N GLY A 335 18.82 -12.24 22.60
CA GLY A 335 19.37 -11.73 21.34
C GLY A 335 19.00 -12.61 20.15
N TYR A 336 18.45 -12.01 19.11
CA TYR A 336 18.12 -12.69 17.85
C TYR A 336 18.48 -11.82 16.65
N ASP A 337 19.67 -11.22 16.70
CA ASP A 337 20.23 -10.37 15.64
C ASP A 337 20.41 -11.12 14.31
N PHE A 338 20.75 -12.42 14.39
CA PHE A 338 20.93 -13.32 13.27
C PHE A 338 22.01 -12.86 12.27
N HIS A 339 22.82 -11.84 12.58
CA HIS A 339 23.63 -11.14 11.58
C HIS A 339 22.82 -10.73 10.34
N ALA A 340 21.53 -10.44 10.53
CA ALA A 340 20.61 -10.16 9.44
C ALA A 340 20.96 -8.86 8.71
N PRO A 341 20.50 -8.69 7.46
CA PRO A 341 20.65 -7.44 6.70
C PRO A 341 20.15 -6.21 7.48
N ILE A 342 19.11 -6.39 8.29
CA ILE A 342 18.66 -5.42 9.29
C ILE A 342 18.86 -6.05 10.68
N GLY A 343 19.87 -5.61 11.42
CA GLY A 343 20.18 -6.18 12.74
C GLY A 343 19.13 -5.87 13.80
N GLU A 344 19.31 -6.42 15.01
CA GLU A 344 18.43 -6.28 16.18
C GLU A 344 18.10 -4.80 16.48
N ALA A 345 19.13 -3.95 16.55
CA ALA A 345 19.00 -2.51 16.78
C ALA A 345 18.53 -1.70 15.55
N GLY A 346 18.26 -2.38 14.43
CA GLY A 346 17.73 -1.76 13.21
C GLY A 346 18.75 -1.14 12.29
N THR A 347 20.03 -1.36 12.56
CA THR A 347 21.12 -0.87 11.73
C THR A 347 21.29 -1.78 10.51
N LEU A 348 21.54 -1.18 9.35
CA LEU A 348 21.78 -1.94 8.12
C LEU A 348 23.17 -2.56 8.14
N ALA A 349 23.26 -3.84 7.82
CA ALA A 349 24.51 -4.56 7.61
C ALA A 349 24.98 -4.42 6.15
N ALA A 350 26.25 -4.74 5.90
CA ALA A 350 26.79 -4.73 4.53
C ALA A 350 26.08 -5.71 3.59
N SER A 351 25.52 -6.82 4.13
CA SER A 351 24.70 -7.76 3.36
C SER A 351 23.45 -7.10 2.76
N HIS A 352 22.88 -6.09 3.41
CA HIS A 352 21.77 -5.31 2.85
C HIS A 352 22.18 -4.61 1.55
N ALA A 353 23.37 -4.02 1.48
CA ALA A 353 23.85 -3.33 0.29
C ALA A 353 24.07 -4.31 -0.88
N GLU A 354 24.64 -5.48 -0.59
CA GLU A 354 24.85 -6.54 -1.58
C GLU A 354 23.52 -7.06 -2.16
N LEU A 355 22.57 -7.42 -1.28
CA LEU A 355 21.26 -7.93 -1.68
C LEU A 355 20.41 -6.88 -2.39
N ARG A 356 20.44 -5.62 -1.93
CA ARG A 356 19.73 -4.49 -2.57
C ARG A 356 20.07 -4.37 -4.06
N ARG A 357 21.34 -4.58 -4.45
CA ARG A 357 21.73 -4.55 -5.87
C ARG A 357 21.10 -5.69 -6.67
N GLN A 358 21.01 -6.89 -6.09
CA GLN A 358 20.34 -8.03 -6.72
C GLN A 358 18.84 -7.79 -6.85
N HIS A 359 18.21 -7.21 -5.82
CA HIS A 359 16.79 -6.89 -5.84
C HIS A 359 16.45 -5.78 -6.82
N ALA A 360 17.31 -4.77 -6.96
CA ALA A 360 17.16 -3.73 -7.99
C ALA A 360 17.18 -4.34 -9.40
N PHE A 361 18.06 -5.32 -9.64
CA PHE A 361 18.10 -6.08 -10.88
C PHE A 361 16.81 -6.89 -11.09
N LEU A 362 16.31 -7.60 -10.07
CA LEU A 362 15.05 -8.35 -10.16
C LEU A 362 13.84 -7.44 -10.36
N ALA A 363 13.79 -6.26 -9.72
CA ALA A 363 12.74 -5.29 -9.95
C ALA A 363 12.77 -4.75 -11.39
N ALA A 364 13.97 -4.65 -11.98
CA ALA A 364 14.17 -4.11 -13.31
C ALA A 364 13.88 -5.10 -14.43
N PHE A 365 14.34 -6.35 -14.27
CA PHE A 365 14.36 -7.37 -15.31
C PHE A 365 13.59 -8.64 -14.93
N GLY A 366 12.99 -8.69 -13.74
CA GLY A 366 12.20 -9.83 -13.26
C GLY A 366 11.10 -10.30 -14.22
N PRO A 367 10.32 -9.40 -14.87
CA PRO A 367 9.32 -9.81 -15.84
C PRO A 367 9.86 -10.59 -17.05
N ASP A 368 11.05 -10.21 -17.54
CA ASP A 368 11.72 -10.92 -18.62
C ASP A 368 12.43 -12.17 -18.09
N LEU A 369 13.19 -12.02 -17.02
CA LEU A 369 13.99 -13.07 -16.39
C LEU A 369 13.11 -14.25 -15.95
N ALA A 370 11.92 -14.00 -15.40
CA ALA A 370 10.95 -15.03 -15.00
C ALA A 370 10.61 -16.01 -16.12
N GLN A 371 10.67 -15.55 -17.38
CA GLN A 371 10.38 -16.37 -18.55
C GLN A 371 11.62 -17.03 -19.14
N MET A 372 12.82 -16.56 -18.77
CA MET A 372 14.11 -17.09 -19.22
C MET A 372 14.47 -18.35 -18.43
N PRO A 373 14.53 -19.55 -19.04
CA PRO A 373 15.07 -20.74 -18.38
C PRO A 373 16.55 -20.57 -18.00
N SER A 374 16.99 -21.37 -17.01
CA SER A 374 18.39 -21.50 -16.62
C SER A 374 19.09 -22.60 -17.41
N SER A 375 20.31 -22.33 -17.87
CA SER A 375 21.20 -23.29 -18.54
C SER A 375 22.57 -23.27 -17.87
N LEU A 376 23.13 -24.46 -17.65
CA LEU A 376 24.49 -24.64 -17.14
C LEU A 376 25.47 -24.84 -18.31
N PRO A 377 26.75 -24.50 -18.14
CA PRO A 377 27.74 -24.65 -19.20
C PRO A 377 28.07 -26.13 -19.50
N ASP A 378 28.56 -26.38 -20.72
CA ASP A 378 28.99 -27.72 -21.16
C ASP A 378 30.12 -28.31 -20.30
N VAL A 379 30.92 -27.44 -19.68
CA VAL A 379 32.00 -27.82 -18.77
C VAL A 379 31.62 -27.36 -17.37
N LEU A 380 31.35 -28.34 -16.51
CA LEU A 380 31.00 -28.14 -15.11
C LEU A 380 32.21 -28.42 -14.21
N PRO A 381 32.23 -27.84 -13.00
CA PRO A 381 33.13 -28.30 -11.95
C PRO A 381 32.97 -29.81 -11.68
N GLU A 382 34.06 -30.49 -11.32
CA GLU A 382 34.03 -31.95 -11.10
C GLU A 382 33.03 -32.35 -10.00
N ASP A 383 33.04 -31.59 -8.91
CA ASP A 383 32.13 -31.70 -7.79
C ASP A 383 32.06 -30.37 -7.03
N VAL A 384 31.34 -30.35 -5.90
CA VAL A 384 31.25 -29.17 -5.03
C VAL A 384 32.58 -28.81 -4.36
N HIS A 385 33.60 -29.69 -4.41
CA HIS A 385 34.93 -29.45 -3.86
C HIS A 385 35.90 -28.77 -4.83
N ASP A 386 35.55 -28.66 -6.11
CA ASP A 386 36.38 -28.01 -7.13
C ASP A 386 36.53 -26.49 -6.87
N THR A 387 37.79 -26.06 -6.80
CA THR A 387 38.20 -24.66 -6.62
C THR A 387 38.98 -24.11 -7.82
N THR A 388 39.00 -24.84 -8.92
CA THR A 388 39.81 -24.57 -10.11
C THR A 388 38.96 -24.20 -11.31
N MET A 389 37.74 -24.74 -11.41
CA MET A 389 36.82 -24.48 -12.52
C MET A 389 35.89 -23.31 -12.22
N LEU A 390 35.87 -22.31 -13.11
CA LEU A 390 35.02 -21.12 -12.99
C LEU A 390 33.53 -21.48 -13.03
N ARG A 391 32.73 -20.89 -12.12
CA ARG A 391 31.30 -21.22 -11.97
C ARG A 391 30.44 -20.13 -12.61
N TRP A 392 29.66 -20.50 -13.60
CA TRP A 392 28.76 -19.58 -14.29
C TRP A 392 27.50 -20.29 -14.79
N ALA A 393 26.45 -19.52 -15.07
CA ALA A 393 25.19 -19.99 -15.63
C ALA A 393 24.61 -18.95 -16.59
N LEU A 394 23.67 -19.38 -17.43
CA LEU A 394 22.95 -18.53 -18.37
C LEU A 394 21.46 -18.53 -18.05
N ARG A 395 20.86 -17.35 -17.95
CA ARG A 395 19.40 -17.18 -18.07
C ARG A 395 19.11 -16.55 -19.43
N SER A 396 18.40 -17.24 -20.32
CA SER A 396 18.14 -16.73 -21.68
C SER A 396 16.81 -17.24 -22.25
N ASP A 397 16.14 -16.42 -23.05
CA ASP A 397 14.97 -16.80 -23.86
C ASP A 397 15.35 -17.30 -25.27
N GLY A 398 16.65 -17.49 -25.52
CA GLY A 398 17.20 -17.84 -26.83
C GLY A 398 17.60 -16.63 -27.67
N ARG A 399 17.04 -15.44 -27.41
CA ARG A 399 17.32 -14.21 -28.19
C ARG A 399 18.14 -13.20 -27.40
N SER A 400 17.94 -13.14 -26.10
CA SER A 400 18.62 -12.26 -25.14
C SER A 400 18.80 -12.98 -23.81
N GLY A 401 19.69 -12.50 -22.96
CA GLY A 401 19.85 -13.10 -21.64
C GLY A 401 20.89 -12.42 -20.76
N PHE A 402 21.23 -13.12 -19.67
CA PHE A 402 22.22 -12.68 -18.70
C PHE A 402 23.14 -13.84 -18.35
N LEU A 403 24.45 -13.58 -18.40
CA LEU A 403 25.48 -14.47 -17.90
C LEU A 403 25.71 -14.18 -16.42
N PHE A 404 25.46 -15.18 -15.58
CA PHE A 404 25.70 -15.14 -14.15
C PHE A 404 27.06 -15.77 -13.85
N LEU A 405 27.91 -15.08 -13.09
CA LEU A 405 29.24 -15.54 -12.70
C LEU A 405 29.35 -15.45 -11.18
N SER A 406 29.78 -16.54 -10.53
CA SER A 406 30.01 -16.57 -9.09
C SER A 406 31.39 -17.16 -8.81
N TRP A 407 32.29 -16.32 -8.30
CA TRP A 407 33.65 -16.73 -7.93
C TRP A 407 33.97 -16.38 -6.48
N HIS A 408 33.08 -16.79 -5.58
CA HIS A 408 33.20 -16.54 -4.14
C HIS A 408 32.78 -17.77 -3.33
N GLN A 409 33.43 -18.01 -2.21
CA GLN A 409 32.97 -18.94 -1.18
C GLN A 409 33.67 -18.67 0.18
N PRO A 410 33.02 -18.99 1.32
CA PRO A 410 33.62 -18.88 2.64
C PRO A 410 34.60 -20.01 2.91
N HIS A 411 35.43 -19.85 3.95
CA HIS A 411 36.35 -20.84 4.54
C HIS A 411 37.51 -21.33 3.65
N VAL A 412 37.27 -21.57 2.36
CA VAL A 412 38.26 -22.05 1.39
C VAL A 412 38.43 -20.99 0.30
N ALA A 413 39.44 -20.13 0.45
CA ALA A 413 39.69 -19.03 -0.46
C ALA A 413 39.94 -19.51 -1.90
N LEU A 414 39.26 -18.89 -2.86
CA LEU A 414 39.48 -19.12 -4.29
C LEU A 414 40.65 -18.26 -4.79
N PRO A 415 41.52 -18.76 -5.68
CA PRO A 415 42.50 -17.92 -6.35
C PRO A 415 41.83 -17.07 -7.43
N THR A 416 42.49 -16.01 -7.91
CA THR A 416 42.09 -15.36 -9.17
C THR A 416 42.08 -16.39 -10.29
N TYR A 417 40.94 -16.58 -10.94
CA TYR A 417 40.84 -17.41 -12.14
C TYR A 417 41.48 -16.66 -13.31
N ARG A 418 42.38 -17.32 -14.05
CA ARG A 418 43.17 -16.66 -15.10
C ARG A 418 42.63 -16.97 -16.49
N GLY A 419 42.50 -15.94 -17.33
CA GLY A 419 42.15 -16.10 -18.74
C GLY A 419 40.74 -16.63 -19.02
N ALA A 420 39.73 -16.14 -18.32
CA ALA A 420 38.33 -16.42 -18.60
C ALA A 420 37.88 -15.77 -19.92
N GLN A 421 37.26 -16.57 -20.78
CA GLN A 421 36.52 -16.14 -21.95
C GLN A 421 35.36 -17.09 -22.17
N PHE A 422 34.19 -16.54 -22.42
CA PHE A 422 32.92 -17.26 -22.54
C PHE A 422 32.49 -17.32 -23.99
N GLN A 423 31.91 -18.46 -24.37
CA GLN A 423 31.24 -18.63 -25.65
C GLN A 423 29.78 -18.98 -25.38
N VAL A 424 28.87 -18.08 -25.77
CA VAL A 424 27.42 -18.27 -25.60
C VAL A 424 26.78 -18.36 -26.98
N THR A 425 25.98 -19.40 -27.21
CA THR A 425 25.21 -19.54 -28.45
C THR A 425 23.75 -19.18 -28.18
N LEU A 426 23.29 -18.13 -28.85
CA LEU A 426 21.88 -17.74 -28.94
C LEU A 426 21.28 -18.30 -30.24
N GLU A 427 19.97 -18.20 -30.43
CA GLU A 427 19.27 -18.78 -31.59
C GLU A 427 19.84 -18.30 -32.93
N THR A 428 20.21 -17.01 -33.00
CA THR A 428 20.62 -16.36 -34.25
C THR A 428 22.11 -16.06 -34.33
N GLU A 429 22.85 -16.18 -33.23
CA GLU A 429 24.26 -15.81 -33.21
C GLU A 429 25.08 -16.52 -32.13
N ARG A 430 26.40 -16.42 -32.27
CA ARG A 430 27.36 -16.85 -31.27
C ARG A 430 28.11 -15.63 -30.73
N LEU A 431 28.06 -15.45 -29.42
CA LEU A 431 28.78 -14.42 -28.68
C LEU A 431 30.07 -15.01 -28.09
N VAL A 432 31.16 -14.27 -28.23
CA VAL A 432 32.42 -14.52 -27.53
C VAL A 432 32.72 -13.26 -26.71
N LEU A 433 32.80 -13.41 -25.39
CA LEU A 433 32.99 -12.31 -24.45
C LEU A 433 33.88 -12.73 -23.29
N PRO A 434 34.74 -11.86 -22.76
CA PRO A 434 35.12 -10.57 -23.34
C PRO A 434 35.91 -10.74 -24.65
N SER A 435 36.28 -9.65 -25.31
CA SER A 435 37.01 -9.69 -26.59
C SER A 435 38.37 -10.38 -26.50
N ARG A 436 38.97 -10.35 -25.31
CA ARG A 436 40.18 -11.11 -24.94
C ARG A 436 39.94 -11.80 -23.59
N PRO A 437 40.66 -12.90 -23.31
CA PRO A 437 40.60 -13.52 -21.99
C PRO A 437 40.96 -12.53 -20.88
N VAL A 438 40.15 -12.50 -19.82
CA VAL A 438 40.35 -11.65 -18.64
C VAL A 438 40.51 -12.47 -17.37
N ASP A 439 41.12 -11.88 -16.35
CA ASP A 439 41.20 -12.52 -15.04
C ASP A 439 39.94 -12.22 -14.22
N ILE A 440 39.47 -13.22 -13.46
CA ILE A 440 38.32 -13.10 -12.55
C ILE A 440 38.82 -13.22 -11.11
N PRO A 441 38.85 -12.12 -10.33
CA PRO A 441 39.24 -12.15 -8.94
C PRO A 441 38.28 -12.96 -8.07
N ALA A 442 38.77 -13.45 -6.94
CA ALA A 442 37.88 -13.96 -5.89
C ALA A 442 36.95 -12.84 -5.40
N GLY A 443 35.70 -13.21 -5.15
CA GLY A 443 34.64 -12.30 -4.72
C GLY A 443 33.76 -11.75 -5.85
N THR A 444 34.00 -12.11 -7.12
CA THR A 444 33.18 -11.64 -8.25
C THR A 444 31.79 -12.29 -8.25
N LEU A 445 30.74 -11.46 -8.29
CA LEU A 445 29.34 -11.85 -8.47
C LEU A 445 28.72 -11.06 -9.64
N ALA A 446 28.90 -11.54 -10.88
CA ALA A 446 28.59 -10.77 -12.08
C ALA A 446 27.27 -11.17 -12.76
N ARG A 447 26.58 -10.19 -13.36
CA ARG A 447 25.35 -10.35 -14.17
C ARG A 447 25.51 -9.62 -15.51
N TRP A 448 26.25 -10.21 -16.44
CA TRP A 448 26.59 -9.56 -17.70
C TRP A 448 25.43 -9.68 -18.70
N PRO A 449 24.96 -8.56 -19.31
CA PRO A 449 23.89 -8.61 -20.29
C PRO A 449 24.37 -9.23 -21.60
N LEU A 450 23.50 -9.95 -22.28
CA LEU A 450 23.73 -10.56 -23.60
C LEU A 450 22.58 -10.19 -24.53
N ALA A 451 22.90 -9.62 -25.69
CA ALA A 451 21.95 -9.20 -26.72
C ALA A 451 20.75 -8.41 -26.15
N LEU A 452 21.01 -7.53 -25.18
CA LEU A 452 19.98 -6.76 -24.49
C LEU A 452 19.55 -5.57 -25.37
N ASP A 453 18.26 -5.44 -25.64
CA ASP A 453 17.71 -4.28 -26.32
C ASP A 453 17.21 -3.24 -25.31
N VAL A 454 17.62 -1.98 -25.50
CA VAL A 454 17.15 -0.84 -24.73
C VAL A 454 16.56 0.18 -25.70
N GLN A 455 15.24 0.11 -25.89
CA GLN A 455 14.47 1.00 -26.76
C GLN A 455 14.99 1.05 -28.21
N GLY A 456 15.32 -0.11 -28.79
CA GLY A 456 15.83 -0.25 -30.16
C GLY A 456 17.33 -0.01 -30.30
N VAL A 457 18.05 0.23 -29.19
CA VAL A 457 19.51 0.20 -29.14
C VAL A 457 19.94 -1.13 -28.55
N ARG A 458 20.57 -1.97 -29.38
CA ARG A 458 21.07 -3.29 -28.98
C ARG A 458 22.45 -3.18 -28.34
N ILE A 459 22.62 -3.88 -27.24
CA ILE A 459 23.90 -4.15 -26.57
C ILE A 459 24.18 -5.63 -26.75
N ASP A 460 25.21 -5.96 -27.52
CA ASP A 460 25.56 -7.36 -27.76
C ASP A 460 26.04 -8.03 -26.48
N TRP A 461 26.89 -7.34 -25.71
CA TRP A 461 27.25 -7.70 -24.34
C TRP A 461 28.03 -6.59 -23.64
N ALA A 462 28.13 -6.67 -22.31
CA ALA A 462 29.02 -5.83 -21.51
C ALA A 462 29.63 -6.61 -20.34
N THR A 463 30.89 -6.32 -19.97
CA THR A 463 31.56 -6.95 -18.81
C THR A 463 31.34 -6.15 -17.52
N ALA A 464 30.12 -5.67 -17.32
CA ALA A 464 29.68 -4.99 -16.11
C ALA A 464 28.29 -5.50 -15.71
N SER A 465 28.05 -5.62 -14.41
CA SER A 465 26.79 -6.16 -13.89
C SER A 465 25.64 -5.21 -14.12
N VAL A 466 24.54 -5.72 -14.67
CA VAL A 466 23.31 -4.95 -14.78
C VAL A 466 22.72 -4.68 -13.39
N LEU A 467 22.37 -3.42 -13.14
CA LEU A 467 21.71 -2.96 -11.92
C LEU A 467 20.23 -2.61 -12.14
N THR A 468 19.93 -1.72 -13.09
CA THR A 468 18.56 -1.25 -13.37
C THR A 468 18.48 -0.54 -14.72
N VAL A 469 17.26 -0.16 -15.13
CA VAL A 469 16.98 0.77 -16.23
C VAL A 469 16.17 1.93 -15.68
N LEU A 470 16.62 3.16 -15.90
CA LEU A 470 15.87 4.37 -15.59
C LEU A 470 15.05 4.78 -16.81
N PRO A 471 13.73 5.01 -16.65
CA PRO A 471 12.90 5.44 -17.76
C PRO A 471 13.15 6.92 -18.10
N GLY A 472 12.82 7.31 -19.33
CA GLY A 472 12.95 8.66 -19.84
C GLY A 472 12.70 8.68 -21.35
N GLU A 473 12.68 9.87 -21.96
CA GLU A 473 12.68 10.00 -23.43
C GLU A 473 13.87 9.24 -24.05
N ILE A 474 15.00 9.26 -23.33
CA ILE A 474 16.18 8.43 -23.56
C ILE A 474 16.41 7.64 -22.27
N PRO A 475 16.15 6.33 -22.25
CA PRO A 475 16.34 5.49 -21.08
C PRO A 475 17.82 5.34 -20.75
N THR A 476 18.12 5.17 -19.46
CA THR A 476 19.49 4.94 -18.99
C THR A 476 19.62 3.52 -18.44
N LEU A 477 20.38 2.66 -19.12
CA LEU A 477 20.82 1.39 -18.56
C LEU A 477 21.95 1.65 -17.56
N VAL A 478 21.78 1.20 -16.33
CA VAL A 478 22.76 1.37 -15.25
C VAL A 478 23.46 0.05 -14.99
N LEU A 479 24.79 0.07 -15.09
CA LEU A 479 25.69 -1.05 -14.83
C LEU A 479 26.61 -0.73 -13.66
N CYS A 480 27.13 -1.75 -12.99
CA CYS A 480 28.19 -1.65 -11.99
C CYS A 480 29.44 -2.38 -12.49
N ALA A 481 30.58 -1.70 -12.46
CA ALA A 481 31.86 -2.32 -12.76
C ALA A 481 32.22 -3.37 -11.68
N GLU A 482 32.89 -4.43 -12.10
CA GLU A 482 33.42 -5.45 -11.20
C GLU A 482 34.85 -5.08 -10.75
N PRO A 483 35.26 -5.44 -9.51
CA PRO A 483 36.63 -5.25 -9.06
C PRO A 483 37.63 -5.90 -10.03
N GLU A 484 38.63 -5.13 -10.47
CA GLU A 484 39.78 -5.57 -11.29
C GLU A 484 39.45 -6.22 -12.65
N ILE A 485 38.19 -6.20 -13.09
CA ILE A 485 37.78 -6.65 -14.43
C ILE A 485 37.58 -5.42 -15.34
N PRO A 486 38.31 -5.30 -16.46
CA PRO A 486 38.09 -4.22 -17.42
C PRO A 486 36.66 -4.23 -17.96
N VAL A 487 36.04 -3.04 -18.05
CA VAL A 487 34.72 -2.91 -18.66
C VAL A 487 34.87 -2.79 -20.17
N GLU A 488 34.32 -3.75 -20.87
CA GLU A 488 34.13 -3.76 -22.31
C GLU A 488 32.63 -3.66 -22.61
N LEU A 489 32.28 -2.86 -23.61
CA LEU A 489 30.94 -2.72 -24.15
C LEU A 489 30.99 -3.10 -25.64
N ALA A 490 30.27 -4.15 -26.00
CA ALA A 490 30.12 -4.58 -27.37
C ALA A 490 28.74 -4.19 -27.92
N VAL A 491 28.74 -3.58 -29.10
CA VAL A 491 27.55 -3.16 -29.84
C VAL A 491 27.69 -3.49 -31.33
N PRO A 492 26.59 -3.60 -32.08
CA PRO A 492 26.66 -3.67 -33.54
C PRO A 492 27.44 -2.49 -34.15
N THR A 493 28.16 -2.72 -35.24
CA THR A 493 29.06 -1.70 -35.86
C THR A 493 28.32 -0.45 -36.39
N ASP A 494 27.00 -0.53 -36.59
CA ASP A 494 26.13 0.58 -36.96
C ASP A 494 25.57 1.38 -35.75
N VAL A 495 25.89 0.96 -34.52
CA VAL A 495 25.62 1.73 -33.30
C VAL A 495 26.79 2.67 -33.00
N VAL A 496 26.49 3.96 -32.88
CA VAL A 496 27.49 4.98 -32.52
C VAL A 496 27.52 5.18 -31.01
N VAL A 497 28.70 5.09 -30.40
CA VAL A 497 28.94 5.37 -28.98
C VAL A 497 29.62 6.74 -28.82
N ASP A 498 28.92 7.71 -28.23
CA ASP A 498 29.44 9.06 -28.03
C ASP A 498 30.69 9.05 -27.14
N GLY A 499 31.77 9.70 -27.60
CA GLY A 499 33.05 9.79 -26.88
C GLY A 499 33.98 8.60 -27.05
N TYR A 500 33.52 7.51 -27.68
CA TYR A 500 34.30 6.29 -27.89
C TYR A 500 34.35 5.95 -29.39
N PRO A 501 35.37 6.41 -30.14
CA PRO A 501 35.49 6.07 -31.55
C PRO A 501 35.67 4.56 -31.74
N ALA A 502 35.14 4.03 -32.84
CA ALA A 502 35.31 2.62 -33.19
C ALA A 502 36.82 2.28 -33.30
N PRO A 503 37.30 1.19 -32.69
CA PRO A 503 38.70 0.78 -32.79
C PRO A 503 39.14 0.57 -34.25
N PRO A 504 40.43 0.77 -34.57
CA PRO A 504 40.95 0.60 -35.94
C PRO A 504 40.72 -0.80 -36.54
N ASP A 505 40.69 -1.83 -35.70
CA ASP A 505 40.54 -3.25 -36.06
C ASP A 505 39.15 -3.80 -35.67
N THR A 506 38.08 -3.05 -35.95
CA THR A 506 36.70 -3.42 -35.60
C THR A 506 36.18 -4.58 -36.47
N ASP A 507 35.52 -5.56 -35.85
CA ASP A 507 34.82 -6.64 -36.58
C ASP A 507 33.72 -6.05 -37.49
N PRO A 508 33.47 -6.59 -38.70
CA PRO A 508 32.48 -6.02 -39.62
C PRO A 508 31.06 -5.93 -39.05
N VAL A 509 30.74 -6.72 -38.02
CA VAL A 509 29.42 -6.82 -37.41
C VAL A 509 29.39 -6.21 -36.00
N ARG A 510 30.51 -6.20 -35.27
CA ARG A 510 30.56 -5.77 -33.86
C ARG A 510 31.73 -4.84 -33.54
N ALA A 511 31.43 -3.71 -32.89
CA ALA A 511 32.40 -2.83 -32.26
C ALA A 511 32.52 -3.13 -30.76
N VAL A 512 33.75 -3.25 -30.25
CA VAL A 512 34.03 -3.43 -28.82
C VAL A 512 34.78 -2.20 -28.29
N HIS A 513 34.21 -1.57 -27.28
CA HIS A 513 34.76 -0.37 -26.65
C HIS A 513 35.24 -0.69 -25.24
N THR A 514 36.46 -0.30 -24.89
CA THR A 514 36.91 -0.27 -23.49
C THR A 514 36.35 0.97 -22.82
N ILE A 515 35.59 0.77 -21.75
CA ILE A 515 34.85 1.81 -21.05
C ILE A 515 35.52 2.12 -19.72
N GLU A 516 35.65 3.41 -19.43
CA GLU A 516 36.09 3.89 -18.12
C GLU A 516 34.84 4.10 -17.24
N PRO A 517 34.67 3.35 -16.13
CA PRO A 517 33.54 3.53 -15.23
C PRO A 517 33.52 4.94 -14.62
N GLY A 518 32.33 5.52 -14.51
CA GLY A 518 32.15 6.89 -14.03
C GLY A 518 30.70 7.22 -13.70
N ARG A 519 30.50 8.43 -13.19
CA ARG A 519 29.17 8.95 -12.82
C ARG A 519 28.46 9.71 -13.95
N GLU A 520 29.05 9.70 -15.14
CA GLU A 520 28.51 10.29 -16.37
C GLU A 520 28.13 9.18 -17.35
N PRO A 521 26.96 9.24 -18.01
CA PRO A 521 26.56 8.22 -18.97
C PRO A 521 27.23 8.45 -20.33
N MET A 522 27.53 7.37 -21.05
CA MET A 522 27.77 7.40 -22.49
C MET A 522 26.44 7.27 -23.24
N ARG A 523 26.35 7.86 -24.42
CA ARG A 523 25.14 7.85 -25.25
C ARG A 523 25.34 6.99 -26.48
N LEU A 524 24.43 6.06 -26.69
CA LEU A 524 24.40 5.16 -27.84
C LEU A 524 23.31 5.61 -28.81
N ARG A 525 23.61 5.54 -30.11
CA ARG A 525 22.66 5.89 -31.18
C ARG A 525 22.60 4.82 -32.25
N HIS A 526 21.39 4.41 -32.61
CA HIS A 526 21.14 3.48 -33.70
C HIS A 526 19.98 4.01 -34.55
N GLY A 527 20.29 4.57 -35.73
CA GLY A 527 19.30 5.28 -36.53
C GLY A 527 18.68 6.46 -35.77
N ALA A 528 17.37 6.40 -35.50
CA ALA A 528 16.65 7.39 -34.69
C ALA A 528 16.53 7.01 -33.21
N SER A 529 16.88 5.78 -32.83
CA SER A 529 16.81 5.29 -31.45
C SER A 529 18.04 5.73 -30.65
N MET A 530 17.84 6.01 -29.36
CA MET A 530 18.88 6.47 -28.45
C MET A 530 18.72 5.84 -27.08
N ALA A 531 19.84 5.48 -26.45
CA ALA A 531 19.88 5.01 -25.07
C ALA A 531 21.15 5.52 -24.39
N ASP A 532 21.08 5.78 -23.09
CA ASP A 532 22.25 6.11 -22.28
C ASP A 532 22.71 4.85 -21.51
N ILE A 533 24.03 4.68 -21.37
CA ILE A 533 24.62 3.66 -20.50
C ILE A 533 25.45 4.36 -19.43
N LEU A 534 25.14 4.11 -18.17
CA LEU A 534 25.89 4.59 -17.01
C LEU A 534 26.58 3.41 -16.34
N VAL A 535 27.92 3.38 -16.38
CA VAL A 535 28.71 2.34 -15.70
C VAL A 535 29.29 2.91 -14.42
N LEU A 536 28.66 2.61 -13.28
CA LEU A 536 29.14 3.07 -11.98
C LEU A 536 30.46 2.39 -11.60
N PRO A 537 31.41 3.14 -11.02
CA PRO A 537 32.66 2.57 -10.53
C PRO A 537 32.42 1.64 -9.33
N VAL A 538 33.35 0.71 -9.10
CA VAL A 538 33.32 -0.24 -7.97
C VAL A 538 33.13 0.46 -6.62
N THR A 539 33.68 1.66 -6.46
CA THR A 539 33.55 2.47 -5.23
C THR A 539 32.13 2.88 -4.89
N ASP A 540 31.22 2.90 -5.88
CA ASP A 540 29.82 3.29 -5.69
C ASP A 540 28.92 2.07 -5.40
N ALA A 541 29.41 0.83 -5.55
CA ALA A 541 28.60 -0.37 -5.40
C ALA A 541 27.93 -0.51 -4.01
N GLY A 542 28.63 -0.14 -2.94
CA GLY A 542 28.07 -0.18 -1.58
C GLY A 542 27.07 0.94 -1.28
N THR A 543 27.16 2.05 -2.00
CA THR A 543 26.41 3.29 -1.73
C THR A 543 25.26 3.52 -2.71
N VAL A 544 25.15 2.71 -3.77
CA VAL A 544 24.07 2.84 -4.75
C VAL A 544 22.74 2.31 -4.21
N TRP A 545 21.68 3.09 -4.44
CA TRP A 545 20.30 2.72 -4.17
C TRP A 545 19.47 2.91 -5.42
N VAL A 546 18.54 1.99 -5.65
CA VAL A 546 17.52 2.10 -6.68
C VAL A 546 16.18 2.11 -5.98
N ALA A 547 15.34 3.05 -6.36
CA ALA A 547 14.06 3.25 -5.73
C ALA A 547 12.96 3.42 -6.76
N ASP A 548 11.81 2.83 -6.51
CA ASP A 548 10.62 3.17 -7.27
C ASP A 548 10.20 4.61 -6.91
N GLY A 549 9.75 5.37 -7.90
CA GLY A 549 9.28 6.75 -7.70
C GLY A 549 8.14 6.81 -6.69
N ALA A 550 8.04 7.94 -5.99
CA ALA A 550 6.92 8.24 -5.10
C ALA A 550 5.60 8.22 -5.89
N HIS A 551 4.47 7.97 -5.24
CA HIS A 551 3.14 8.06 -5.86
C HIS A 551 3.00 9.39 -6.65
N GLY A 552 2.98 9.29 -8.00
CA GLY A 552 2.90 10.41 -8.94
C GLY A 552 4.16 10.71 -9.76
N GLU A 553 5.36 10.27 -9.35
CA GLU A 553 6.58 10.41 -10.17
C GLU A 553 6.72 9.20 -11.10
N PRO A 554 6.73 9.36 -12.44
CA PRO A 554 6.97 8.24 -13.34
C PRO A 554 8.43 7.78 -13.23
N GLY A 555 8.63 6.54 -12.78
CA GLY A 555 9.88 5.81 -12.96
C GLY A 555 10.73 5.56 -11.72
N ARG A 556 11.86 4.87 -11.94
CA ARG A 556 12.84 4.55 -10.89
C ARG A 556 13.83 5.70 -10.71
N ARG A 557 14.30 5.91 -9.48
CA ARG A 557 15.35 6.86 -9.09
C ARG A 557 16.64 6.09 -8.76
N LEU A 558 17.77 6.60 -9.22
CA LEU A 558 19.11 6.13 -8.86
C LEU A 558 19.73 7.12 -7.86
N LEU A 559 20.21 6.62 -6.72
CA LEU A 559 20.76 7.44 -5.64
C LEU A 559 22.14 6.92 -5.22
N LEU A 560 22.98 7.81 -4.68
CA LEU A 560 24.23 7.46 -3.99
C LEU A 560 24.17 8.01 -2.56
N SER A 561 24.35 7.15 -1.56
CA SER A 561 24.47 7.53 -0.14
C SER A 561 25.10 6.44 0.71
N GLU A 562 25.91 6.85 1.68
CA GLU A 562 26.40 6.00 2.78
C GLU A 562 25.42 5.93 3.96
N ASN A 563 24.39 6.78 3.97
CA ASN A 563 23.40 6.80 5.04
C ASN A 563 22.31 5.75 4.81
N ASP A 564 21.69 5.29 5.90
CA ASP A 564 20.53 4.40 5.83
C ASP A 564 19.36 5.15 5.19
N LEU A 565 18.89 4.68 4.03
CA LEU A 565 17.73 5.26 3.37
C LEU A 565 16.48 4.40 3.63
N GLY A 566 15.34 5.07 3.74
CA GLY A 566 14.00 4.49 3.83
C GLY A 566 12.98 5.40 3.15
N TRP A 567 11.71 5.04 3.24
CA TRP A 567 10.61 5.75 2.56
C TRP A 567 9.52 6.11 3.56
N SER A 568 9.02 7.34 3.56
CA SER A 568 7.85 7.72 4.35
C SER A 568 6.52 7.31 3.69
N THR A 569 5.41 7.39 4.43
CA THR A 569 4.05 7.08 3.96
C THR A 569 3.66 7.82 2.68
N ASP A 570 4.19 9.01 2.47
CA ASP A 570 3.96 9.86 1.30
C ASP A 570 4.95 9.61 0.15
N GLY A 571 5.78 8.56 0.25
CA GLY A 571 6.73 8.16 -0.78
C GLY A 571 8.01 9.00 -0.84
N ARG A 572 8.27 9.88 0.13
CA ARG A 572 9.53 10.65 0.20
C ARG A 572 10.66 9.86 0.85
N LEU A 573 11.92 10.17 0.50
CA LEU A 573 13.09 9.57 1.14
C LEU A 573 13.17 10.01 2.61
N VAL A 574 13.49 9.05 3.47
CA VAL A 574 13.93 9.27 4.84
C VAL A 574 15.38 8.82 4.92
N ALA A 575 16.29 9.70 5.29
CA ALA A 575 17.68 9.34 5.54
C ALA A 575 17.94 9.32 7.04
N ARG A 576 18.51 8.23 7.54
CA ARG A 576 18.91 8.09 8.93
C ARG A 576 20.43 8.20 9.05
N THR A 577 20.88 9.08 9.92
CA THR A 577 22.32 9.33 10.12
C THR A 577 22.61 9.70 11.56
N THR A 578 23.85 9.42 12.00
CA THR A 578 24.44 9.92 13.25
C THR A 578 25.14 11.27 13.05
N GLY A 579 25.38 11.66 11.79
CA GLY A 579 25.97 12.95 11.41
C GLY A 579 25.00 14.12 11.47
N PRO A 580 25.50 15.36 11.25
CA PRO A 580 24.70 16.58 11.34
C PRO A 580 23.70 16.78 10.19
N ALA A 581 23.87 16.09 9.06
CA ALA A 581 22.95 16.06 7.92
C ALA A 581 23.29 14.86 7.00
N PRO A 582 22.31 14.31 6.25
CA PRO A 582 22.56 13.21 5.31
C PRO A 582 23.22 13.70 4.02
N ALA A 583 24.11 12.87 3.46
CA ALA A 583 24.72 13.09 2.15
C ALA A 583 24.10 12.12 1.14
N VAL A 584 23.15 12.61 0.35
CA VAL A 584 22.45 11.83 -0.67
C VAL A 584 22.57 12.56 -2.00
N GLN A 585 22.97 11.84 -3.04
CA GLN A 585 22.94 12.31 -4.43
C GLN A 585 21.86 11.55 -5.20
N VAL A 586 21.15 12.22 -6.10
CA VAL A 586 20.19 11.63 -7.02
C VAL A 586 20.66 11.83 -8.46
N TYR A 587 20.55 10.80 -9.29
CA TYR A 587 20.81 10.90 -10.71
C TYR A 587 19.65 11.59 -11.42
N ASP A 588 19.95 12.59 -12.23
CA ASP A 588 19.00 13.31 -13.07
C ASP A 588 19.20 12.89 -14.53
N PRO A 589 18.29 12.07 -15.12
CA PRO A 589 18.45 11.60 -16.50
C PRO A 589 18.45 12.73 -17.53
N ALA A 590 17.72 13.82 -17.30
CA ALA A 590 17.66 14.95 -18.22
C ALA A 590 18.99 15.73 -18.24
N ARG A 591 19.63 15.86 -17.07
CA ARG A 591 20.95 16.51 -16.94
C ARG A 591 22.12 15.55 -17.15
N ARG A 592 21.87 14.24 -17.21
CA ARG A 592 22.88 13.18 -17.34
C ARG A 592 23.95 13.24 -16.23
N ALA A 593 23.55 13.61 -15.01
CA ALA A 593 24.48 13.83 -13.90
C ALA A 593 23.84 13.58 -12.53
N PHE A 594 24.66 13.29 -11.52
CA PHE A 594 24.24 13.26 -10.12
C PHE A 594 24.19 14.67 -9.53
N ARG A 595 23.16 14.93 -8.72
CA ARG A 595 23.00 16.17 -7.96
C ARG A 595 22.69 15.89 -6.49
N PRO A 596 23.13 16.75 -5.55
CA PRO A 596 22.73 16.63 -4.14
C PRO A 596 21.21 16.69 -4.00
N LEU A 597 20.66 15.84 -3.14
CA LEU A 597 19.25 15.84 -2.78
C LEU A 597 19.07 16.52 -1.41
N PRO A 598 18.24 17.59 -1.32
CA PRO A 598 18.06 18.31 -0.07
C PRO A 598 17.17 17.56 0.92
N PHE A 599 17.52 17.63 2.21
CA PHE A 599 16.73 17.09 3.31
C PHE A 599 16.34 18.19 4.29
N GLN A 600 15.20 18.00 4.97
CA GLN A 600 14.68 18.83 6.04
C GLN A 600 14.79 18.09 7.39
N GLY A 601 15.17 18.85 8.42
CA GLY A 601 15.36 18.38 9.79
C GLY A 601 16.10 19.44 10.60
N GLU A 602 15.94 19.43 11.94
CA GLU A 602 16.71 20.34 12.80
C GLU A 602 18.19 19.96 12.77
N VAL A 603 19.03 20.90 12.30
CA VAL A 603 20.49 20.77 12.39
C VAL A 603 20.89 20.89 13.86
N ARG A 604 21.17 19.75 14.48
CA ARG A 604 21.75 19.65 15.83
C ARG A 604 23.12 18.99 15.71
N ALA A 605 24.03 19.29 16.64
CA ALA A 605 25.33 18.61 16.68
C ALA A 605 25.16 17.09 16.77
N ALA A 606 26.05 16.33 16.13
CA ALA A 606 26.10 14.88 16.29
C ALA A 606 26.23 14.55 17.79
N ALA A 607 25.39 13.66 18.29
CA ALA A 607 25.44 13.22 19.68
C ALA A 607 26.19 11.90 19.74
N GLU A 608 27.48 11.95 20.07
CA GLU A 608 28.32 10.78 20.31
C GLU A 608 29.08 10.97 21.62
N ALA A 609 29.24 9.89 22.38
CA ALA A 609 30.07 9.88 23.56
C ALA A 609 30.75 8.52 23.75
N GLU A 610 32.00 8.56 24.24
CA GLU A 610 32.60 7.38 24.87
C GLU A 610 31.90 7.10 26.19
N VAL A 611 31.67 5.82 26.47
CA VAL A 611 30.93 5.35 27.64
C VAL A 611 31.91 4.63 28.57
N PRO A 612 32.29 5.21 29.71
CA PRO A 612 33.15 4.53 30.67
C PRO A 612 32.49 3.24 31.20
N ALA A 613 33.19 2.12 31.07
CA ALA A 613 32.81 0.83 31.66
C ALA A 613 33.52 0.64 33.01
N ILE A 614 32.85 0.95 34.11
CA ILE A 614 33.42 0.88 35.47
C ILE A 614 33.20 -0.52 36.03
N ALA A 615 34.27 -1.26 36.29
CA ALA A 615 34.20 -2.56 36.93
C ALA A 615 33.57 -2.45 38.33
N ARG A 616 32.43 -3.12 38.53
CA ARG A 616 31.75 -3.28 39.82
C ARG A 616 32.14 -4.60 40.49
N ARG A 617 32.34 -5.64 39.68
CA ARG A 617 32.82 -6.95 40.12
C ARG A 617 33.74 -7.55 39.05
N PRO A 618 34.98 -7.91 39.38
CA PRO A 618 35.86 -8.57 38.43
C PRO A 618 35.39 -10.02 38.18
N ALA A 619 35.79 -10.57 37.03
CA ALA A 619 35.66 -12.00 36.78
C ALA A 619 36.56 -12.82 37.73
N PRO A 620 36.20 -14.08 38.04
CA PRO A 620 37.08 -14.98 38.76
C PRO A 620 38.36 -15.28 37.94
N PRO A 621 39.48 -15.64 38.60
CA PRO A 621 40.76 -15.89 37.92
C PRO A 621 40.75 -17.14 37.02
N ALA A 622 39.75 -18.01 37.18
CA ALA A 622 39.53 -19.19 36.36
C ALA A 622 38.03 -19.39 36.13
N VAL A 623 37.68 -19.90 34.95
CA VAL A 623 36.33 -20.31 34.56
C VAL A 623 36.37 -21.73 34.00
N PRO A 624 35.27 -22.50 34.08
CA PRO A 624 35.20 -23.84 33.50
C PRO A 624 35.47 -23.84 31.98
N ALA A 625 36.01 -24.94 31.46
CA ALA A 625 36.18 -25.15 30.02
C ALA A 625 34.86 -25.36 29.26
N ASN A 626 33.84 -25.88 29.96
CA ASN A 626 32.46 -26.04 29.48
C ASN A 626 31.49 -26.04 30.68
N TYR A 627 30.19 -25.85 30.40
CA TYR A 627 29.12 -25.80 31.42
C TYR A 627 28.19 -27.02 31.37
N GLY A 628 28.66 -28.12 30.80
CA GLY A 628 27.87 -29.30 30.46
C GLY A 628 27.85 -29.55 28.96
N THR A 629 27.36 -30.73 28.56
CA THR A 629 27.24 -31.12 27.16
C THR A 629 25.93 -31.87 26.91
N ARG A 630 25.46 -31.82 25.67
CA ARG A 630 24.40 -32.67 25.13
C ARG A 630 24.84 -33.14 23.75
N ASP A 631 24.81 -34.45 23.50
CA ASP A 631 25.20 -35.04 22.21
C ASP A 631 26.54 -34.48 21.69
N THR A 632 27.53 -34.37 22.60
CA THR A 632 28.87 -33.78 22.42
C THR A 632 28.96 -32.25 22.25
N ARG A 633 27.85 -31.55 22.05
CA ARG A 633 27.78 -30.08 21.96
C ARG A 633 27.83 -29.43 23.35
N GLN A 634 28.62 -28.37 23.49
CA GLN A 634 28.71 -27.63 24.74
C GLN A 634 27.41 -26.91 25.07
N SER A 635 27.00 -26.94 26.34
CA SER A 635 25.83 -26.21 26.84
C SER A 635 26.21 -24.80 27.27
N ALA A 636 25.30 -23.85 27.05
CA ALA A 636 25.43 -22.51 27.62
C ALA A 636 25.34 -22.57 29.15
N PRO A 637 26.00 -21.65 29.87
CA PRO A 637 25.89 -21.59 31.32
C PRO A 637 24.44 -21.30 31.76
N SER A 638 24.00 -21.97 32.83
CA SER A 638 22.72 -21.60 33.47
C SER A 638 22.76 -20.14 33.95
N ALA A 639 21.60 -19.48 34.06
CA ALA A 639 21.53 -18.08 34.51
C ALA A 639 22.23 -17.85 35.86
N THR A 640 22.12 -18.79 36.80
CA THR A 640 22.81 -18.73 38.10
C THR A 640 24.32 -18.80 37.96
N VAL A 641 24.83 -19.76 37.16
CA VAL A 641 26.27 -19.91 36.91
C VAL A 641 26.83 -18.69 36.16
N PHE A 642 26.09 -18.17 35.19
CA PHE A 642 26.45 -16.94 34.48
C PHE A 642 26.58 -15.76 35.45
N ASP A 643 25.60 -15.56 36.34
CA ASP A 643 25.63 -14.46 37.31
C ASP A 643 26.78 -14.62 38.33
N GLU A 644 27.11 -15.83 38.75
CA GLU A 644 28.25 -16.08 39.63
C GLU A 644 29.59 -15.71 38.95
N LEU A 645 29.78 -16.14 37.70
CA LEU A 645 31.08 -16.09 37.01
C LEU A 645 31.30 -14.84 36.15
N ALA A 646 30.26 -14.11 35.74
CA ALA A 646 30.41 -12.93 34.90
C ALA A 646 31.08 -11.78 35.66
N ALA A 647 31.99 -11.06 35.00
CA ALA A 647 32.39 -9.73 35.43
C ALA A 647 31.20 -8.76 35.23
N VAL A 648 31.06 -7.79 36.12
CA VAL A 648 30.00 -6.77 36.03
C VAL A 648 30.62 -5.40 35.89
N TYR A 649 30.23 -4.70 34.83
CA TYR A 649 30.64 -3.34 34.55
C TYR A 649 29.41 -2.44 34.54
N GLN A 650 29.48 -1.29 35.22
CA GLN A 650 28.49 -0.24 35.04
C GLN A 650 28.90 0.62 33.84
N LEU A 651 27.97 0.82 32.92
CA LEU A 651 28.15 1.69 31.77
C LEU A 651 27.65 3.09 32.13
N GLN A 652 28.55 4.08 32.20
CA GLN A 652 28.18 5.46 32.50
C GLN A 652 27.67 6.17 31.25
N LEU A 653 26.37 6.03 30.99
CA LEU A 653 25.72 6.67 29.86
C LEU A 653 25.51 8.17 30.11
N PRO A 654 25.65 9.02 29.09
CA PRO A 654 25.23 10.42 29.18
C PRO A 654 23.70 10.50 29.27
N ALA A 655 23.17 11.49 29.99
CA ALA A 655 21.73 11.61 30.25
C ALA A 655 20.87 11.62 28.96
N TRP A 656 21.38 12.22 27.88
CA TRP A 656 20.68 12.30 26.60
C TRP A 656 20.42 10.93 25.97
N ALA A 657 21.22 9.90 26.30
CA ALA A 657 21.09 8.57 25.70
C ALA A 657 19.82 7.82 26.14
N GLY A 658 19.21 8.24 27.26
CA GLY A 658 17.95 7.69 27.75
C GLY A 658 16.72 8.55 27.42
N GLU A 659 16.86 9.64 26.65
CA GLU A 659 15.73 10.51 26.32
C GLU A 659 14.77 9.83 25.33
N PRO A 660 13.44 9.87 25.54
CA PRO A 660 12.47 9.17 24.67
C PRO A 660 12.51 9.60 23.19
N GLU A 661 12.89 10.85 22.95
CA GLU A 661 13.01 11.47 21.62
C GLU A 661 14.26 10.97 20.87
N GLN A 662 15.25 10.42 21.58
CA GLN A 662 16.55 10.07 21.05
C GLN A 662 16.63 8.57 20.73
N ASP A 663 16.92 8.27 19.47
CA ASP A 663 17.23 6.90 19.06
C ASP A 663 18.73 6.62 19.30
N ALA A 664 19.10 6.31 20.54
CA ALA A 664 20.47 6.06 20.95
C ALA A 664 20.87 4.59 20.75
N ILE A 665 22.02 4.38 20.08
CA ILE A 665 22.63 3.07 19.87
C ILE A 665 23.89 2.95 20.70
N LEU A 666 23.91 1.96 21.59
CA LEU A 666 25.10 1.56 22.33
C LEU A 666 25.90 0.56 21.48
N ARG A 667 27.16 0.90 21.23
CA ARG A 667 28.13 0.09 20.50
C ARG A 667 29.17 -0.44 21.49
N ILE A 668 29.30 -1.76 21.55
CA ILE A 668 30.24 -2.46 22.43
C ILE A 668 31.20 -3.29 21.59
N GLU A 669 32.49 -2.97 21.65
CA GLU A 669 33.57 -3.83 21.17
C GLU A 669 34.12 -4.59 22.39
N TRP A 670 33.92 -5.90 22.40
CA TRP A 670 34.17 -6.75 23.56
C TRP A 670 34.75 -8.08 23.12
N ALA A 671 35.31 -8.82 24.08
CA ALA A 671 35.69 -10.21 23.93
C ALA A 671 35.41 -10.99 25.21
N GLY A 672 34.96 -12.22 25.06
CA GLY A 672 34.56 -13.10 26.16
C GLY A 672 33.87 -14.33 25.62
N ASP A 673 33.08 -14.98 26.47
CA ASP A 673 32.29 -16.14 26.12
C ASP A 673 30.86 -15.73 25.76
N ALA A 674 30.15 -15.19 26.75
CA ALA A 674 28.76 -14.72 26.63
C ALA A 674 28.60 -13.39 27.39
N ALA A 675 27.66 -12.56 26.96
CA ALA A 675 27.37 -11.29 27.61
C ALA A 675 25.88 -11.00 27.71
N GLN A 676 25.50 -10.22 28.71
CA GLN A 676 24.16 -9.65 28.89
C GLN A 676 24.27 -8.16 29.16
N VAL A 677 23.40 -7.37 28.52
CA VAL A 677 23.14 -6.00 28.94
C VAL A 677 21.89 -5.99 29.79
N ARG A 678 21.99 -5.35 30.96
CA ARG A 678 20.87 -5.18 31.89
C ARG A 678 20.56 -3.70 32.08
N VAL A 679 19.26 -3.38 32.10
CA VAL A 679 18.74 -2.06 32.43
C VAL A 679 17.97 -2.21 33.73
N ASP A 680 18.36 -1.46 34.76
CA ASP A 680 17.78 -1.50 36.10
C ASP A 680 17.73 -2.95 36.66
N GLY A 681 18.81 -3.70 36.40
CA GLY A 681 18.98 -5.09 36.85
C GLY A 681 18.27 -6.15 36.00
N ARG A 682 17.44 -5.76 35.02
CA ARG A 682 16.73 -6.69 34.12
C ARG A 682 17.52 -6.91 32.81
N PRO A 683 17.78 -8.17 32.38
CA PRO A 683 18.31 -8.44 31.05
C PRO A 683 17.40 -7.92 29.94
N VAL A 684 18.00 -7.20 29.00
CA VAL A 684 17.28 -6.64 27.83
C VAL A 684 17.73 -7.25 26.51
N THR A 685 18.97 -7.73 26.45
CA THR A 685 19.50 -8.52 25.33
C THR A 685 20.73 -9.30 25.81
N ASP A 686 21.08 -10.37 25.11
CA ASP A 686 22.23 -11.23 25.38
C ASP A 686 22.88 -11.71 24.08
N ARG A 687 24.15 -12.12 24.15
CA ARG A 687 24.91 -12.52 22.97
C ARG A 687 26.06 -13.47 23.31
N PHE A 688 26.31 -14.44 22.44
CA PHE A 688 27.56 -15.19 22.42
C PHE A 688 28.60 -14.49 21.57
N TRP A 689 29.84 -14.42 22.07
CA TRP A 689 30.89 -13.70 21.38
C TRP A 689 31.38 -14.47 20.15
N ASP A 690 31.37 -13.80 19.00
CA ASP A 690 31.78 -14.31 17.69
C ASP A 690 32.86 -13.41 17.04
N GLY A 691 33.44 -12.48 17.82
CA GLY A 691 34.39 -11.46 17.35
C GLY A 691 33.77 -10.19 16.76
N SER A 692 32.45 -10.13 16.56
CA SER A 692 31.77 -8.93 16.09
C SER A 692 31.49 -7.93 17.21
N ARG A 693 31.33 -6.67 16.81
CA ARG A 693 30.81 -5.60 17.69
C ARG A 693 29.33 -5.81 17.96
N TRP A 694 28.87 -5.43 19.15
CA TRP A 694 27.46 -5.51 19.52
C TRP A 694 26.80 -4.14 19.43
N LEU A 695 25.67 -4.05 18.74
CA LEU A 695 24.85 -2.84 18.59
C LEU A 695 23.52 -3.04 19.30
N ILE A 696 23.19 -2.14 20.22
CA ILE A 696 22.02 -2.27 21.10
C ILE A 696 21.23 -0.96 21.06
N SER A 697 19.92 -1.02 20.82
CA SER A 697 19.05 0.15 20.99
C SER A 697 18.72 0.33 22.47
N LEU A 698 19.17 1.43 23.05
CA LEU A 698 18.88 1.76 24.46
C LEU A 698 17.38 2.04 24.67
N ARG A 699 16.73 2.63 23.66
CA ARG A 699 15.28 2.88 23.65
C ARG A 699 14.49 1.58 23.66
N ASP A 700 14.87 0.61 22.82
CA ASP A 700 14.16 -0.67 22.73
C ASP A 700 14.37 -1.52 24.00
N GLY A 701 15.54 -1.34 24.66
CA GLY A 701 15.82 -1.89 25.99
C GLY A 701 15.12 -1.17 27.15
N GLY A 702 14.35 -0.11 26.90
CA GLY A 702 13.61 0.63 27.93
C GLY A 702 14.48 1.53 28.83
N CYS A 703 15.67 1.93 28.37
CA CYS A 703 16.55 2.82 29.11
C CYS A 703 15.95 4.22 29.26
N THR A 704 16.04 4.79 30.46
CA THR A 704 15.68 6.19 30.77
C THR A 704 16.94 6.98 31.17
N PRO A 705 16.89 8.33 31.29
CA PRO A 705 18.08 9.11 31.68
C PRO A 705 18.61 8.78 33.08
N THR A 706 17.80 8.13 33.92
CA THR A 706 18.14 7.72 35.28
C THR A 706 18.41 6.22 35.43
N SER A 707 18.26 5.44 34.37
CA SER A 707 18.43 4.00 34.43
C SER A 707 19.88 3.61 34.70
N GLU A 708 20.08 2.58 35.50
CA GLU A 708 21.38 1.94 35.65
C GLU A 708 21.55 0.91 34.53
N VAL A 709 22.59 1.07 33.70
CA VAL A 709 22.93 0.12 32.65
C VAL A 709 24.20 -0.64 33.02
N THR A 710 24.11 -1.97 33.10
CA THR A 710 25.24 -2.84 33.39
C THR A 710 25.52 -3.82 32.26
N LEU A 711 26.80 -4.04 31.98
CA LEU A 711 27.30 -5.10 31.11
C LEU A 711 27.81 -6.24 32.00
N HIS A 712 27.20 -7.41 31.84
CA HIS A 712 27.64 -8.65 32.47
C HIS A 712 28.38 -9.46 31.41
N LEU A 713 29.66 -9.75 31.66
CA LEU A 713 30.56 -10.35 30.69
C LEU A 713 31.23 -11.59 31.27
N LEU A 714 30.94 -12.75 30.68
CA LEU A 714 31.56 -14.03 31.06
C LEU A 714 32.88 -14.21 30.31
N PRO A 715 34.00 -14.54 30.98
CA PRO A 715 35.26 -14.86 30.31
C PRO A 715 35.18 -16.16 29.51
N LEU A 716 35.90 -16.23 28.39
CA LEU A 716 36.09 -17.45 27.61
C LEU A 716 37.32 -18.20 28.09
N SER A 717 37.14 -19.46 28.50
CA SER A 717 38.26 -20.33 28.89
C SER A 717 39.19 -20.60 27.69
N PRO A 718 40.52 -20.59 27.88
CA PRO A 718 41.46 -21.01 26.83
C PRO A 718 41.29 -22.50 26.46
N ASP A 719 40.69 -23.31 27.34
CA ASP A 719 40.42 -24.72 27.13
C ASP A 719 39.02 -24.97 26.53
N SER A 720 38.27 -23.92 26.16
CA SER A 720 36.96 -24.06 25.53
C SER A 720 37.10 -24.61 24.10
N SER A 721 36.20 -25.53 23.74
CA SER A 721 36.13 -26.12 22.40
C SER A 721 35.00 -25.53 21.55
N VAL A 722 34.49 -24.35 21.89
CA VAL A 722 33.48 -23.67 21.07
C VAL A 722 34.10 -23.21 19.75
N HIS A 723 33.36 -23.35 18.66
CA HIS A 723 33.80 -22.90 17.35
C HIS A 723 33.62 -21.38 17.21
N LEU A 724 34.69 -20.70 16.82
CA LEU A 724 34.74 -19.27 16.57
C LEU A 724 35.23 -18.97 15.14
N PRO A 725 34.81 -17.83 14.55
CA PRO A 725 35.41 -17.32 13.33
C PRO A 725 36.94 -17.15 13.47
N ALA A 726 37.68 -17.28 12.38
CA ALA A 726 39.14 -17.40 12.41
C ALA A 726 39.88 -16.28 13.19
N ASP A 727 39.47 -15.02 13.01
CA ASP A 727 40.01 -13.87 13.72
C ASP A 727 39.68 -13.88 15.23
N ALA A 728 38.47 -14.31 15.59
CA ALA A 728 38.06 -14.46 16.98
C ALA A 728 38.79 -15.63 17.65
N ALA A 729 38.98 -16.75 16.94
CA ALA A 729 39.74 -17.90 17.39
C ALA A 729 41.22 -17.55 17.63
N GLU A 730 41.84 -16.79 16.71
CA GLU A 730 43.21 -16.30 16.88
C GLU A 730 43.35 -15.41 18.12
N ARG A 731 42.40 -14.50 18.34
CA ARG A 731 42.36 -13.67 19.54
C ARG A 731 42.18 -14.49 20.83
N ALA A 732 41.35 -15.52 20.82
CA ALA A 732 41.19 -16.42 21.96
C ALA A 732 42.47 -17.21 22.25
N ALA A 733 43.11 -17.77 21.22
CA ALA A 733 44.31 -18.59 21.36
C ALA A 733 45.54 -17.79 21.83
N THR A 734 45.61 -16.50 21.53
CA THR A 734 46.72 -15.62 21.92
C THR A 734 46.54 -14.96 23.28
N SER A 735 45.40 -15.16 23.94
CA SER A 735 45.13 -14.63 25.28
C SER A 735 45.97 -15.38 26.34
N PRO A 736 46.65 -14.69 27.28
CA PRO A 736 47.49 -15.32 28.30
C PRO A 736 46.71 -16.05 29.41
N GLY A 737 45.38 -16.01 29.38
CA GLY A 737 44.44 -16.63 30.32
C GLY A 737 43.00 -16.54 29.79
N PRO A 738 41.97 -16.74 30.63
CA PRO A 738 40.58 -16.57 30.20
C PRO A 738 40.36 -15.23 29.49
N LEU A 739 39.90 -15.28 28.24
CA LEU A 739 39.71 -14.09 27.42
C LEU A 739 38.53 -13.29 27.96
N ILE A 740 38.80 -12.07 28.40
CA ILE A 740 37.79 -11.08 28.77
C ILE A 740 38.33 -9.68 28.44
N ALA A 741 37.60 -8.93 27.62
CA ALA A 741 38.00 -7.57 27.25
C ALA A 741 36.78 -6.70 26.93
N ILE A 742 36.91 -5.41 27.24
CA ILE A 742 36.06 -4.34 26.73
C ILE A 742 37.01 -3.39 26.03
N ASP A 743 37.06 -3.47 24.70
CA ASP A 743 38.01 -2.68 23.90
C ASP A 743 37.50 -1.25 23.74
N ASN A 744 36.18 -1.10 23.55
CA ASN A 744 35.55 0.19 23.32
C ASN A 744 34.05 0.13 23.64
N VAL A 745 33.52 1.19 24.25
CA VAL A 745 32.08 1.38 24.42
C VAL A 745 31.73 2.81 24.02
N ARG A 746 30.81 2.95 23.09
CA ARG A 746 30.33 4.25 22.59
C ARG A 746 28.82 4.27 22.50
N VAL A 747 28.25 5.46 22.63
CA VAL A 747 26.83 5.68 22.36
C VAL A 747 26.68 6.77 21.30
N GLU A 748 25.84 6.50 20.32
CA GLU A 748 25.58 7.39 19.19
C GLU A 748 24.07 7.65 19.05
N GLY A 749 23.69 8.91 18.87
CA GLY A 749 22.32 9.31 18.60
C GLY A 749 22.03 9.32 17.11
N ARG A 750 21.09 8.48 16.66
CA ARG A 750 20.58 8.48 15.29
C ARG A 750 19.45 9.48 15.12
N ARG A 751 19.31 10.01 13.90
CA ARG A 751 18.22 10.94 13.54
C ARG A 751 17.67 10.65 12.17
N ASN A 752 16.38 10.87 12.02
CA ASN A 752 15.69 10.76 10.74
C ASN A 752 15.55 12.14 10.11
N TRP A 753 15.97 12.23 8.87
CA TRP A 753 15.86 13.39 8.00
C TRP A 753 14.89 13.04 6.89
N ARG A 754 14.03 13.98 6.51
CA ARG A 754 13.07 13.75 5.41
C ARG A 754 13.52 14.51 4.19
N GLU A 755 13.37 13.93 3.02
CA GLU A 755 13.59 14.63 1.76
C GLU A 755 12.76 15.90 1.74
N ARG A 756 13.42 17.02 1.46
CA ARG A 756 12.74 18.30 1.37
C ARG A 756 11.87 18.23 0.13
N THR A 757 10.58 18.57 0.26
CA THR A 757 9.78 18.86 -0.94
C THR A 757 10.58 19.88 -1.74
N PRO A 758 10.78 19.72 -3.05
CA PRO A 758 11.20 20.85 -3.85
C PRO A 758 10.22 21.95 -3.49
N ALA A 759 10.71 23.00 -2.81
CA ALA A 759 10.06 24.28 -2.99
C ALA A 759 10.02 24.38 -4.51
N ALA A 760 8.84 24.48 -5.11
CA ALA A 760 8.74 24.89 -6.50
C ALA A 760 9.81 25.97 -6.63
N GLU A 761 10.85 25.73 -7.44
CA GLU A 761 11.87 26.73 -7.65
C GLU A 761 11.05 27.96 -7.99
N VAL A 762 11.03 28.89 -7.03
CA VAL A 762 10.53 30.21 -7.26
C VAL A 762 11.59 30.72 -8.19
N HIS A 763 11.37 30.45 -9.47
CA HIS A 763 11.85 31.30 -10.52
C HIS A 763 11.37 32.68 -10.08
N GLU A 764 12.26 33.42 -9.43
CA GLU A 764 12.28 34.87 -9.48
C GLU A 764 12.53 35.26 -10.95
N ASP A 765 11.59 34.90 -11.81
CA ASP A 765 11.36 35.53 -13.10
C ASP A 765 9.93 36.03 -13.02
N GLY A 766 9.81 37.34 -12.96
CA GLY A 766 8.52 38.00 -12.84
C GLY A 766 7.57 37.59 -13.97
N SER A 767 6.30 37.43 -13.60
CA SER A 767 5.15 37.74 -14.46
C SER A 767 5.04 36.97 -15.78
N ALA A 768 4.63 35.69 -15.72
CA ALA A 768 3.83 35.10 -16.78
C ALA A 768 2.68 34.26 -16.20
N MET A 769 1.44 34.64 -16.48
CA MET A 769 0.28 33.78 -16.20
C MET A 769 0.39 32.48 -16.99
N ALA A 770 0.15 31.34 -16.32
CA ALA A 770 0.09 30.05 -16.99
C ALA A 770 -0.97 30.07 -18.11
N THR A 771 -0.64 29.49 -19.26
CA THR A 771 -1.57 29.36 -20.40
C THR A 771 -1.95 27.89 -20.58
N VAL A 772 -3.24 27.58 -20.41
CA VAL A 772 -3.82 26.26 -20.66
C VAL A 772 -4.40 26.22 -22.07
N ARG A 773 -4.06 25.18 -22.83
CA ARG A 773 -4.56 24.98 -24.19
C ARG A 773 -5.41 23.73 -24.26
N GLY A 774 -6.53 23.78 -24.97
CA GLY A 774 -7.41 22.64 -25.15
C GLY A 774 -8.17 22.65 -26.48
N VAL A 775 -8.89 21.58 -26.73
CA VAL A 775 -9.73 21.37 -27.92
C VAL A 775 -11.12 20.94 -27.47
N ILE A 776 -12.15 21.46 -28.13
CA ILE A 776 -13.53 21.01 -28.02
C ILE A 776 -14.04 20.71 -29.43
N ASP A 777 -14.42 19.46 -29.68
CA ASP A 777 -15.03 19.02 -30.95
C ASP A 777 -16.56 19.24 -30.84
N VAL A 778 -17.07 20.38 -31.33
CA VAL A 778 -18.45 20.85 -31.12
C VAL A 778 -19.49 20.04 -31.93
N ASP A 779 -19.04 19.37 -32.99
CA ASP A 779 -19.84 18.52 -33.88
C ASP A 779 -19.92 17.04 -33.45
N LEU A 780 -19.22 16.67 -32.37
CA LEU A 780 -19.21 15.31 -31.81
C LEU A 780 -19.85 15.29 -30.41
N PRO A 781 -21.20 15.30 -30.32
CA PRO A 781 -21.88 15.21 -29.04
C PRO A 781 -21.61 13.87 -28.35
N GLY A 782 -21.27 13.93 -27.07
CA GLY A 782 -21.14 12.81 -26.16
C GLY A 782 -22.48 12.46 -25.47
N PRO A 783 -22.42 11.70 -24.36
CA PRO A 783 -23.59 11.36 -23.55
C PRO A 783 -24.35 12.61 -23.06
N ARG A 784 -25.67 12.47 -22.89
CA ARG A 784 -26.50 13.55 -22.35
C ARG A 784 -26.26 13.72 -20.86
N ILE A 785 -25.92 14.93 -20.44
CA ILE A 785 -25.82 15.28 -19.03
C ILE A 785 -27.23 15.27 -18.45
N SER A 786 -27.55 14.26 -17.64
CA SER A 786 -28.87 14.17 -16.99
C SER A 786 -29.13 15.43 -16.17
N ARG A 787 -30.28 16.08 -16.35
CA ARG A 787 -30.67 17.20 -15.46
C ARG A 787 -30.57 16.84 -13.98
N HIS A 788 -30.79 15.57 -13.61
CA HIS A 788 -30.84 15.09 -12.23
C HIS A 788 -29.48 15.04 -11.52
N VAL A 789 -28.35 15.30 -12.19
CA VAL A 789 -27.06 15.52 -11.49
C VAL A 789 -27.03 16.85 -10.73
N TYR A 790 -28.04 17.71 -10.97
CA TYR A 790 -28.30 18.94 -10.24
C TYR A 790 -29.38 18.75 -9.16
N GLY A 791 -29.62 17.52 -8.70
CA GLY A 791 -30.65 17.19 -7.74
C GLY A 791 -30.35 17.69 -6.32
N HIS A 792 -31.39 17.66 -5.49
CA HIS A 792 -31.38 18.26 -4.16
C HIS A 792 -31.90 17.29 -3.11
N PHE A 793 -31.44 17.47 -1.88
CA PHE A 793 -31.80 16.61 -0.75
C PHE A 793 -32.37 17.44 0.41
N ALA A 794 -33.42 16.90 1.05
CA ALA A 794 -34.09 17.49 2.19
C ALA A 794 -34.41 16.42 3.24
N GLU A 795 -34.03 16.71 4.47
CA GLU A 795 -34.28 15.86 5.64
C GLU A 795 -34.86 16.70 6.77
N HIS A 796 -35.63 16.04 7.66
CA HIS A 796 -35.99 16.58 8.97
C HIS A 796 -34.74 16.68 9.87
N LEU A 797 -33.81 17.55 9.50
CA LEU A 797 -32.55 17.81 10.18
C LEU A 797 -32.40 19.32 10.39
N GLY A 798 -32.23 19.72 11.65
CA GLY A 798 -32.05 21.10 12.04
C GLY A 798 -33.16 22.02 11.51
N ARG A 799 -32.77 23.01 10.70
CA ARG A 799 -33.70 23.99 10.09
C ARG A 799 -33.85 23.82 8.58
N CYS A 800 -33.61 22.61 8.06
CA CYS A 800 -33.79 22.32 6.63
C CYS A 800 -35.28 22.38 6.25
N ILE A 801 -36.12 21.61 6.95
CA ILE A 801 -37.58 21.66 6.78
C ILE A 801 -38.16 22.87 7.50
N TYR A 802 -38.12 22.89 8.83
CA TYR A 802 -38.76 23.93 9.64
C TYR A 802 -37.91 25.22 9.68
N GLY A 803 -38.51 26.33 9.29
CA GLY A 803 -37.83 27.62 9.08
C GLY A 803 -37.14 27.75 7.72
N GLY A 804 -36.77 26.62 7.11
CA GLY A 804 -36.24 26.53 5.76
C GLY A 804 -37.34 26.43 4.70
N PHE A 805 -37.77 25.22 4.37
CA PHE A 805 -38.87 24.99 3.41
C PHE A 805 -40.26 25.33 3.95
N PHE A 806 -40.50 25.12 5.24
CA PHE A 806 -41.82 25.21 5.86
C PHE A 806 -41.81 26.12 7.08
N VAL A 807 -42.70 27.10 7.10
CA VAL A 807 -42.87 28.10 8.16
C VAL A 807 -44.25 28.02 8.84
N GLY A 808 -45.16 27.20 8.30
CA GLY A 808 -46.54 27.08 8.76
C GLY A 808 -47.45 28.16 8.18
N GLU A 809 -48.74 27.83 8.01
CA GLU A 809 -49.73 28.67 7.32
C GLU A 809 -50.00 30.03 7.99
N HIS A 810 -49.72 30.12 9.29
CA HIS A 810 -49.95 31.33 10.08
C HIS A 810 -48.69 32.21 10.22
N SER A 811 -47.60 31.85 9.54
CA SER A 811 -46.38 32.66 9.55
C SER A 811 -46.57 33.98 8.81
N GLU A 812 -45.90 35.04 9.29
CA GLU A 812 -45.83 36.34 8.61
C GLU A 812 -44.93 36.29 7.36
N ILE A 813 -44.04 35.29 7.27
CA ILE A 813 -43.22 35.05 6.07
C ILE A 813 -44.12 34.57 4.94
N PRO A 814 -44.07 35.18 3.74
CA PRO A 814 -44.90 34.78 2.59
C PRO A 814 -44.81 33.28 2.31
N ASN A 815 -45.95 32.61 2.40
CA ASN A 815 -46.04 31.17 2.26
C ASN A 815 -47.33 30.74 1.53
N GLU A 816 -47.29 29.55 0.93
CA GLU A 816 -48.46 28.88 0.37
C GLU A 816 -48.62 27.53 1.07
N GLY A 817 -49.72 27.34 1.81
CA GLY A 817 -49.94 26.13 2.61
C GLY A 817 -48.86 25.90 3.68
N GLY A 818 -48.18 26.96 4.14
CA GLY A 818 -47.04 26.91 5.05
C GLY A 818 -45.67 26.76 4.37
N ILE A 819 -45.61 26.54 3.05
CA ILE A 819 -44.36 26.43 2.28
C ILE A 819 -43.82 27.82 1.95
N ARG A 820 -42.55 28.07 2.26
CA ARG A 820 -41.90 29.37 2.16
C ARG A 820 -41.63 29.77 0.69
N LEU A 821 -42.25 30.85 0.22
CA LEU A 821 -42.29 31.18 -1.22
C LEU A 821 -40.99 31.79 -1.78
N ASP A 822 -40.21 32.50 -0.96
CA ASP A 822 -38.92 33.06 -1.37
C ASP A 822 -37.87 31.95 -1.64
N VAL A 823 -37.85 30.90 -0.82
CA VAL A 823 -37.07 29.68 -1.01
C VAL A 823 -37.49 28.95 -2.28
N VAL A 824 -38.81 28.78 -2.50
CA VAL A 824 -39.34 28.19 -3.74
C VAL A 824 -38.87 28.98 -4.96
N GLN A 825 -38.98 30.32 -4.94
CA GLN A 825 -38.57 31.15 -6.07
C GLN A 825 -37.08 31.01 -6.36
N ALA A 826 -36.22 31.07 -5.34
CA ALA A 826 -34.78 30.91 -5.52
C ALA A 826 -34.42 29.55 -6.13
N LEU A 827 -35.03 28.45 -5.65
CA LEU A 827 -34.76 27.12 -6.20
C LEU A 827 -35.32 26.94 -7.63
N ARG A 828 -36.44 27.58 -7.97
CA ARG A 828 -36.94 27.62 -9.36
C ARG A 828 -35.98 28.34 -10.29
N ASP A 829 -35.34 29.41 -9.83
CA ASP A 829 -34.42 30.21 -10.64
C ASP A 829 -33.17 29.41 -11.08
N ILE A 830 -32.75 28.41 -10.28
CA ILE A 830 -31.67 27.46 -10.63
C ILE A 830 -32.16 26.18 -11.33
N ARG A 831 -33.49 26.03 -11.51
CA ARG A 831 -34.14 24.87 -12.14
C ARG A 831 -33.76 23.55 -11.47
N ILE A 832 -34.05 23.43 -10.17
CA ILE A 832 -33.81 22.15 -9.50
C ILE A 832 -34.68 21.04 -10.15
N PRO A 833 -34.07 19.91 -10.56
CA PRO A 833 -34.73 18.88 -11.36
C PRO A 833 -35.56 17.91 -10.50
N ASN A 834 -35.10 17.64 -9.28
CA ASN A 834 -35.71 16.73 -8.33
C ASN A 834 -35.34 17.13 -6.90
N LEU A 835 -36.17 16.70 -5.96
CA LEU A 835 -35.94 16.86 -4.53
C LEU A 835 -36.16 15.50 -3.85
N ARG A 836 -35.18 15.05 -3.06
CA ARG A 836 -35.21 13.80 -2.30
C ARG A 836 -35.70 14.04 -0.88
N TRP A 837 -36.75 13.32 -0.48
CA TRP A 837 -37.33 13.35 0.87
C TRP A 837 -38.15 12.08 1.14
N PRO A 838 -38.21 11.57 2.38
CA PRO A 838 -37.37 11.95 3.49
C PRO A 838 -35.91 11.59 3.18
N GLY A 839 -35.00 12.50 3.51
CA GLY A 839 -33.57 12.29 3.38
C GLY A 839 -32.98 11.65 4.63
N GLY A 840 -31.77 11.10 4.48
CA GLY A 840 -30.86 10.79 5.58
C GLY A 840 -31.38 9.75 6.55
N CYS A 841 -30.79 9.72 7.74
CA CYS A 841 -31.13 8.74 8.78
C CYS A 841 -32.59 8.82 9.22
N PHE A 842 -33.23 10.00 9.09
CA PHE A 842 -34.64 10.15 9.40
C PHE A 842 -35.54 9.26 8.52
N ALA A 843 -35.15 8.99 7.27
CA ALA A 843 -35.94 8.18 6.34
C ALA A 843 -36.21 6.76 6.85
N ASP A 844 -35.28 6.16 7.59
CA ASP A 844 -35.37 4.79 8.10
C ASP A 844 -36.09 4.66 9.45
N GLU A 845 -36.55 5.77 10.03
CA GLU A 845 -37.48 5.80 11.18
C GLU A 845 -38.83 6.45 10.82
N TYR A 846 -38.95 7.07 9.65
CA TYR A 846 -40.18 7.73 9.23
C TYR A 846 -41.27 6.74 8.81
N HIS A 847 -42.43 6.82 9.46
CA HIS A 847 -43.63 6.09 9.08
C HIS A 847 -44.61 7.02 8.35
N TRP A 848 -44.70 6.94 7.02
CA TRP A 848 -45.43 7.91 6.18
C TRP A 848 -46.90 8.17 6.57
N ARG A 849 -47.57 7.21 7.22
CA ARG A 849 -48.95 7.38 7.70
C ARG A 849 -49.08 8.41 8.82
N ASP A 850 -48.00 8.62 9.56
CA ASP A 850 -47.93 9.60 10.64
C ASP A 850 -47.86 11.03 10.08
N GLY A 851 -47.43 11.19 8.82
CA GLY A 851 -47.36 12.47 8.12
C GLY A 851 -48.49 12.74 7.13
N VAL A 852 -49.64 12.07 7.23
CA VAL A 852 -50.82 12.35 6.39
C VAL A 852 -52.08 12.56 7.22
N GLY A 853 -53.09 13.21 6.65
CA GLY A 853 -54.33 13.58 7.35
C GLY A 853 -54.21 14.91 8.12
N PRO A 854 -55.22 15.24 8.95
CA PRO A 854 -55.26 16.51 9.70
C PRO A 854 -54.03 16.69 10.60
N ARG A 855 -53.31 17.82 10.48
CA ARG A 855 -52.03 18.07 11.16
C ARG A 855 -52.14 18.01 12.68
N ASP A 856 -53.25 18.45 13.25
CA ASP A 856 -53.53 18.44 14.69
C ASP A 856 -53.73 17.03 15.28
N GLN A 857 -53.90 16.01 14.41
CA GLN A 857 -54.07 14.60 14.78
C GLN A 857 -52.83 13.75 14.48
N ARG A 858 -51.79 14.32 13.84
CA ARG A 858 -50.56 13.60 13.52
C ARG A 858 -49.77 13.31 14.79
N PRO A 859 -49.23 12.10 14.97
CA PRO A 859 -48.46 11.77 16.17
C PRO A 859 -47.12 12.48 16.16
N ARG A 860 -46.62 12.81 17.35
CA ARG A 860 -45.28 13.37 17.56
C ARG A 860 -44.28 12.24 17.79
N MET A 861 -43.06 12.42 17.32
CA MET A 861 -41.94 11.51 17.56
C MET A 861 -40.70 12.28 18.04
N VAL A 862 -39.77 11.60 18.68
CA VAL A 862 -38.44 12.18 18.97
C VAL A 862 -37.52 11.77 17.84
N ASN A 863 -36.85 12.76 17.23
CA ASN A 863 -35.82 12.50 16.23
C ASN A 863 -34.51 12.14 16.95
N SER A 864 -34.32 10.85 17.21
CA SER A 864 -33.15 10.28 17.90
C SER A 864 -31.85 10.40 17.10
N HIS A 865 -31.94 10.57 15.78
CA HIS A 865 -30.76 10.73 14.93
C HIS A 865 -30.20 12.16 15.02
N TRP A 866 -31.07 13.17 15.16
CA TRP A 866 -30.66 14.58 15.04
C TRP A 866 -31.11 15.43 16.22
N GLY A 867 -30.33 15.39 17.29
CA GLY A 867 -30.42 16.35 18.40
C GLY A 867 -31.56 16.11 19.39
N ASP A 868 -32.19 14.92 19.39
CA ASP A 868 -33.24 14.50 20.32
C ASP A 868 -34.42 15.49 20.39
N VAL A 869 -34.74 16.14 19.26
CA VAL A 869 -35.82 17.12 19.17
C VAL A 869 -37.14 16.46 18.77
N VAL A 870 -38.24 17.03 19.25
CA VAL A 870 -39.59 16.54 18.92
C VAL A 870 -39.95 16.96 17.50
N GLU A 871 -40.18 15.97 16.64
CA GLU A 871 -40.79 16.09 15.32
C GLU A 871 -42.31 15.96 15.46
N ASP A 872 -43.06 16.94 14.97
CA ASP A 872 -44.52 16.96 15.09
C ASP A 872 -45.27 16.52 13.82
N ASN A 873 -44.52 16.11 12.78
CA ASN A 873 -45.04 15.65 11.50
C ASN A 873 -45.96 16.68 10.80
N SER A 874 -45.83 17.97 11.15
CA SER A 874 -46.59 19.05 10.50
C SER A 874 -46.21 19.22 9.04
N PHE A 875 -44.95 18.93 8.68
CA PHE A 875 -44.52 18.69 7.32
C PHE A 875 -44.47 17.18 7.04
N GLY A 876 -45.34 16.69 6.16
CA GLY A 876 -45.39 15.29 5.78
C GLY A 876 -45.56 15.10 4.28
N THR A 877 -46.14 13.96 3.88
CA THR A 877 -46.22 13.58 2.46
C THR A 877 -46.95 14.64 1.62
N HIS A 878 -48.05 15.22 2.09
CA HIS A 878 -48.82 16.20 1.30
C HIS A 878 -48.06 17.52 1.15
N GLU A 879 -47.43 17.99 2.23
CA GLU A 879 -46.62 19.21 2.21
C GLU A 879 -45.40 19.07 1.29
N PHE A 880 -44.72 17.91 1.33
CA PHE A 880 -43.60 17.62 0.43
C PHE A 880 -44.03 17.59 -1.04
N MET A 881 -45.14 16.93 -1.34
CA MET A 881 -45.65 16.84 -2.72
C MET A 881 -46.10 18.21 -3.24
N ALA A 882 -46.74 19.02 -2.41
CA ALA A 882 -47.08 20.41 -2.76
C ALA A 882 -45.82 21.26 -3.00
N LEU A 883 -44.77 21.09 -2.19
CA LEU A 883 -43.48 21.75 -2.41
C LEU A 883 -42.87 21.36 -3.78
N CYS A 884 -42.87 20.07 -4.13
CA CYS A 884 -42.41 19.62 -5.44
C CYS A 884 -43.24 20.21 -6.60
N GLU A 885 -44.57 20.31 -6.46
CA GLU A 885 -45.45 20.95 -7.44
C GLU A 885 -45.12 22.44 -7.61
N LEU A 886 -44.89 23.17 -6.51
CA LEU A 886 -44.52 24.59 -6.53
C LEU A 886 -43.15 24.82 -7.18
N LEU A 887 -42.19 23.93 -6.93
CA LEU A 887 -40.85 23.95 -7.52
C LEU A 887 -40.86 23.54 -9.00
N GLY A 888 -41.81 22.71 -9.41
CA GLY A 888 -41.75 22.00 -10.69
C GLY A 888 -40.67 20.91 -10.73
N ALA A 889 -40.31 20.36 -9.56
CA ALA A 889 -39.27 19.35 -9.41
C ALA A 889 -39.88 17.94 -9.30
N GLU A 890 -39.20 16.92 -9.82
CA GLU A 890 -39.63 15.53 -9.64
C GLU A 890 -39.42 15.09 -8.18
N PRO A 891 -40.44 14.53 -7.51
CA PRO A 891 -40.28 13.99 -6.18
C PRO A 891 -39.46 12.69 -6.22
N TYR A 892 -38.45 12.61 -5.37
CA TYR A 892 -37.75 11.38 -4.99
C TYR A 892 -38.19 11.01 -3.59
N ILE A 893 -38.88 9.88 -3.44
CA ILE A 893 -39.26 9.32 -2.15
C ILE A 893 -38.28 8.24 -1.70
N THR A 894 -37.72 8.36 -0.49
CA THR A 894 -36.94 7.29 0.16
C THR A 894 -37.86 6.50 1.08
N VAL A 895 -37.98 5.18 0.89
CA VAL A 895 -38.78 4.34 1.79
C VAL A 895 -37.98 3.87 2.98
N ASN A 896 -38.66 3.78 4.12
CA ASN A 896 -38.13 3.23 5.36
C ASN A 896 -37.89 1.71 5.22
N VAL A 897 -36.63 1.30 5.08
CA VAL A 897 -36.21 -0.12 5.05
C VAL A 897 -35.74 -0.56 6.43
N GLY A 898 -35.16 0.34 7.23
CA GLY A 898 -34.61 0.03 8.55
C GLY A 898 -35.65 -0.45 9.57
N SER A 899 -36.68 0.34 9.85
CA SER A 899 -37.73 0.04 10.84
C SER A 899 -39.11 -0.24 10.23
N GLY A 900 -39.26 -0.01 8.93
CA GLY A 900 -40.50 -0.15 8.18
C GLY A 900 -40.84 -1.58 7.75
N THR A 901 -41.92 -1.71 6.97
CA THR A 901 -42.32 -2.98 6.36
C THR A 901 -42.50 -2.83 4.86
N VAL A 902 -42.28 -3.93 4.14
CA VAL A 902 -42.53 -4.03 2.68
C VAL A 902 -43.96 -3.62 2.32
N ARG A 903 -44.93 -3.98 3.17
CA ARG A 903 -46.33 -3.56 3.03
C ARG A 903 -46.48 -2.04 3.09
N SER A 904 -45.85 -1.41 4.08
CA SER A 904 -45.92 0.05 4.24
C SER A 904 -45.37 0.78 3.01
N ALA A 905 -44.23 0.33 2.47
CA ALA A 905 -43.63 0.90 1.26
C ALA A 905 -44.55 0.75 0.03
N GLY A 906 -45.12 -0.45 -0.18
CA GLY A 906 -46.06 -0.68 -1.28
C GLY A 906 -47.36 0.12 -1.15
N GLU A 907 -47.92 0.23 0.06
CA GLU A 907 -49.10 1.05 0.33
C GLU A 907 -48.82 2.55 0.13
N TRP A 908 -47.60 3.03 0.38
CA TRP A 908 -47.22 4.42 0.11
C TRP A 908 -47.14 4.72 -1.39
N ALA A 909 -46.52 3.82 -2.16
CA ALA A 909 -46.48 3.93 -3.61
C ALA A 909 -47.90 3.94 -4.20
N GLU A 910 -48.78 3.06 -3.70
CA GLU A 910 -50.18 3.01 -4.09
C GLU A 910 -50.92 4.31 -3.72
N TYR A 911 -50.76 4.78 -2.49
CA TYR A 911 -51.36 6.01 -1.99
C TYR A 911 -51.02 7.21 -2.89
N LEU A 912 -49.75 7.34 -3.27
CA LEU A 912 -49.28 8.47 -4.08
C LEU A 912 -49.73 8.37 -5.54
N THR A 913 -49.66 7.19 -6.16
CA THR A 913 -49.67 7.09 -7.63
C THR A 913 -50.91 6.42 -8.23
N ARG A 914 -51.76 5.76 -7.42
CA ARG A 914 -52.90 5.01 -7.94
C ARG A 914 -54.12 5.89 -8.27
N ALA A 915 -54.64 5.75 -9.48
CA ALA A 915 -55.77 6.52 -9.99
C ALA A 915 -57.14 5.84 -9.79
N ASP A 916 -57.20 4.51 -9.95
CA ASP A 916 -58.40 3.70 -9.80
C ASP A 916 -58.81 3.55 -8.32
N ASP A 917 -60.01 3.03 -8.09
CA ASP A 917 -60.52 2.88 -6.73
C ASP A 917 -59.78 1.78 -5.96
N SER A 918 -59.24 2.15 -4.79
CA SER A 918 -58.53 1.25 -3.89
C SER A 918 -58.55 1.81 -2.47
N PRO A 919 -58.26 1.00 -1.43
CA PRO A 919 -58.19 1.51 -0.06
C PRO A 919 -57.21 2.67 0.11
N MET A 920 -56.04 2.64 -0.54
CA MET A 920 -55.05 3.72 -0.45
C MET A 920 -55.45 4.95 -1.27
N ALA A 921 -56.11 4.77 -2.43
CA ALA A 921 -56.68 5.88 -3.18
C ALA A 921 -57.82 6.57 -2.40
N ALA A 922 -58.71 5.80 -1.76
CA ALA A 922 -59.77 6.32 -0.90
C ALA A 922 -59.21 7.08 0.32
N LEU A 923 -58.14 6.57 0.94
CA LEU A 923 -57.43 7.28 2.01
C LEU A 923 -56.82 8.60 1.52
N ARG A 924 -56.24 8.62 0.32
CA ARG A 924 -55.70 9.86 -0.29
C ARG A 924 -56.80 10.90 -0.48
N ARG A 925 -57.96 10.49 -1.02
CA ARG A 925 -59.14 11.36 -1.18
C ARG A 925 -59.65 11.90 0.15
N ALA A 926 -59.75 11.03 1.17
CA ALA A 926 -60.16 11.42 2.52
C ALA A 926 -59.21 12.45 3.15
N ASN A 927 -57.92 12.37 2.81
CA ASN A 927 -56.91 13.33 3.24
C ASN A 927 -56.84 14.59 2.35
N GLY A 928 -57.81 14.81 1.47
CA GLY A 928 -57.97 16.07 0.73
C GLY A 928 -57.35 16.11 -0.67
N ARG A 929 -56.81 14.99 -1.19
CA ARG A 929 -56.24 14.92 -2.54
C ARG A 929 -56.99 13.91 -3.43
N GLU A 930 -57.74 14.42 -4.39
CA GLU A 930 -58.49 13.58 -5.33
C GLU A 930 -57.58 12.83 -6.32
N GLN A 931 -56.75 13.59 -7.04
CA GLN A 931 -55.89 13.09 -8.11
C GLN A 931 -54.59 12.47 -7.57
N PRO A 932 -54.12 11.34 -8.13
CA PRO A 932 -52.78 10.84 -7.80
C PRO A 932 -51.70 11.84 -8.21
N TRP A 933 -50.54 11.72 -7.60
CA TRP A 933 -49.32 12.39 -8.04
C TRP A 933 -48.54 11.51 -9.02
N HIS A 934 -47.66 12.14 -9.78
CA HIS A 934 -46.63 11.46 -10.55
C HIS A 934 -45.36 11.42 -9.71
N VAL A 935 -44.95 10.22 -9.28
CA VAL A 935 -43.75 10.01 -8.46
C VAL A 935 -42.86 8.99 -9.13
N ARG A 936 -41.74 9.46 -9.67
CA ARG A 936 -40.85 8.62 -10.45
C ARG A 936 -39.77 7.97 -9.60
N PHE A 937 -39.04 8.73 -8.80
CA PHE A 937 -37.85 8.22 -8.10
C PHE A 937 -38.21 7.62 -6.74
N TRP A 938 -37.69 6.42 -6.51
CA TRP A 938 -38.06 5.61 -5.34
C TRP A 938 -36.81 4.96 -4.74
N GLY A 939 -36.25 5.57 -3.69
CA GLY A 939 -35.08 5.05 -2.97
C GLY A 939 -35.48 3.93 -2.00
N LEU A 940 -34.69 2.87 -1.98
CA LEU A 940 -34.93 1.67 -1.18
C LEU A 940 -34.09 1.70 0.12
N GLY A 941 -34.43 2.60 1.04
CA GLY A 941 -33.68 2.83 2.28
C GLY A 941 -32.61 3.91 2.15
N ASN A 942 -31.96 4.25 3.26
CA ASN A 942 -30.85 5.18 3.34
C ASN A 942 -29.69 4.58 4.15
N GLU A 943 -28.44 4.74 3.71
CA GLU A 943 -27.23 4.31 4.46
C GLU A 943 -27.40 3.00 5.26
N PRO A 944 -27.81 1.90 4.61
CA PRO A 944 -28.10 0.62 5.29
C PRO A 944 -26.90 0.07 6.06
N TRP A 945 -25.66 0.40 5.65
CA TRP A 945 -24.41 0.09 6.35
C TRP A 945 -24.17 0.93 7.61
N GLY A 946 -24.86 2.05 7.76
CA GLY A 946 -24.73 3.00 8.85
C GLY A 946 -26.04 3.13 9.63
N CYS A 947 -26.60 4.34 9.66
CA CYS A 947 -27.79 4.62 10.45
C CYS A 947 -29.05 3.89 9.97
N GLY A 948 -29.09 3.39 8.73
CA GLY A 948 -30.19 2.58 8.20
C GLY A 948 -30.24 1.14 8.73
N GLY A 949 -29.30 0.73 9.59
CA GLY A 949 -29.39 -0.55 10.32
C GLY A 949 -28.10 -1.38 10.45
N GLY A 950 -26.93 -0.84 10.11
CA GLY A 950 -25.64 -1.55 10.25
C GLY A 950 -25.59 -2.89 9.47
N MET A 951 -26.27 -2.95 8.32
CA MET A 951 -26.45 -4.16 7.53
C MET A 951 -25.19 -4.54 6.75
N ARG A 952 -24.97 -5.85 6.58
CA ARG A 952 -24.03 -6.36 5.57
C ARG A 952 -24.61 -6.17 4.16
N PRO A 953 -23.77 -5.96 3.12
CA PRO A 953 -24.25 -5.72 1.76
C PRO A 953 -25.14 -6.84 1.22
N GLU A 954 -24.86 -8.11 1.55
CA GLU A 954 -25.65 -9.25 1.07
C GLU A 954 -27.06 -9.25 1.69
N ALA A 955 -27.15 -8.95 3.00
CA ALA A 955 -28.43 -8.88 3.69
C ALA A 955 -29.28 -7.71 3.17
N TYR A 956 -28.65 -6.56 2.93
CA TYR A 956 -29.34 -5.42 2.33
C TYR A 956 -29.77 -5.72 0.89
N ALA A 957 -28.92 -6.35 0.07
CA ALA A 957 -29.25 -6.67 -1.32
C ALA A 957 -30.51 -7.56 -1.41
N ASP A 958 -30.65 -8.53 -0.53
CA ASP A 958 -31.87 -9.35 -0.44
C ASP A 958 -33.11 -8.51 -0.05
N LEU A 959 -32.98 -7.61 0.93
CA LEU A 959 -34.06 -6.71 1.32
C LEU A 959 -34.44 -5.73 0.20
N ALA A 960 -33.46 -5.10 -0.45
CA ALA A 960 -33.67 -4.18 -1.57
C ALA A 960 -34.45 -4.87 -2.71
N ARG A 961 -34.15 -6.13 -3.01
CA ARG A 961 -34.92 -6.92 -3.98
C ARG A 961 -36.38 -7.08 -3.56
N VAL A 962 -36.63 -7.41 -2.30
CA VAL A 962 -37.99 -7.59 -1.78
C VAL A 962 -38.75 -6.27 -1.80
N PHE A 963 -38.21 -5.20 -1.21
CA PHE A 963 -38.84 -3.88 -1.21
C PHE A 963 -39.06 -3.34 -2.64
N GLY A 964 -38.09 -3.53 -3.53
CA GLY A 964 -38.21 -3.17 -4.94
C GLY A 964 -39.32 -3.93 -5.68
N THR A 965 -39.46 -5.24 -5.43
CA THR A 965 -40.50 -6.09 -6.04
C THR A 965 -41.92 -5.68 -5.65
N TYR A 966 -42.12 -5.30 -4.38
CA TYR A 966 -43.45 -4.97 -3.85
C TYR A 966 -43.82 -3.49 -3.96
N SER A 967 -42.86 -2.61 -4.24
CA SER A 967 -43.13 -1.23 -4.66
C SER A 967 -43.52 -1.25 -6.14
N ARG A 968 -44.82 -1.35 -6.46
CA ARG A 968 -45.31 -1.60 -7.83
C ARG A 968 -45.66 -0.32 -8.59
N ASP A 969 -45.67 -0.42 -9.92
CA ASP A 969 -46.17 0.62 -10.81
C ASP A 969 -47.71 0.68 -10.74
N HIS A 970 -48.29 1.87 -10.67
CA HIS A 970 -49.75 2.08 -10.60
C HIS A 970 -50.20 3.20 -11.54
N GLY A 971 -51.39 3.06 -12.14
CA GLY A 971 -52.04 4.16 -12.87
C GLY A 971 -51.23 4.74 -14.05
N GLY A 972 -50.30 3.98 -14.64
CA GLY A 972 -49.39 4.44 -15.69
C GLY A 972 -48.10 5.11 -15.17
N ASN A 973 -47.98 5.34 -13.85
CA ASN A 973 -46.76 5.82 -13.22
C ASN A 973 -45.73 4.68 -13.11
N ARG A 974 -44.54 4.87 -13.71
CA ARG A 974 -43.43 3.91 -13.70
C ARG A 974 -42.37 4.32 -12.67
N LEU A 975 -42.16 3.50 -11.66
CA LEU A 975 -41.16 3.79 -10.63
C LEU A 975 -39.74 3.50 -11.16
N TYR A 976 -38.82 4.41 -10.85
CA TYR A 976 -37.37 4.27 -10.99
C TYR A 976 -36.78 4.02 -9.60
N ARG A 977 -36.58 2.73 -9.30
CA ARG A 977 -36.16 2.24 -7.99
C ARG A 977 -34.64 2.33 -7.86
N ILE A 978 -34.17 2.93 -6.78
CA ILE A 978 -32.75 3.19 -6.52
C ILE A 978 -32.37 2.42 -5.25
N ALA A 979 -31.48 1.44 -5.36
CA ALA A 979 -30.94 0.75 -4.19
C ALA A 979 -29.88 1.63 -3.51
N ALA A 980 -29.97 1.76 -2.19
CA ALA A 980 -28.98 2.45 -1.37
C ALA A 980 -27.64 1.72 -1.45
N GLY A 981 -26.64 2.36 -2.04
CA GLY A 981 -25.35 1.72 -2.27
C GLY A 981 -24.26 2.18 -1.31
N ALA A 982 -23.03 2.20 -1.83
CA ALA A 982 -21.81 2.20 -1.04
C ALA A 982 -21.57 3.51 -0.26
N SER A 983 -20.89 3.37 0.88
CA SER A 983 -20.18 4.49 1.50
C SER A 983 -18.84 4.70 0.77
N SER A 984 -18.66 5.86 0.13
CA SER A 984 -17.43 6.25 -0.57
C SER A 984 -16.85 5.13 -1.46
N ASP A 985 -15.68 4.57 -1.13
CA ASP A 985 -14.94 3.57 -1.90
C ASP A 985 -15.21 2.11 -1.49
N ASP A 986 -16.32 1.84 -0.79
CA ASP A 986 -16.79 0.46 -0.53
C ASP A 986 -17.33 -0.20 -1.82
N TYR A 987 -16.39 -0.55 -2.69
CA TYR A 987 -16.61 -1.21 -3.95
C TYR A 987 -17.27 -2.59 -3.83
N HIS A 988 -17.08 -3.28 -2.70
CA HIS A 988 -17.73 -4.57 -2.43
C HIS A 988 -19.25 -4.41 -2.37
N TRP A 989 -19.75 -3.34 -1.73
CA TRP A 989 -21.18 -3.06 -1.66
C TRP A 989 -21.84 -2.96 -3.05
N THR A 990 -21.22 -2.19 -3.94
CA THR A 990 -21.69 -2.03 -5.33
C THR A 990 -21.63 -3.34 -6.09
N GLU A 991 -20.56 -4.12 -5.91
CA GLU A 991 -20.42 -5.43 -6.56
C GLU A 991 -21.54 -6.39 -6.11
N VAL A 992 -21.85 -6.45 -4.81
CA VAL A 992 -22.91 -7.31 -4.26
C VAL A 992 -24.29 -6.93 -4.82
N LEU A 993 -24.60 -5.63 -4.91
CA LEU A 993 -25.85 -5.17 -5.51
C LEU A 993 -25.93 -5.51 -7.01
N MET A 994 -24.83 -5.39 -7.75
CA MET A 994 -24.79 -5.79 -9.16
C MET A 994 -24.93 -7.31 -9.33
N LYS A 995 -24.28 -8.13 -8.48
CA LYS A 995 -24.46 -9.59 -8.45
C LYS A 995 -25.91 -9.98 -8.16
N ALA A 996 -26.59 -9.26 -7.28
CA ALA A 996 -28.00 -9.47 -6.98
C ALA A 996 -28.90 -9.23 -8.22
N LEU A 997 -28.52 -8.30 -9.10
CA LEU A 997 -29.17 -8.07 -10.40
C LEU A 997 -28.79 -9.11 -11.47
N GLY A 998 -27.65 -9.81 -11.32
CA GLY A 998 -27.03 -10.67 -12.34
C GLY A 998 -27.90 -11.78 -12.95
N ARG A 999 -28.96 -12.25 -12.27
CA ARG A 999 -29.93 -13.20 -12.87
C ARG A 999 -30.92 -12.56 -13.85
N THR A 1000 -30.98 -11.23 -13.90
CA THR A 1000 -31.95 -10.44 -14.68
C THR A 1000 -31.31 -9.49 -15.69
N LEU A 1001 -29.99 -9.26 -15.62
CA LEU A 1001 -29.26 -8.45 -16.59
C LEU A 1001 -29.17 -9.20 -17.93
N GLY A 1002 -29.78 -8.65 -18.98
CA GLY A 1002 -29.74 -9.22 -20.35
C GLY A 1002 -30.80 -10.28 -20.68
N SER A 1003 -31.71 -10.66 -19.77
CA SER A 1003 -32.81 -11.57 -20.13
C SER A 1003 -33.88 -10.83 -20.94
N THR A 1004 -34.02 -11.21 -22.21
CA THR A 1004 -35.14 -10.83 -23.08
C THR A 1004 -36.28 -11.86 -23.04
N THR A 1005 -36.27 -12.83 -22.11
CA THR A 1005 -37.30 -13.86 -22.12
C THR A 1005 -38.66 -13.26 -21.81
N ALA A 1006 -39.60 -13.46 -22.74
CA ALA A 1006 -40.97 -12.98 -22.71
C ALA A 1006 -41.85 -13.71 -21.65
N ASP A 1007 -41.23 -14.33 -20.64
CA ASP A 1007 -41.87 -15.25 -19.71
C ASP A 1007 -42.53 -14.50 -18.53
N GLY A 1008 -42.47 -13.17 -18.50
CA GLY A 1008 -43.24 -12.34 -17.57
C GLY A 1008 -42.80 -12.43 -16.10
N HIS A 1009 -41.62 -12.98 -15.80
CA HIS A 1009 -41.08 -13.11 -14.43
C HIS A 1009 -39.80 -12.28 -14.16
N GLY A 1010 -39.32 -11.49 -15.13
CA GLY A 1010 -38.00 -10.85 -15.08
C GLY A 1010 -37.99 -9.32 -15.30
N ALA A 1011 -38.60 -8.55 -14.39
CA ALA A 1011 -38.32 -7.11 -14.30
C ALA A 1011 -37.22 -6.88 -13.24
N SER A 1012 -36.21 -6.06 -13.55
CA SER A 1012 -35.15 -5.71 -12.59
C SER A 1012 -35.76 -5.12 -11.31
N THR A 1013 -35.36 -5.62 -10.15
CA THR A 1013 -35.89 -5.19 -8.84
C THR A 1013 -35.53 -3.74 -8.49
N PHE A 1014 -34.46 -3.20 -9.09
CA PHE A 1014 -34.10 -1.79 -9.08
C PHE A 1014 -33.37 -1.38 -10.36
N GLN A 1015 -33.38 -0.09 -10.70
CA GLN A 1015 -32.83 0.46 -11.95
C GLN A 1015 -31.53 1.25 -11.74
N ALA A 1016 -31.18 1.53 -10.49
CA ALA A 1016 -29.97 2.23 -10.14
C ALA A 1016 -29.44 1.82 -8.77
N ILE A 1017 -28.15 2.08 -8.56
CA ILE A 1017 -27.44 1.92 -7.29
C ILE A 1017 -26.91 3.28 -6.90
N SER A 1018 -27.06 3.65 -5.63
CA SER A 1018 -26.56 4.91 -5.12
C SER A 1018 -25.16 4.81 -4.50
N VAL A 1019 -24.51 5.95 -4.23
CA VAL A 1019 -23.23 6.08 -3.54
C VAL A 1019 -23.32 7.34 -2.69
N HIS A 1020 -22.76 7.29 -1.49
CA HIS A 1020 -22.72 8.40 -0.55
C HIS A 1020 -21.27 8.86 -0.38
N HIS A 1021 -20.98 10.15 -0.62
CA HIS A 1021 -19.63 10.69 -0.45
C HIS A 1021 -19.63 12.17 -0.08
N TYR A 1022 -19.10 12.48 1.11
CA TYR A 1022 -18.92 13.85 1.60
C TYR A 1022 -17.45 14.28 1.55
N THR A 1023 -17.22 15.54 1.18
CA THR A 1023 -15.90 16.18 1.30
C THR A 1023 -15.70 16.65 2.75
N VAL A 1024 -14.87 15.90 3.50
CA VAL A 1024 -14.54 16.20 4.90
C VAL A 1024 -13.07 16.60 5.00
N PRO A 1025 -12.69 17.88 5.26
CA PRO A 1025 -11.28 18.29 5.27
C PRO A 1025 -10.47 17.58 6.36
N GLY A 1026 -10.89 17.64 7.61
CA GLY A 1026 -10.20 17.00 8.73
C GLY A 1026 -10.54 15.52 8.95
N PRO A 1027 -10.06 14.92 10.06
CA PRO A 1027 -10.62 13.68 10.59
C PRO A 1027 -12.09 13.86 11.01
N TRP A 1028 -12.83 12.76 11.19
CA TRP A 1028 -14.27 12.83 11.46
C TRP A 1028 -14.60 13.56 12.76
N GLU A 1029 -13.75 13.46 13.78
CA GLU A 1029 -13.93 14.08 15.09
C GLU A 1029 -13.68 15.61 15.07
N HIS A 1030 -12.93 16.10 14.07
CA HIS A 1030 -12.52 17.49 13.93
C HIS A 1030 -12.48 17.85 12.44
N LYS A 1031 -13.64 18.15 11.85
CA LYS A 1031 -13.77 18.32 10.39
C LYS A 1031 -13.18 19.64 9.90
N GLY A 1032 -13.01 20.62 10.79
CA GLY A 1032 -12.52 21.96 10.50
C GLY A 1032 -13.66 22.96 10.35
N SER A 1033 -13.34 24.26 10.34
CA SER A 1033 -14.34 25.33 10.26
C SER A 1033 -14.77 25.64 8.83
N ALA A 1034 -16.06 25.97 8.67
CA ALA A 1034 -16.61 26.42 7.40
C ALA A 1034 -16.06 27.79 6.95
N THR A 1035 -15.67 28.66 7.88
CA THR A 1035 -15.29 30.06 7.61
C THR A 1035 -13.85 30.42 7.99
N ARG A 1036 -13.24 29.65 8.90
CA ARG A 1036 -11.87 29.89 9.37
C ARG A 1036 -10.98 28.74 8.93
N PHE A 1037 -10.22 28.97 7.88
CA PHE A 1037 -9.28 28.01 7.36
C PHE A 1037 -8.09 28.71 6.74
N ASP A 1038 -6.93 28.05 6.75
CA ASP A 1038 -5.75 28.51 6.04
C ASP A 1038 -5.67 27.97 4.61
N LEU A 1039 -4.60 28.33 3.92
CA LEU A 1039 -4.39 27.94 2.53
C LEU A 1039 -4.12 26.43 2.36
N GLU A 1040 -3.49 25.79 3.36
CA GLU A 1040 -3.23 24.36 3.33
C GLU A 1040 -4.53 23.58 3.48
N GLU A 1041 -5.37 23.96 4.45
CA GLU A 1041 -6.71 23.39 4.64
C GLU A 1041 -7.59 23.58 3.41
N TYR A 1042 -7.49 24.73 2.72
CA TYR A 1042 -8.18 24.95 1.45
C TYR A 1042 -7.75 23.94 0.38
N TYR A 1043 -6.46 23.82 0.11
CA TYR A 1043 -5.98 22.90 -0.93
C TYR A 1043 -6.21 21.43 -0.56
N TRP A 1044 -6.15 21.10 0.73
CA TRP A 1044 -6.52 19.78 1.23
C TRP A 1044 -8.02 19.49 1.01
N THR A 1045 -8.88 20.47 1.25
CA THR A 1045 -10.31 20.39 0.91
C THR A 1045 -10.51 20.15 -0.59
N MET A 1046 -9.78 20.88 -1.45
CA MET A 1046 -9.87 20.71 -2.91
C MET A 1046 -9.37 19.33 -3.37
N ALA A 1047 -8.29 18.81 -2.78
CA ALA A 1047 -7.76 17.48 -3.08
C ALA A 1047 -8.77 16.38 -2.68
N LYS A 1048 -9.39 16.51 -1.50
CA LYS A 1048 -10.46 15.59 -1.08
C LYS A 1048 -11.70 15.71 -1.96
N ALA A 1049 -12.08 16.92 -2.37
CA ALA A 1049 -13.18 17.12 -3.30
C ALA A 1049 -12.93 16.47 -4.67
N ALA A 1050 -11.69 16.55 -5.18
CA ALA A 1050 -11.32 15.94 -6.46
C ALA A 1050 -11.40 14.40 -6.45
N ARG A 1051 -11.36 13.76 -5.26
CA ARG A 1051 -11.48 12.31 -5.11
C ARG A 1051 -12.84 11.75 -5.56
N VAL A 1052 -13.87 12.59 -5.68
CA VAL A 1052 -15.18 12.15 -6.19
C VAL A 1052 -15.08 11.50 -7.57
N GLU A 1053 -14.17 11.96 -8.44
CA GLU A 1053 -13.94 11.36 -9.76
C GLU A 1053 -13.44 9.91 -9.62
N GLU A 1054 -12.48 9.67 -8.71
CA GLU A 1054 -11.93 8.33 -8.46
C GLU A 1054 -13.03 7.37 -7.98
N ILE A 1055 -13.88 7.84 -7.05
CA ILE A 1055 -14.99 7.07 -6.48
C ILE A 1055 -16.02 6.71 -7.56
N LEU A 1056 -16.45 7.69 -8.35
CA LEU A 1056 -17.39 7.47 -9.45
C LEU A 1056 -16.81 6.50 -10.49
N ALA A 1057 -15.54 6.68 -10.87
CA ALA A 1057 -14.85 5.80 -11.81
C ALA A 1057 -14.67 4.37 -11.26
N GLY A 1058 -14.42 4.21 -9.96
CA GLY A 1058 -14.32 2.90 -9.31
C GLY A 1058 -15.64 2.13 -9.36
N HIS A 1059 -16.73 2.76 -8.92
CA HIS A 1059 -18.07 2.15 -8.98
C HIS A 1059 -18.52 1.89 -10.40
N ALA A 1060 -18.33 2.84 -11.33
CA ALA A 1060 -18.66 2.66 -12.73
C ALA A 1060 -17.92 1.48 -13.37
N ARG A 1061 -16.62 1.30 -13.09
CA ARG A 1061 -15.84 0.16 -13.58
C ARG A 1061 -16.37 -1.18 -13.09
N ILE A 1062 -16.82 -1.26 -11.83
CA ILE A 1062 -17.43 -2.47 -11.28
C ILE A 1062 -18.77 -2.72 -11.96
N MET A 1063 -19.61 -1.70 -12.09
CA MET A 1063 -20.89 -1.81 -12.78
C MET A 1063 -20.71 -2.23 -14.24
N ASP A 1064 -19.69 -1.72 -14.95
CA ASP A 1064 -19.35 -2.08 -16.34
C ASP A 1064 -19.04 -3.58 -16.49
N VAL A 1065 -18.55 -4.28 -15.45
CA VAL A 1065 -18.32 -5.74 -15.47
C VAL A 1065 -19.64 -6.52 -15.60
N TYR A 1066 -20.70 -6.05 -14.96
CA TYR A 1066 -22.00 -6.74 -14.91
C TYR A 1066 -23.03 -6.19 -15.91
N ASP A 1067 -22.88 -4.92 -16.26
CA ASP A 1067 -23.78 -4.15 -17.12
C ASP A 1067 -22.97 -3.28 -18.09
N PRO A 1068 -22.30 -3.88 -19.09
CA PRO A 1068 -21.45 -3.18 -20.05
C PRO A 1068 -22.24 -2.21 -20.95
N ASP A 1069 -23.53 -2.45 -21.14
CA ASP A 1069 -24.44 -1.58 -21.91
C ASP A 1069 -24.94 -0.36 -21.09
N ARG A 1070 -24.54 -0.27 -19.82
CA ARG A 1070 -24.82 0.85 -18.91
C ARG A 1070 -26.31 1.12 -18.70
N THR A 1071 -27.09 0.06 -18.60
CA THR A 1071 -28.53 0.12 -18.37
C THR A 1071 -28.92 0.40 -16.92
N VAL A 1072 -28.04 0.10 -15.95
CA VAL A 1072 -28.18 0.40 -14.53
C VAL A 1072 -27.49 1.73 -14.23
N GLY A 1073 -28.26 2.70 -13.72
CA GLY A 1073 -27.75 4.02 -13.39
C GLY A 1073 -26.92 4.04 -12.10
N LEU A 1074 -25.85 4.83 -12.08
CA LEU A 1074 -25.16 5.23 -10.85
C LEU A 1074 -25.77 6.53 -10.33
N VAL A 1075 -25.99 6.63 -9.02
CA VAL A 1075 -26.56 7.82 -8.37
C VAL A 1075 -25.65 8.26 -7.22
N LEU A 1076 -25.22 9.52 -7.18
CA LEU A 1076 -24.54 10.07 -6.01
C LEU A 1076 -25.56 10.82 -5.14
N ASP A 1077 -26.41 10.09 -4.41
CA ASP A 1077 -27.60 10.64 -3.76
C ASP A 1077 -27.34 11.40 -2.46
N GLU A 1078 -26.10 11.43 -1.98
CA GLU A 1078 -25.64 12.34 -0.92
C GLU A 1078 -24.20 12.79 -1.17
N TRP A 1079 -24.02 14.10 -1.33
CA TRP A 1079 -22.71 14.74 -1.43
C TRP A 1079 -22.71 16.18 -0.94
N GLY A 1080 -21.53 16.70 -0.64
CA GLY A 1080 -21.31 18.08 -0.23
C GLY A 1080 -20.14 18.20 0.75
N THR A 1081 -19.85 19.42 1.20
CA THR A 1081 -18.88 19.68 2.28
C THR A 1081 -19.49 19.44 3.65
N TRP A 1082 -18.72 18.81 4.54
CA TRP A 1082 -19.11 18.61 5.93
C TRP A 1082 -18.03 19.16 6.86
N TYR A 1083 -18.39 20.21 7.58
CA TYR A 1083 -17.55 20.91 8.56
C TYR A 1083 -18.04 20.72 9.99
N ASP A 1084 -17.27 21.24 10.93
CA ASP A 1084 -17.76 21.44 12.29
C ASP A 1084 -18.87 22.51 12.27
N VAL A 1085 -19.90 22.33 13.10
CA VAL A 1085 -21.04 23.25 13.18
C VAL A 1085 -20.60 24.67 13.55
N GLU A 1086 -21.31 25.68 13.07
CA GLU A 1086 -20.98 27.06 13.42
C GLU A 1086 -21.10 27.31 14.95
N PRO A 1087 -20.12 27.98 15.57
CA PRO A 1087 -20.15 28.25 17.00
C PRO A 1087 -21.44 28.96 17.43
N GLY A 1088 -22.05 28.49 18.52
CA GLY A 1088 -23.29 29.05 19.05
C GLY A 1088 -24.57 28.49 18.42
N THR A 1089 -24.46 27.53 17.50
CA THR A 1089 -25.61 26.77 16.99
C THR A 1089 -25.77 25.44 17.71
N HIS A 1090 -26.91 24.77 17.50
CA HIS A 1090 -27.17 23.47 18.12
C HIS A 1090 -26.27 22.38 17.48
N PRO A 1091 -25.52 21.59 18.26
CA PRO A 1091 -24.51 20.68 17.73
C PRO A 1091 -25.08 19.57 16.85
N GLY A 1092 -26.31 19.12 17.10
CA GLY A 1092 -27.00 18.11 16.29
C GLY A 1092 -27.70 18.65 15.03
N PHE A 1093 -27.68 19.97 14.78
CA PHE A 1093 -28.43 20.59 13.66
C PHE A 1093 -27.58 20.81 12.41
N LEU A 1094 -26.27 20.60 12.49
CA LEU A 1094 -25.34 20.65 11.37
C LEU A 1094 -25.42 21.94 10.53
N PHE A 1095 -25.75 23.07 11.17
CA PHE A 1095 -25.73 24.36 10.51
C PHE A 1095 -24.27 24.78 10.26
N GLN A 1096 -23.94 25.05 9.00
CA GLN A 1096 -22.63 25.56 8.60
C GLN A 1096 -22.77 26.67 7.54
N GLN A 1097 -21.83 27.62 7.54
CA GLN A 1097 -21.76 28.66 6.52
C GLN A 1097 -21.16 28.11 5.21
N ASN A 1098 -21.40 28.80 4.09
CA ASN A 1098 -20.91 28.42 2.76
C ASN A 1098 -20.09 29.57 2.14
N THR A 1099 -18.84 29.28 1.79
CA THR A 1099 -17.83 30.24 1.31
C THR A 1099 -17.48 30.05 -0.17
N LEU A 1100 -16.61 30.90 -0.73
CA LEU A 1100 -16.07 30.70 -2.08
C LEU A 1100 -15.36 29.33 -2.21
N ARG A 1101 -14.72 28.81 -1.14
CA ARG A 1101 -14.18 27.43 -1.11
C ARG A 1101 -15.26 26.40 -1.47
N ASP A 1102 -16.46 26.53 -0.89
CA ASP A 1102 -17.59 25.61 -1.13
C ASP A 1102 -18.13 25.72 -2.56
N ALA A 1103 -18.15 26.93 -3.13
CA ALA A 1103 -18.45 27.10 -4.55
C ALA A 1103 -17.46 26.32 -5.43
N LEU A 1104 -16.16 26.37 -5.13
CA LEU A 1104 -15.14 25.65 -5.89
C LEU A 1104 -15.26 24.12 -5.71
N VAL A 1105 -15.60 23.63 -4.51
CA VAL A 1105 -15.94 22.20 -4.31
C VAL A 1105 -17.10 21.79 -5.20
N ALA A 1106 -18.19 22.57 -5.21
CA ALA A 1106 -19.35 22.28 -6.05
C ALA A 1106 -19.00 22.29 -7.55
N SER A 1107 -18.14 23.21 -7.99
CA SER A 1107 -17.70 23.25 -9.40
C SER A 1107 -16.90 22.00 -9.79
N LEU A 1108 -16.01 21.50 -8.92
CA LEU A 1108 -15.25 20.27 -9.17
C LEU A 1108 -16.14 19.04 -9.26
N HIS A 1109 -17.14 18.96 -8.39
CA HIS A 1109 -18.10 17.85 -8.41
C HIS A 1109 -18.94 17.89 -9.68
N LEU A 1110 -19.50 19.04 -10.07
CA LEU A 1110 -20.23 19.17 -11.33
C LEU A 1110 -19.35 18.86 -12.55
N ASP A 1111 -18.09 19.29 -12.55
CA ASP A 1111 -17.13 18.94 -13.59
C ASP A 1111 -16.92 17.41 -13.69
N ALA A 1112 -16.83 16.72 -12.55
CA ALA A 1112 -16.79 15.25 -12.51
C ALA A 1112 -18.09 14.62 -13.03
N PHE A 1113 -19.24 15.14 -12.61
CA PHE A 1113 -20.54 14.60 -13.01
C PHE A 1113 -20.76 14.70 -14.52
N HIS A 1114 -20.30 15.79 -15.15
CA HIS A 1114 -20.38 15.96 -16.60
C HIS A 1114 -19.50 14.95 -17.35
N ARG A 1115 -18.30 14.64 -16.83
CA ARG A 1115 -17.41 13.64 -17.44
C ARG A 1115 -17.94 12.21 -17.32
N HIS A 1116 -18.71 11.94 -16.27
CA HIS A 1116 -19.36 10.66 -16.01
C HIS A 1116 -20.82 10.59 -16.50
N ALA A 1117 -21.23 11.47 -17.42
CA ALA A 1117 -22.61 11.54 -17.92
C ALA A 1117 -23.12 10.27 -18.62
N ASP A 1118 -22.23 9.34 -18.98
CA ASP A 1118 -22.55 8.02 -19.52
C ASP A 1118 -23.04 7.01 -18.48
N ARG A 1119 -22.80 7.25 -17.19
CA ARG A 1119 -23.13 6.31 -16.10
C ARG A 1119 -23.82 6.97 -14.91
N LEU A 1120 -23.40 8.19 -14.53
CA LEU A 1120 -24.00 8.96 -13.44
C LEU A 1120 -25.29 9.63 -13.91
N VAL A 1121 -26.43 9.12 -13.44
CA VAL A 1121 -27.75 9.58 -13.90
C VAL A 1121 -28.41 10.59 -12.96
N MET A 1122 -27.95 10.68 -11.70
CA MET A 1122 -28.50 11.59 -10.70
C MET A 1122 -27.45 11.86 -9.60
N ALA A 1123 -27.50 13.04 -9.01
CA ALA A 1123 -26.77 13.37 -7.80
C ALA A 1123 -27.60 14.33 -6.94
N ASN A 1124 -27.54 14.23 -5.61
CA ASN A 1124 -28.31 15.10 -4.72
C ASN A 1124 -27.41 15.74 -3.64
N ILE A 1125 -27.35 17.08 -3.65
CA ILE A 1125 -26.53 17.82 -2.68
C ILE A 1125 -27.20 17.87 -1.30
N ALA A 1126 -26.46 17.47 -0.27
CA ALA A 1126 -26.89 17.40 1.12
C ALA A 1126 -26.38 18.64 1.91
N GLN A 1127 -27.23 19.54 2.40
CA GLN A 1127 -28.67 19.64 2.11
C GLN A 1127 -29.06 20.99 1.53
N THR A 1128 -30.29 21.10 1.03
CA THR A 1128 -30.71 22.26 0.23
C THR A 1128 -30.75 23.58 1.01
N VAL A 1129 -31.17 23.54 2.28
CA VAL A 1129 -31.38 24.73 3.11
C VAL A 1129 -30.73 24.54 4.49
N ASN A 1130 -29.98 25.54 4.97
CA ASN A 1130 -29.42 25.67 6.32
C ASN A 1130 -28.46 24.58 6.83
N VAL A 1131 -28.30 23.46 6.14
CA VAL A 1131 -27.60 22.28 6.64
C VAL A 1131 -26.49 21.89 5.66
N LEU A 1132 -25.29 21.63 6.18
CA LEU A 1132 -24.12 21.24 5.38
C LEU A 1132 -23.85 22.24 4.22
N GLN A 1133 -23.61 21.75 3.01
CA GLN A 1133 -23.30 22.59 1.85
C GLN A 1133 -24.57 23.18 1.21
N ALA A 1134 -25.24 24.07 1.95
CA ALA A 1134 -26.53 24.62 1.57
C ALA A 1134 -26.51 25.54 0.36
N MET A 1135 -27.58 25.49 -0.44
CA MET A 1135 -27.84 26.48 -1.48
C MET A 1135 -28.38 27.77 -0.89
N LEU A 1136 -29.21 27.64 0.15
CA LEU A 1136 -29.91 28.75 0.77
C LEU A 1136 -29.70 28.72 2.28
N LEU A 1137 -29.42 29.88 2.86
CA LEU A 1137 -29.48 30.06 4.32
C LEU A 1137 -30.65 30.97 4.66
N THR A 1138 -31.41 30.59 5.68
CA THR A 1138 -32.59 31.32 6.16
C THR A 1138 -32.52 31.53 7.66
N ASP A 1139 -32.97 32.72 8.09
CA ASP A 1139 -33.13 33.05 9.51
C ASP A 1139 -34.22 34.12 9.67
N GLY A 1140 -35.39 33.74 10.20
CA GLY A 1140 -36.58 34.57 10.11
C GLY A 1140 -36.89 34.94 8.65
N GLU A 1141 -37.16 36.22 8.39
CA GLU A 1141 -37.43 36.75 7.04
C GLU A 1141 -36.19 36.80 6.13
N ALA A 1142 -34.97 36.62 6.66
CA ALA A 1142 -33.77 36.68 5.86
C ALA A 1142 -33.65 35.46 4.93
N LEU A 1143 -33.21 35.70 3.69
CA LEU A 1143 -32.82 34.70 2.71
C LEU A 1143 -31.46 35.07 2.13
N VAL A 1144 -30.52 34.13 2.16
CA VAL A 1144 -29.16 34.29 1.62
C VAL A 1144 -28.92 33.23 0.57
N LEU A 1145 -28.57 33.66 -0.64
CA LEU A 1145 -28.09 32.79 -1.71
C LEU A 1145 -26.61 32.52 -1.47
N THR A 1146 -26.21 31.26 -1.32
CA THR A 1146 -24.81 30.92 -1.02
C THR A 1146 -23.93 31.00 -2.26
N PRO A 1147 -22.59 31.05 -2.10
CA PRO A 1147 -21.68 30.92 -3.24
C PRO A 1147 -21.94 29.65 -4.07
N SER A 1148 -22.27 28.51 -3.45
CA SER A 1148 -22.61 27.27 -4.16
C SER A 1148 -23.92 27.38 -4.96
N TYR A 1149 -24.94 28.10 -4.49
CA TYR A 1149 -26.14 28.40 -5.29
C TYR A 1149 -25.80 29.06 -6.63
N HIS A 1150 -24.84 29.98 -6.62
CA HIS A 1150 -24.42 30.67 -7.83
C HIS A 1150 -23.72 29.74 -8.83
N VAL A 1151 -22.98 28.74 -8.38
CA VAL A 1151 -22.38 27.71 -9.24
C VAL A 1151 -23.46 26.87 -9.93
N PHE A 1152 -24.52 26.46 -9.21
CA PHE A 1152 -25.68 25.79 -9.81
C PHE A 1152 -26.40 26.70 -10.81
N ALA A 1153 -26.62 27.96 -10.46
CA ALA A 1153 -27.25 28.95 -11.33
C ALA A 1153 -26.49 29.18 -12.64
N MET A 1154 -25.16 29.17 -12.59
CA MET A 1154 -24.28 29.35 -13.75
C MET A 1154 -24.21 28.08 -14.63
N ASN A 1155 -24.30 26.89 -14.03
CA ASN A 1155 -24.23 25.61 -14.74
C ASN A 1155 -25.58 25.08 -15.26
N LYS A 1156 -26.72 25.62 -14.82
CA LYS A 1156 -28.06 25.07 -15.12
C LYS A 1156 -28.33 24.77 -16.60
N ASP A 1157 -27.66 25.43 -17.54
CA ASP A 1157 -27.87 25.22 -18.98
C ASP A 1157 -27.18 23.96 -19.53
N HIS A 1158 -26.32 23.29 -18.74
CA HIS A 1158 -25.84 21.93 -19.01
C HIS A 1158 -26.92 20.86 -18.80
N GLN A 1159 -27.98 21.14 -18.03
CA GLN A 1159 -29.06 20.19 -17.79
C GLN A 1159 -29.69 19.72 -19.10
N ASP A 1160 -29.65 18.41 -19.38
CA ASP A 1160 -30.08 17.76 -20.62
C ASP A 1160 -29.38 18.23 -21.90
N ALA A 1161 -28.23 18.89 -21.79
CA ALA A 1161 -27.37 19.16 -22.92
C ALA A 1161 -26.51 17.93 -23.22
N ASP A 1162 -26.13 17.76 -24.48
CA ASP A 1162 -25.19 16.71 -24.87
C ASP A 1162 -23.78 17.17 -24.46
N SER A 1163 -23.05 16.34 -23.71
CA SER A 1163 -21.69 16.66 -23.28
C SER A 1163 -20.75 16.82 -24.49
N LEU A 1164 -19.72 17.64 -24.35
CA LEU A 1164 -18.66 17.78 -25.35
C LEU A 1164 -17.33 17.40 -24.70
N ALA A 1165 -16.55 16.58 -25.40
CA ALA A 1165 -15.22 16.22 -24.93
C ALA A 1165 -14.31 17.46 -24.92
N VAL A 1166 -13.83 17.83 -23.73
CA VAL A 1166 -12.80 18.85 -23.55
C VAL A 1166 -11.45 18.16 -23.41
N ARG A 1167 -10.59 18.28 -24.42
CA ARG A 1167 -9.24 17.68 -24.42
C ARG A 1167 -8.19 18.75 -24.18
N LEU A 1168 -7.58 18.76 -23.00
CA LEU A 1168 -6.46 19.66 -22.71
C LEU A 1168 -5.19 19.13 -23.39
N LEU A 1169 -4.49 19.98 -24.15
CA LEU A 1169 -3.36 19.62 -25.01
C LEU A 1169 -2.00 19.64 -24.29
N ALA A 1170 -1.93 20.31 -23.14
CA ALA A 1170 -0.73 20.39 -22.32
C ALA A 1170 -1.05 19.89 -20.90
N ALA A 1171 -0.01 19.52 -20.15
CA ALA A 1171 -0.16 19.23 -18.73
C ALA A 1171 -0.88 20.40 -18.05
N THR A 1172 -1.99 20.09 -17.38
CA THR A 1172 -2.75 21.07 -16.62
C THR A 1172 -1.87 21.53 -15.46
N PRO A 1173 -1.91 22.81 -15.05
CA PRO A 1173 -1.22 23.25 -13.84
C PRO A 1173 -1.59 22.33 -12.68
N VAL A 1174 -0.59 21.75 -12.03
CA VAL A 1174 -0.76 20.85 -10.88
C VAL A 1174 -0.16 21.49 -9.64
N ARG A 1175 -0.82 21.29 -8.51
CA ARG A 1175 -0.29 21.61 -7.19
C ARG A 1175 -0.20 20.33 -6.38
N ARG A 1176 0.98 20.02 -5.85
CA ARG A 1176 1.14 18.93 -4.90
C ARG A 1176 0.48 19.32 -3.57
N VAL A 1177 -0.44 18.49 -3.09
CA VAL A 1177 -1.12 18.65 -1.81
C VAL A 1177 -0.90 17.36 -1.01
N ALA A 1178 -0.06 17.41 0.03
CA ALA A 1178 0.42 16.25 0.76
C ALA A 1178 0.97 15.15 -0.19
N HIS A 1179 0.26 14.02 -0.34
CA HIS A 1179 0.63 12.85 -1.14
C HIS A 1179 -0.17 12.75 -2.46
N THR A 1180 -0.94 13.77 -2.83
CA THR A 1180 -1.79 13.77 -4.03
C THR A 1180 -1.45 14.98 -4.92
N ASP A 1181 -1.48 14.80 -6.24
CA ASP A 1181 -1.38 15.90 -7.20
C ASP A 1181 -2.78 16.42 -7.53
N LEU A 1182 -3.02 17.69 -7.23
CA LEU A 1182 -4.27 18.38 -7.54
C LEU A 1182 -4.09 19.18 -8.83
N ALA A 1183 -4.77 18.80 -9.91
CA ALA A 1183 -4.92 19.69 -11.06
C ALA A 1183 -5.66 20.96 -10.60
N THR A 1184 -5.05 22.13 -10.79
CA THR A 1184 -5.63 23.41 -10.36
C THR A 1184 -6.52 24.05 -11.40
N PHE A 1185 -6.63 23.47 -12.60
CA PHE A 1185 -7.57 23.90 -13.63
C PHE A 1185 -8.46 22.75 -14.10
N HIS A 1186 -9.76 23.00 -14.23
CA HIS A 1186 -10.73 22.03 -14.75
C HIS A 1186 -11.63 22.72 -15.77
N ALA A 1187 -12.12 21.96 -16.75
CA ALA A 1187 -13.09 22.46 -17.71
C ALA A 1187 -14.01 21.35 -18.22
N THR A 1188 -15.28 21.69 -18.40
CA THR A 1188 -16.31 20.85 -19.03
C THR A 1188 -17.14 21.66 -20.01
N ALA A 1189 -17.71 21.01 -21.02
CA ALA A 1189 -18.52 21.68 -22.03
C ALA A 1189 -19.72 20.84 -22.45
N SER A 1190 -20.77 21.51 -22.92
CA SER A 1190 -21.96 20.86 -23.49
C SER A 1190 -22.56 21.70 -24.61
N ARG A 1191 -23.45 21.09 -25.39
CA ARG A 1191 -24.19 21.74 -26.47
C ARG A 1191 -25.68 21.43 -26.39
N ARG A 1192 -26.51 22.45 -26.59
CA ARG A 1192 -27.96 22.33 -26.80
C ARG A 1192 -28.49 23.50 -27.62
N ASP A 1193 -29.45 23.26 -28.50
CA ASP A 1193 -30.17 24.30 -29.27
C ASP A 1193 -29.27 25.33 -29.98
N GLY A 1194 -28.16 24.87 -30.56
CA GLY A 1194 -27.22 25.75 -31.25
C GLY A 1194 -26.39 26.64 -30.33
N GLN A 1195 -26.32 26.33 -29.03
CA GLN A 1195 -25.46 27.01 -28.05
C GLN A 1195 -24.49 26.02 -27.43
N VAL A 1196 -23.25 26.47 -27.22
CA VAL A 1196 -22.22 25.78 -26.44
C VAL A 1196 -22.07 26.50 -25.11
N LEU A 1197 -22.06 25.74 -24.02
CA LEU A 1197 -21.71 26.22 -22.69
C LEU A 1197 -20.40 25.56 -22.25
N VAL A 1198 -19.42 26.38 -21.86
CA VAL A 1198 -18.15 25.91 -21.29
C VAL A 1198 -18.07 26.37 -19.84
N SER A 1199 -17.88 25.43 -18.92
CA SER A 1199 -17.58 25.68 -17.50
C SER A 1199 -16.08 25.52 -17.27
N MET A 1200 -15.48 26.43 -16.51
CA MET A 1200 -14.04 26.43 -16.21
C MET A 1200 -13.82 26.78 -14.73
N THR A 1201 -12.93 26.03 -14.09
CA THR A 1201 -12.61 26.16 -12.67
C THR A 1201 -11.11 26.41 -12.52
N ASN A 1202 -10.72 27.49 -11.85
CA ASN A 1202 -9.35 27.74 -11.41
C ASN A 1202 -9.29 27.66 -9.89
N LEU A 1203 -8.62 26.62 -9.37
CA LEU A 1203 -8.43 26.36 -7.95
C LEU A 1203 -7.21 27.08 -7.36
N ASP A 1204 -6.33 27.64 -8.21
CA ASP A 1204 -5.13 28.30 -7.72
C ASP A 1204 -5.52 29.56 -6.94
N ALA A 1205 -5.15 29.58 -5.66
CA ALA A 1205 -5.50 30.63 -4.72
C ALA A 1205 -4.72 31.93 -4.93
N ASP A 1206 -3.64 31.90 -5.70
CA ASP A 1206 -2.68 33.00 -5.82
C ASP A 1206 -2.66 33.56 -7.25
N HIS A 1207 -2.82 32.69 -8.26
CA HIS A 1207 -2.59 33.02 -9.67
C HIS A 1207 -3.82 32.84 -10.56
N GLY A 1208 -4.00 33.78 -11.49
CA GLY A 1208 -4.94 33.61 -12.61
C GLY A 1208 -4.34 32.74 -13.72
N VAL A 1209 -5.22 32.24 -14.60
CA VAL A 1209 -4.86 31.38 -15.74
C VAL A 1209 -5.44 31.92 -17.03
N THR A 1210 -4.66 31.87 -18.11
CA THR A 1210 -5.17 32.14 -19.47
C THR A 1210 -5.54 30.82 -20.11
N VAL A 1211 -6.74 30.71 -20.69
CA VAL A 1211 -7.26 29.51 -21.33
C VAL A 1211 -7.47 29.79 -22.81
N GLU A 1212 -6.97 28.90 -23.67
CA GLU A 1212 -7.16 28.92 -25.11
C GLU A 1212 -7.78 27.58 -25.57
N LEU A 1213 -9.06 27.60 -25.93
CA LEU A 1213 -9.81 26.42 -26.39
C LEU A 1213 -10.09 26.51 -27.88
N ASP A 1214 -9.54 25.58 -28.66
CA ASP A 1214 -9.80 25.41 -30.08
C ASP A 1214 -11.18 24.77 -30.28
N LEU A 1215 -12.13 25.52 -30.84
CA LEU A 1215 -13.52 25.08 -31.03
C LEU A 1215 -13.68 24.54 -32.46
N ARG A 1216 -13.64 23.22 -32.60
CA ARG A 1216 -13.67 22.51 -33.89
C ARG A 1216 -15.09 22.13 -34.28
N GLY A 1217 -15.32 21.93 -35.58
CA GLY A 1217 -16.60 21.44 -36.10
C GLY A 1217 -17.74 22.46 -36.14
N ALA A 1218 -17.52 23.70 -35.69
CA ALA A 1218 -18.52 24.75 -35.64
C ALA A 1218 -17.88 26.14 -35.78
N ARG A 1219 -18.66 27.14 -36.22
CA ARG A 1219 -18.24 28.55 -36.17
C ARG A 1219 -18.75 29.20 -34.87
N PRO A 1220 -17.90 29.46 -33.87
CA PRO A 1220 -18.33 30.14 -32.65
C PRO A 1220 -18.67 31.62 -32.93
N GLY A 1221 -19.82 32.07 -32.45
CA GLY A 1221 -20.20 33.48 -32.42
C GLY A 1221 -19.64 34.21 -31.19
N THR A 1222 -20.19 35.40 -30.90
CA THR A 1222 -19.71 36.25 -29.79
C THR A 1222 -19.97 35.57 -28.43
N PRO A 1223 -18.94 35.37 -27.59
CA PRO A 1223 -19.12 34.79 -26.26
C PRO A 1223 -19.78 35.77 -25.29
N THR A 1224 -20.60 35.25 -24.39
CA THR A 1224 -20.97 35.92 -23.14
C THR A 1224 -20.41 35.12 -21.97
N ALA A 1225 -19.61 35.75 -21.13
CA ALA A 1225 -18.92 35.07 -20.04
C ALA A 1225 -19.28 35.67 -18.67
N THR A 1226 -19.34 34.82 -17.66
CA THR A 1226 -19.64 35.17 -16.28
C THR A 1226 -18.66 34.44 -15.36
N VAL A 1227 -18.18 35.12 -14.32
CA VAL A 1227 -17.23 34.59 -13.35
C VAL A 1227 -17.75 34.79 -11.92
N LEU A 1228 -17.50 33.82 -11.06
CA LEU A 1228 -17.71 33.85 -9.62
C LEU A 1228 -16.34 33.78 -8.95
N THR A 1229 -15.98 34.83 -8.20
CA THR A 1229 -14.71 34.95 -7.48
C THR A 1229 -14.87 36.01 -6.37
N ALA A 1230 -13.89 36.14 -5.48
CA ALA A 1230 -13.85 37.14 -4.43
C ALA A 1230 -12.40 37.39 -4.01
N ASP A 1231 -12.14 38.43 -3.20
CA ASP A 1231 -10.77 38.73 -2.74
C ASP A 1231 -10.19 37.66 -1.81
N ALA A 1232 -11.04 36.92 -1.10
CA ALA A 1232 -10.66 35.89 -0.15
C ALA A 1232 -11.47 34.60 -0.34
N LEU A 1233 -10.82 33.44 -0.15
CA LEU A 1233 -11.44 32.11 -0.22
C LEU A 1233 -12.56 31.89 0.82
N SER A 1234 -12.47 32.57 1.97
CA SER A 1234 -13.46 32.52 3.05
C SER A 1234 -14.61 33.52 2.87
N ALA A 1235 -14.62 34.30 1.79
CA ALA A 1235 -15.72 35.22 1.50
C ALA A 1235 -17.03 34.43 1.33
N HIS A 1236 -18.09 34.94 1.92
CA HIS A 1236 -19.41 34.31 1.94
C HIS A 1236 -20.52 35.37 2.02
N ASN A 1237 -21.71 34.99 1.59
CA ASN A 1237 -22.88 35.85 1.68
C ASN A 1237 -23.52 35.73 3.07
N SER A 1238 -24.05 36.84 3.57
CA SER A 1238 -24.77 36.89 4.86
C SER A 1238 -25.99 37.82 4.74
N PRO A 1239 -26.92 37.86 5.70
CA PRO A 1239 -28.03 38.82 5.64
C PRO A 1239 -27.57 40.29 5.61
N ARG A 1240 -26.38 40.58 6.18
CA ARG A 1240 -25.80 41.93 6.19
C ARG A 1240 -25.10 42.27 4.87
N ASP A 1241 -24.52 41.28 4.23
CA ASP A 1241 -23.86 41.40 2.93
C ASP A 1241 -24.27 40.24 2.01
N PRO A 1242 -25.47 40.31 1.41
CA PRO A 1242 -26.06 39.18 0.68
C PRO A 1242 -25.46 38.99 -0.71
N ARG A 1243 -24.51 39.84 -1.13
CA ARG A 1243 -23.90 39.83 -2.46
C ARG A 1243 -22.37 39.91 -2.43
N ALA A 1244 -21.75 39.61 -1.29
CA ALA A 1244 -20.29 39.57 -1.11
C ALA A 1244 -19.60 38.69 -2.18
N VAL A 1245 -20.22 37.56 -2.52
CA VAL A 1245 -19.79 36.62 -3.57
C VAL A 1245 -20.97 36.37 -4.49
N CYS A 1246 -20.98 37.00 -5.66
CA CYS A 1246 -22.03 36.83 -6.67
C CYS A 1246 -21.44 36.86 -8.09
N PRO A 1247 -22.13 36.28 -9.10
CA PRO A 1247 -21.63 36.23 -10.47
C PRO A 1247 -21.45 37.61 -11.08
N GLN A 1248 -20.32 37.83 -11.75
CA GLN A 1248 -19.97 39.08 -12.43
C GLN A 1248 -19.68 38.84 -13.92
N PRO A 1249 -19.95 39.80 -14.82
CA PRO A 1249 -19.53 39.71 -16.22
C PRO A 1249 -18.02 39.54 -16.35
N LEU A 1250 -17.56 38.55 -17.13
CA LEU A 1250 -16.14 38.35 -17.43
C LEU A 1250 -15.82 38.97 -18.79
N ALA A 1251 -15.30 40.19 -18.80
CA ALA A 1251 -15.03 40.95 -20.03
C ALA A 1251 -13.88 40.38 -20.90
N GLU A 1252 -13.00 39.56 -20.31
CA GLU A 1252 -11.79 39.03 -20.97
C GLU A 1252 -12.01 37.67 -21.68
N ALA A 1253 -13.24 37.39 -22.14
CA ALA A 1253 -13.55 36.23 -22.99
C ALA A 1253 -13.80 36.67 -24.43
N ARG A 1254 -13.04 36.14 -25.39
CA ARG A 1254 -13.16 36.49 -26.81
C ARG A 1254 -12.87 35.30 -27.71
N VAL A 1255 -13.41 35.35 -28.93
CA VAL A 1255 -13.16 34.36 -29.97
C VAL A 1255 -12.24 35.00 -31.01
N GLU A 1256 -11.06 34.42 -31.21
CA GLU A 1256 -10.05 34.85 -32.18
C GLU A 1256 -9.59 33.63 -32.98
N ASP A 1257 -9.63 33.69 -34.32
CA ASP A 1257 -9.21 32.61 -35.22
C ASP A 1257 -9.83 31.22 -34.91
N GLY A 1258 -11.11 31.20 -34.51
CA GLY A 1258 -11.82 29.97 -34.13
C GLY A 1258 -11.51 29.44 -32.73
N ARG A 1259 -10.68 30.16 -31.95
CA ARG A 1259 -10.31 29.79 -30.58
C ARG A 1259 -11.01 30.70 -29.58
N LEU A 1260 -11.63 30.09 -28.56
CA LEU A 1260 -12.07 30.80 -27.38
C LEU A 1260 -10.87 31.08 -26.48
N ARG A 1261 -10.58 32.36 -26.24
CA ARG A 1261 -9.56 32.80 -25.29
C ARG A 1261 -10.21 33.47 -24.10
N VAL A 1262 -9.86 33.02 -22.89
CA VAL A 1262 -10.44 33.51 -21.63
C VAL A 1262 -9.33 33.71 -20.60
N ARG A 1263 -9.35 34.83 -19.89
CA ARG A 1263 -8.52 35.02 -18.70
C ARG A 1263 -9.36 34.77 -17.45
N LEU A 1264 -9.06 33.70 -16.71
CA LEU A 1264 -9.67 33.39 -15.43
C LEU A 1264 -8.85 34.02 -14.29
N PRO A 1265 -9.49 34.73 -13.34
CA PRO A 1265 -8.85 35.12 -12.08
C PRO A 1265 -8.39 33.90 -11.26
N ARG A 1266 -7.58 34.15 -10.22
CA ARG A 1266 -7.33 33.17 -9.15
C ARG A 1266 -8.65 32.73 -8.50
N HIS A 1267 -8.69 31.55 -7.88
CA HIS A 1267 -9.82 30.98 -7.14
C HIS A 1267 -11.20 31.35 -7.73
N ALA A 1268 -11.43 30.93 -8.97
CA ALA A 1268 -12.57 31.39 -9.76
C ALA A 1268 -13.28 30.23 -10.46
N PHE A 1269 -14.60 30.35 -10.54
CA PHE A 1269 -15.44 29.53 -11.40
C PHE A 1269 -16.06 30.40 -12.49
N ALA A 1270 -15.98 30.01 -13.75
CA ALA A 1270 -16.51 30.79 -14.87
C ALA A 1270 -17.30 29.93 -15.85
N THR A 1271 -18.32 30.54 -16.46
CA THR A 1271 -19.08 29.94 -17.55
C THR A 1271 -19.07 30.85 -18.77
N VAL A 1272 -18.85 30.27 -19.95
CA VAL A 1272 -18.87 30.97 -21.24
C VAL A 1272 -19.93 30.34 -22.13
N LYS A 1273 -20.88 31.17 -22.57
CA LYS A 1273 -21.91 30.79 -23.55
C LYS A 1273 -21.53 31.31 -24.93
N LEU A 1274 -21.64 30.45 -25.92
CA LEU A 1274 -21.28 30.70 -27.31
C LEU A 1274 -22.42 30.25 -28.24
N PRO A 1275 -22.99 31.12 -29.08
CA PRO A 1275 -23.86 30.68 -30.16
C PRO A 1275 -23.03 29.98 -31.25
N VAL A 1276 -23.52 28.88 -31.79
CA VAL A 1276 -22.94 28.19 -32.93
C VAL A 1276 -23.59 28.73 -34.21
N LEU A 1277 -22.80 29.38 -35.05
CA LEU A 1277 -23.22 29.89 -36.35
C LEU A 1277 -23.12 28.75 -37.38
N GLY A 1278 -24.16 28.61 -38.21
CA GLY A 1278 -24.28 27.57 -39.22
C GLY A 1278 -23.30 27.67 -40.38
#